data_AF-A0A2L0RWC8-F1
#
_entry.id   AF-A0A2L0RWC8-F1
#
_cell.length_a   1.000
_cell.length_b   1.000
_cell.length_c   1.000
_cell.angle_alpha   90.00
_cell.angle_beta   90.00
_cell.angle_gamma   90.00
#
_symmetry.space_group_name_H-M   'P 1'
#
loop_
_entity.id
_entity.type
_entity.pdbx_description
1 polymer ?
#
loop_
_entity_poly.entity_id
_entity_poly.type
_entity_poly.pdbx_seq_one_letter_code
_entity_poly.pdbx_strand_id
1 'polypeptide(L)'
;MVHQGHVIVLSSIQSDDGAWHIGFTVLLPDAGSDGSGQWTNFKRLVFPTTLRPVGRSVITLDFKPNPVPASDEPFQALSDNQHVYIFRQSSSGTLLVDRFVFDDVLNALTNTWEVRYRRSKKIDIPADKKDTFGSTDMEGDTFIEATTELTPISGVTQGWFTVALTPSGLPGTDRWQIFVYSATSQAMNCFSFARTSDGLFDLTHAPMINGSVVPDCALVLSGTSFSGPPCATVYAKQERLKDEYGRYDLLKKEARLMLAVPTGADFSIATIDFAIDLSGYLPKIAGTGTPPLVALPVAAVATVKSALHFDRFAASSATLPPLPVLTAGALTVECWFKPLTFSQGSDVVLQSGTGESIRFAITLEAGAPTFSVFGTTTVTACGPMLEPGFLVHLACTWDASQAIIYVNGTPFTLKGTAASVAVFSSGYALGGASGFSGDIAELRIWKTSLNQTQILSRMCTSVTSSDTQWADLAGYWPLVEPVGSDIWPTFANAASTGTAADGTLEGALWSASQAPTAQSYAPVAWSADGLTVCTAILPFAKSTVRASLMAGADSQVHLYFSAATGATQMAAHLSTVTSRATFAAAWLAQDPTLSTNSQVGTVRFAARQTGSAMNSTAPSPQRVQIAAGADAAHATVTLKSYTGYTEVWPAVPRAISAFCGVINGNAVQATNGSAPAPQGTLQYDYSAVTVTASGQQSGPVPAPNRGSCLFAVAPDADANNGYVALIQDSPASEPLPLVRAGTDTWWVNDPPQACLALAQPGSMITVLDSNAMATYTGELALTRDMCVETWVNPAAFTISPSSRSVILLFNAGPAQAQYAFGLTGDGQVYAGNDLMVQASKPSIPLSAWTHVAASYRSDYGIALSGERYLDIGNDDSLNTGDALTVEGWIKLDSNAIRQTIASKADEGDVQWELYVDSDGKPAFGVTTNNGTAKKLVTVKASAALDTDKWHHVAGVYDVASEKVGAVQFIAATDGYVSIPALTTPLTTTMTVQLWIKLIQPPTPLQTQIIMQTVNGDDPVVFTLILADNCPVFSINGVNAASSAPLAYDQWTHLSGTYDASTLVLYVDGLLMATAATTNAPSGTPTAAGVAYTVGGTASTNSLNAVVNDVSLWNVALDISTVRHYIRTPLSGGEPGLVGCWTFADRFGTAAMDICGVSNGTLVSASYIQIDKGQFAHRLLIDGTPVVSNPVSNTPALTEDRMQLGSGAKASYFQGVMDAVRLWRVGRMTWEIQYYAVADLQSNLMGLVSDWEFETGAGHVGFDSKSQNNAVIRDANVTNQ
;
A
#
# COMPACT_ATOMS: atom_id res chain seq x y z
N MET A 1 15.33 0.52 -4.89
CA MET A 1 14.84 0.64 -3.51
C MET A 1 16.03 0.86 -2.60
N VAL A 2 16.12 2.00 -1.92
CA VAL A 2 17.14 2.26 -0.89
C VAL A 2 16.53 1.84 0.44
N HIS A 3 17.14 0.87 1.13
CA HIS A 3 16.66 0.40 2.43
C HIS A 3 16.95 1.49 3.49
N GLN A 4 15.93 2.04 4.13
CA GLN A 4 16.05 3.17 5.08
C GLN A 4 16.53 2.78 6.50
N GLY A 5 17.28 1.69 6.65
CA GLY A 5 17.78 1.21 7.96
C GLY A 5 18.94 0.22 7.84
N HIS A 6 19.49 -0.21 8.98
CA HIS A 6 20.55 -1.23 9.00
C HIS A 6 19.95 -2.61 8.74
N VAL A 7 20.40 -3.28 7.68
CA VAL A 7 20.08 -4.70 7.47
C VAL A 7 21.17 -5.53 8.14
N ILE A 8 20.79 -6.23 9.20
CA ILE A 8 21.67 -7.16 9.91
C ILE A 8 21.11 -8.56 9.71
N VAL A 9 21.90 -9.43 9.08
CA VAL A 9 21.55 -10.84 8.90
C VAL A 9 22.29 -11.64 9.95
N LEU A 10 21.54 -12.20 10.89
CA LEU A 10 22.05 -13.13 11.90
C LEU A 10 21.99 -14.56 11.36
N SER A 11 23.08 -15.29 11.53
CA SER A 11 23.19 -16.68 11.07
C SER A 11 24.10 -17.47 11.99
N SER A 12 24.01 -18.80 11.92
CA SER A 12 25.01 -19.69 12.47
C SER A 12 25.86 -20.26 11.33
N ILE A 13 27.17 -20.32 11.53
CA ILE A 13 28.11 -20.95 10.61
C ILE A 13 28.88 -22.03 11.36
N GLN A 14 29.06 -23.17 10.72
CA GLN A 14 29.93 -24.22 11.23
C GLN A 14 31.38 -23.88 10.88
N SER A 15 32.25 -23.77 11.89
CA SER A 15 33.67 -23.56 11.70
C SER A 15 34.40 -24.86 11.33
N ASP A 16 35.66 -24.74 10.90
CA ASP A 16 36.51 -25.85 10.48
C ASP A 16 36.75 -26.92 11.56
N ASP A 17 36.54 -26.57 12.84
CA ASP A 17 36.60 -27.46 14.00
C ASP A 17 35.29 -28.24 14.24
N GLY A 18 34.27 -28.01 13.40
CA GLY A 18 32.94 -28.62 13.49
C GLY A 18 31.97 -27.93 14.45
N ALA A 19 32.40 -26.88 15.17
CA ALA A 19 31.55 -26.13 16.10
C ALA A 19 30.65 -25.13 15.36
N TRP A 20 29.43 -24.92 15.86
CA TRP A 20 28.56 -23.86 15.34
C TRP A 20 28.84 -22.54 16.07
N HIS A 21 28.91 -21.45 15.30
CA HIS A 21 29.09 -20.11 15.82
C HIS A 21 27.97 -19.22 15.33
N ILE A 22 27.31 -18.54 16.27
CA ILE A 22 26.32 -17.51 15.95
C ILE A 22 27.08 -16.21 15.65
N GLY A 23 26.71 -15.56 14.57
CA GLY A 23 27.30 -14.30 14.14
C GLY A 23 26.35 -13.52 13.25
N PHE A 24 26.87 -12.45 12.68
CA PHE A 24 26.09 -11.55 11.85
C PHE A 24 26.91 -11.02 10.67
N THR A 25 26.19 -10.59 9.65
CA THR A 25 26.70 -9.75 8.56
C THR A 25 25.82 -8.51 8.46
N VAL A 26 26.40 -7.42 8.01
CA VAL A 26 25.77 -6.10 7.96
C VAL A 26 25.84 -5.61 6.53
N LEU A 27 24.71 -5.16 6.00
CA LEU A 27 24.66 -4.41 4.76
C LEU A 27 25.11 -2.97 5.02
N LEU A 28 26.22 -2.56 4.38
CA LEU A 28 26.76 -1.23 4.53
C LEU A 28 25.96 -0.21 3.69
N PRO A 29 25.68 1.01 4.21
CA PRO A 29 24.81 1.99 3.54
C PRO A 29 25.35 2.54 2.21
N ASP A 30 26.65 2.43 1.96
CA ASP A 30 27.31 2.97 0.77
C ASP A 30 28.25 1.93 0.14
N ALA A 31 28.00 1.58 -1.12
CA ALA A 31 29.03 0.96 -1.95
C ALA A 31 28.99 1.56 -3.35
N GLY A 32 30.18 1.92 -3.83
CA GLY A 32 30.39 2.30 -5.22
C GLY A 32 29.97 1.20 -6.20
N SER A 33 30.07 1.56 -7.49
CA SER A 33 29.53 0.89 -8.69
C SER A 33 29.90 -0.59 -8.97
N ASP A 34 30.47 -1.34 -8.03
CA ASP A 34 30.96 -2.70 -8.22
C ASP A 34 30.42 -3.77 -7.26
N GLY A 35 29.69 -3.42 -6.19
CA GLY A 35 28.82 -4.35 -5.44
C GLY A 35 29.51 -5.51 -4.68
N SER A 36 30.81 -5.76 -4.88
CA SER A 36 31.55 -6.89 -4.28
C SER A 36 32.06 -6.64 -2.85
N GLY A 37 31.55 -5.60 -2.16
CA GLY A 37 31.94 -5.23 -0.79
C GLY A 37 30.79 -4.75 0.10
N GLN A 38 29.53 -4.98 -0.30
CA GLN A 38 28.35 -4.42 0.37
C GLN A 38 28.02 -5.09 1.71
N TRP A 39 28.36 -6.36 1.87
CA TRP A 39 28.15 -7.09 3.12
C TRP A 39 29.46 -7.20 3.88
N THR A 40 29.43 -6.91 5.17
CA THR A 40 30.57 -7.23 6.04
C THR A 40 30.79 -8.74 6.09
N ASN A 41 32.05 -9.16 6.26
CA ASN A 41 32.36 -10.56 6.55
C ASN A 41 31.62 -11.02 7.80
N PHE A 42 31.34 -12.32 7.88
CA PHE A 42 30.72 -12.92 9.05
C PHE A 42 31.51 -12.57 10.32
N LYS A 43 30.88 -11.83 11.23
CA LYS A 43 31.42 -11.48 12.55
C LYS A 43 30.76 -12.35 13.60
N ARG A 44 31.57 -13.11 14.33
CA ARG A 44 31.10 -13.96 15.44
C ARG A 44 30.57 -13.09 16.59
N LEU A 45 29.41 -13.42 17.13
CA LEU A 45 28.91 -12.84 18.38
C LEU A 45 29.68 -13.40 19.58
N VAL A 46 30.05 -12.51 20.49
CA VAL A 46 30.73 -12.87 21.74
C VAL A 46 29.72 -12.78 22.87
N PHE A 47 29.29 -13.94 23.38
CA PHE A 47 28.33 -14.01 24.48
C PHE A 47 29.00 -13.77 25.85
N PRO A 48 28.28 -13.19 26.83
CA PRO A 48 28.76 -13.03 28.19
C PRO A 48 29.16 -14.38 28.85
N THR A 49 30.13 -14.33 29.76
CA THR A 49 30.53 -15.49 30.61
C THR A 49 29.76 -15.54 31.93
N THR A 50 28.90 -14.55 32.17
CA THR A 50 28.13 -14.42 33.41
C THR A 50 26.65 -14.63 33.14
N LEU A 51 25.98 -15.34 34.04
CA LEU A 51 24.56 -15.69 33.97
C LEU A 51 23.80 -15.06 35.14
N ARG A 52 22.64 -14.46 34.85
CA ARG A 52 21.72 -13.90 35.85
C ARG A 52 20.32 -14.50 35.68
N PRO A 53 19.78 -15.20 36.70
CA PRO A 53 18.38 -15.62 36.67
C PRO A 53 17.44 -14.42 36.65
N VAL A 54 16.40 -14.49 35.81
CA VAL A 54 15.35 -13.46 35.74
C VAL A 54 14.72 -13.21 37.12
N GLY A 55 14.50 -11.94 37.46
CA GLY A 55 13.95 -11.53 38.75
C GLY A 55 14.90 -11.68 39.95
N ARG A 56 16.17 -12.06 39.77
CA ARG A 56 17.17 -12.21 40.86
C ARG A 56 18.44 -11.38 40.61
N SER A 57 18.34 -10.07 40.73
CA SER A 57 19.44 -9.12 40.45
C SER A 57 20.68 -9.28 41.35
N VAL A 58 20.55 -9.92 42.51
CA VAL A 58 21.64 -10.11 43.48
C VAL A 58 22.52 -11.32 43.15
N ILE A 59 22.04 -12.27 42.34
CA ILE A 59 22.74 -13.52 42.04
C ILE A 59 23.23 -13.48 40.59
N THR A 60 24.55 -13.41 40.42
CA THR A 60 25.22 -13.57 39.13
C THR A 60 26.23 -14.70 39.24
N LEU A 61 26.12 -15.70 38.36
CA LEU A 61 27.03 -16.84 38.27
C LEU A 61 28.11 -16.51 37.22
N ASP A 62 29.37 -16.83 37.48
CA ASP A 62 30.48 -16.60 36.56
C ASP A 62 31.06 -17.95 36.09
N PHE A 63 31.10 -18.16 34.77
CA PHE A 63 31.56 -19.39 34.12
C PHE A 63 33.00 -19.31 33.60
N LYS A 64 33.70 -18.19 33.84
CA LYS A 64 35.07 -17.96 33.34
C LYS A 64 36.01 -19.17 33.58
N PRO A 65 36.81 -19.55 32.56
CA PRO A 65 37.03 -18.86 31.28
C PRO A 65 35.99 -19.19 30.19
N ASN A 66 34.97 -20.01 30.48
CA ASN A 66 34.04 -20.53 29.48
C ASN A 66 32.80 -19.64 29.32
N PRO A 67 32.18 -19.59 28.13
CA PRO A 67 30.88 -18.94 27.95
C PRO A 67 29.78 -19.68 28.71
N VAL A 68 28.66 -19.00 28.95
CA VAL A 68 27.45 -19.63 29.52
C VAL A 68 27.04 -20.82 28.62
N PRO A 69 26.86 -22.04 29.19
CA PRO A 69 26.51 -23.22 28.42
C PRO A 69 25.17 -23.08 27.67
N ALA A 70 25.25 -23.03 26.35
CA ALA A 70 24.12 -23.04 25.43
C ALA A 70 24.11 -24.33 24.60
N SER A 71 22.95 -24.71 24.10
CA SER A 71 22.78 -25.81 23.16
C SER A 71 23.01 -25.30 21.73
N ASP A 72 23.43 -26.19 20.81
CA ASP A 72 23.64 -25.89 19.38
C ASP A 72 22.33 -25.89 18.56
N GLU A 73 21.20 -25.71 19.24
CA GLU A 73 19.86 -25.71 18.66
C GLU A 73 19.52 -24.33 18.04
N PRO A 74 18.53 -24.26 17.12
CA PRO A 74 18.16 -23.01 16.47
C PRO A 74 17.84 -21.88 17.46
N PHE A 75 18.41 -20.70 17.22
CA PHE A 75 18.14 -19.48 17.98
C PHE A 75 17.06 -18.64 17.32
N GLN A 76 16.51 -17.68 18.05
CA GLN A 76 15.64 -16.64 17.48
C GLN A 76 16.20 -15.26 17.81
N ALA A 77 16.24 -14.39 16.80
CA ALA A 77 16.54 -12.99 16.96
C ALA A 77 15.25 -12.14 16.93
N LEU A 78 15.20 -11.11 17.76
CA LEU A 78 14.13 -10.11 17.75
C LEU A 78 14.74 -8.72 18.01
N SER A 79 14.19 -7.67 17.40
CA SER A 79 14.58 -6.30 17.71
C SER A 79 13.38 -5.49 18.20
N ASP A 80 13.63 -4.62 19.16
CA ASP A 80 12.67 -3.62 19.66
C ASP A 80 13.06 -2.18 19.26
N ASN A 81 13.92 -2.05 18.24
CA ASN A 81 14.59 -0.82 17.78
C ASN A 81 15.63 -0.21 18.75
N GLN A 82 15.82 -0.76 19.95
CA GLN A 82 16.88 -0.34 20.88
C GLN A 82 17.95 -1.42 21.07
N HIS A 83 17.51 -2.67 21.15
CA HIS A 83 18.33 -3.84 21.34
C HIS A 83 17.99 -4.91 20.30
N VAL A 84 18.97 -5.74 20.00
CA VAL A 84 18.80 -7.03 19.33
C VAL A 84 18.88 -8.11 20.40
N TYR A 85 17.78 -8.82 20.61
CA TYR A 85 17.65 -9.93 21.55
C TYR A 85 17.97 -11.22 20.83
N ILE A 86 18.85 -12.03 21.40
CA ILE A 86 19.15 -13.37 20.93
C ILE A 86 18.67 -14.36 21.98
N PHE A 87 17.61 -15.10 21.64
CA PHE A 87 17.04 -16.16 22.46
C PHE A 87 17.67 -17.49 22.08
N ARG A 88 18.18 -18.23 23.07
CA ARG A 88 18.91 -19.50 22.88
C ARG A 88 18.47 -20.54 23.90
N GLN A 89 18.44 -21.80 23.52
CA GLN A 89 18.25 -22.89 24.47
C GLN A 89 19.54 -23.09 25.29
N SER A 90 19.42 -23.23 26.61
CA SER A 90 20.55 -23.60 27.48
C SER A 90 20.84 -25.10 27.40
N SER A 91 22.03 -25.52 27.83
CA SER A 91 22.35 -26.96 27.91
C SER A 91 21.48 -27.73 28.93
N SER A 92 20.82 -27.03 29.86
CA SER A 92 19.90 -27.60 30.85
C SER A 92 18.43 -27.57 30.42
N GLY A 93 18.11 -27.05 29.22
CA GLY A 93 16.75 -26.96 28.70
C GLY A 93 15.94 -25.77 29.26
N THR A 94 16.61 -24.72 29.72
CA THR A 94 16.03 -23.39 30.01
C THR A 94 16.21 -22.44 28.82
N LEU A 95 15.59 -21.26 28.87
CA LEU A 95 15.73 -20.25 27.81
C LEU A 95 16.67 -19.11 28.25
N LEU A 96 17.70 -18.86 27.44
CA LEU A 96 18.69 -17.79 27.62
C LEU A 96 18.34 -16.61 26.72
N VAL A 97 18.58 -15.40 27.22
CA VAL A 97 18.41 -14.15 26.49
C VAL A 97 19.65 -13.30 26.64
N ASP A 98 20.22 -12.91 25.51
CA ASP A 98 21.34 -11.98 25.43
C ASP A 98 20.91 -10.74 24.65
N ARG A 99 21.36 -9.56 25.10
CA ARG A 99 21.06 -8.29 24.45
C ARG A 99 22.30 -7.70 23.82
N PHE A 100 22.13 -7.26 22.60
CA PHE A 100 23.16 -6.57 21.83
C PHE A 100 22.64 -5.21 21.38
N VAL A 101 23.55 -4.26 21.26
CA VAL A 101 23.30 -2.97 20.63
C VAL A 101 24.11 -2.93 19.35
N PHE A 102 23.53 -2.39 18.30
CA PHE A 102 24.28 -2.14 17.07
C PHE A 102 25.17 -0.92 17.29
N ASP A 103 26.48 -1.13 17.20
CA ASP A 103 27.50 -0.08 17.24
C ASP A 103 27.78 0.36 15.80
N ASP A 104 27.28 1.55 15.46
CA ASP A 104 27.42 2.17 14.14
C ASP A 104 28.89 2.43 13.77
N VAL A 105 29.74 2.69 14.75
CA VAL A 105 31.17 2.98 14.54
C VAL A 105 31.90 1.69 14.16
N LEU A 106 31.58 0.59 14.84
CA LEU A 106 32.20 -0.71 14.58
C LEU A 106 31.50 -1.50 13.47
N ASN A 107 30.34 -1.02 12.99
CA ASN A 107 29.41 -1.77 12.14
C ASN A 107 29.22 -3.19 12.70
N ALA A 108 28.92 -3.27 13.99
CA ALA A 108 28.95 -4.52 14.74
C ALA A 108 27.90 -4.56 15.85
N LEU A 109 27.31 -5.73 16.06
CA LEU A 109 26.57 -6.01 17.29
C LEU A 109 27.56 -6.20 18.45
N THR A 110 27.42 -5.36 19.47
CA THR A 110 28.22 -5.42 20.71
C THR A 110 27.32 -5.70 21.90
N ASN A 111 27.88 -6.27 22.98
CA ASN A 111 27.09 -6.58 24.17
C ASN A 111 26.58 -5.29 24.83
N THR A 112 25.32 -5.32 25.30
CA THR A 112 24.78 -4.23 26.12
C THR A 112 25.59 -4.06 27.41
N TRP A 113 25.84 -2.80 27.78
CA TRP A 113 26.53 -2.45 29.02
C TRP A 113 25.53 -2.27 30.16
N GLU A 114 25.97 -2.51 31.39
CA GLU A 114 25.18 -2.24 32.58
C GLU A 114 25.91 -1.32 33.57
N VAL A 115 25.15 -0.60 34.38
CA VAL A 115 25.71 0.28 35.41
C VAL A 115 25.81 -0.47 36.74
N ARG A 116 26.99 -0.45 37.36
CA ARG A 116 27.24 -1.04 38.68
C ARG A 116 28.03 -0.07 39.56
N TYR A 117 28.11 -0.37 40.86
CA TYR A 117 29.09 0.27 41.73
C TYR A 117 30.51 -0.09 41.28
N ARG A 118 31.35 0.91 41.05
CA ARG A 118 32.65 0.75 40.38
C ARG A 118 33.66 -0.04 41.21
N ARG A 119 33.63 0.10 42.53
CA ARG A 119 34.57 -0.58 43.45
C ARG A 119 34.06 -1.95 43.90
N SER A 120 32.78 -2.09 44.23
CA SER A 120 32.21 -3.39 44.61
C SER A 120 31.93 -4.30 43.41
N LYS A 121 31.81 -3.72 42.21
CA LYS A 121 31.39 -4.38 40.97
C LYS A 121 29.98 -4.99 41.04
N LYS A 122 29.16 -4.56 42.01
CA LYS A 122 27.77 -5.02 42.23
C LYS A 122 26.76 -3.95 41.83
N ILE A 123 25.56 -4.38 41.45
CA ILE A 123 24.50 -3.49 40.96
C ILE A 123 23.85 -2.64 42.07
N ASP A 124 23.80 -3.15 43.30
CA ASP A 124 22.98 -2.59 44.38
C ASP A 124 23.74 -2.43 45.72
N ILE A 125 24.89 -3.08 45.87
CA ILE A 125 25.67 -3.09 47.12
C ILE A 125 26.98 -2.31 46.92
N PRO A 126 27.15 -1.10 47.50
CA PRO A 126 28.42 -0.38 47.47
C PRO A 126 29.46 -1.04 48.37
N ALA A 127 30.75 -0.92 48.02
CA ALA A 127 31.86 -1.40 48.85
C ALA A 127 32.04 -0.53 50.11
N ASP A 128 31.83 0.78 49.97
CA ASP A 128 31.84 1.77 51.05
C ASP A 128 31.04 3.02 50.62
N LYS A 129 30.92 4.03 51.49
CA LYS A 129 30.14 5.26 51.21
C LYS A 129 30.69 6.10 50.03
N LYS A 130 31.89 5.81 49.54
CA LYS A 130 32.54 6.51 48.42
C LYS A 130 32.46 5.71 47.11
N ASP A 131 31.87 4.52 47.14
CA ASP A 131 31.65 3.72 45.94
C ASP A 131 30.56 4.38 45.10
N THR A 132 30.91 4.74 43.86
CA THR A 132 30.01 5.44 42.93
C THR A 132 29.55 4.49 41.83
N PHE A 133 28.44 4.82 41.18
CA PHE A 133 27.97 4.09 40.01
C PHE A 133 28.81 4.42 38.77
N GLY A 134 28.97 3.45 37.87
CA GLY A 134 29.60 3.62 36.56
C GLY A 134 29.40 2.41 35.67
N SER A 135 29.63 2.58 34.36
CA SER A 135 29.65 1.50 33.36
C SER A 135 30.98 0.75 33.29
N THR A 136 32.00 1.22 34.03
CA THR A 136 33.32 0.61 34.15
C THR A 136 33.75 0.52 35.60
N ASP A 137 34.56 -0.48 35.94
CA ASP A 137 35.12 -0.62 37.28
C ASP A 137 36.24 0.40 37.59
N MET A 138 36.95 0.18 38.70
CA MET A 138 38.09 1.02 39.11
C MET A 138 39.34 0.79 38.24
N GLU A 139 39.40 -0.32 37.52
CA GLU A 139 40.48 -0.70 36.62
C GLU A 139 40.22 -0.27 35.16
N GLY A 140 38.97 0.14 34.85
CA GLY A 140 38.54 0.60 33.55
C GLY A 140 37.85 -0.46 32.70
N ASP A 141 37.65 -1.68 33.23
CA ASP A 141 36.96 -2.75 32.53
C ASP A 141 35.44 -2.49 32.49
N THR A 142 34.82 -2.71 31.33
CA THR A 142 33.40 -2.46 31.10
C THR A 142 32.52 -3.53 31.76
N PHE A 143 31.44 -3.09 32.40
CA PHE A 143 30.43 -4.00 32.92
C PHE A 143 29.50 -4.43 31.78
N ILE A 144 29.73 -5.63 31.28
CA ILE A 144 28.85 -6.29 30.31
C ILE A 144 27.62 -6.84 31.05
N GLU A 145 26.44 -6.63 30.46
CA GLU A 145 25.21 -7.24 30.95
C GLU A 145 25.31 -8.77 30.91
N ALA A 146 24.94 -9.43 32.01
CA ALA A 146 24.96 -10.87 32.09
C ALA A 146 23.87 -11.49 31.19
N THR A 147 24.12 -12.69 30.66
CA THR A 147 23.09 -13.51 30.00
C THR A 147 21.93 -13.69 30.97
N THR A 148 20.71 -13.33 30.55
CA THR A 148 19.52 -13.49 31.39
C THR A 148 18.95 -14.89 31.18
N GLU A 149 18.85 -15.67 32.25
CA GLU A 149 18.19 -16.98 32.23
C GLU A 149 16.72 -16.84 32.64
N LEU A 150 15.80 -17.19 31.73
CA LEU A 150 14.37 -17.28 32.01
C LEU A 150 14.06 -18.59 32.74
N THR A 151 14.49 -18.67 34.00
CA THR A 151 14.32 -19.85 34.87
C THR A 151 12.88 -20.39 35.00
N PRO A 152 11.79 -19.59 34.87
CA PRO A 152 10.44 -20.13 34.77
C PRO A 152 10.20 -21.06 33.58
N ILE A 153 10.95 -20.84 32.49
CA ILE A 153 10.84 -21.60 31.26
C ILE A 153 11.86 -22.73 31.34
N SER A 154 11.35 -23.96 31.43
CA SER A 154 12.16 -25.18 31.52
C SER A 154 11.59 -26.28 30.64
N GLY A 155 12.42 -27.27 30.30
CA GLY A 155 12.03 -28.38 29.43
C GLY A 155 12.00 -28.01 27.94
N VAL A 156 12.71 -26.96 27.52
CA VAL A 156 12.91 -26.63 26.10
C VAL A 156 13.75 -27.73 25.46
N THR A 157 13.27 -28.29 24.35
CA THR A 157 13.97 -29.32 23.58
C THR A 157 14.04 -28.95 22.10
N GLN A 158 15.13 -29.31 21.41
CA GLN A 158 15.30 -29.15 19.95
C GLN A 158 15.20 -27.69 19.45
N GLY A 159 15.36 -26.70 20.33
CA GLY A 159 15.15 -25.28 20.01
C GLY A 159 13.70 -24.93 19.65
N TRP A 160 12.72 -25.75 20.04
CA TRP A 160 11.31 -25.55 19.69
C TRP A 160 10.64 -24.51 20.59
N PHE A 161 11.01 -23.26 20.36
CA PHE A 161 10.37 -22.09 20.94
C PHE A 161 10.20 -21.00 19.88
N THR A 162 9.29 -20.06 20.17
CA THR A 162 9.17 -18.79 19.45
C THR A 162 8.77 -17.69 20.40
N VAL A 163 9.27 -16.48 20.16
CA VAL A 163 9.06 -15.27 20.94
C VAL A 163 8.51 -14.17 20.05
N ALA A 164 7.56 -13.40 20.54
CA ALA A 164 7.02 -12.22 19.88
C ALA A 164 6.75 -11.11 20.90
N LEU A 165 6.77 -9.86 20.44
CA LEU A 165 6.28 -8.72 21.22
C LEU A 165 4.83 -8.46 20.84
N THR A 166 3.92 -8.47 21.81
CA THR A 166 2.52 -8.08 21.60
C THR A 166 2.32 -6.62 22.00
N PRO A 167 1.78 -5.78 21.09
CA PRO A 167 1.51 -4.38 21.40
C PRO A 167 0.31 -4.26 22.34
N SER A 168 0.27 -3.19 23.13
CA SER A 168 -0.93 -2.80 23.87
C SER A 168 -1.51 -1.48 23.34
N GLY A 169 -2.73 -1.15 23.77
CA GLY A 169 -3.39 0.13 23.48
C GLY A 169 -2.79 1.31 24.24
N LEU A 170 -1.83 1.08 25.13
CA LEU A 170 -1.07 2.12 25.83
C LEU A 170 0.30 2.30 25.15
N PRO A 171 0.65 3.52 24.70
CA PRO A 171 1.95 3.79 24.11
C PRO A 171 3.11 3.33 25.02
N GLY A 172 4.07 2.61 24.46
CA GLY A 172 5.27 2.15 25.17
C GLY A 172 5.06 1.00 26.17
N THR A 173 3.89 0.36 26.18
CA THR A 173 3.61 -0.81 27.02
C THR A 173 3.45 -2.04 26.12
N ASP A 174 4.49 -2.85 25.98
CA ASP A 174 4.43 -4.13 25.23
C ASP A 174 4.52 -5.32 26.18
N ARG A 175 4.23 -6.52 25.67
CA ARG A 175 4.46 -7.77 26.41
C ARG A 175 5.28 -8.76 25.61
N TRP A 176 6.08 -9.53 26.33
CA TRP A 176 6.75 -10.71 25.81
C TRP A 176 5.77 -11.87 25.76
N GLN A 177 5.48 -12.35 24.56
CA GLN A 177 4.74 -13.59 24.35
C GLN A 177 5.70 -14.69 23.91
N ILE A 178 5.78 -15.75 24.70
CA ILE A 178 6.71 -16.86 24.48
C ILE A 178 5.94 -18.17 24.38
N PHE A 179 6.19 -18.93 23.32
CA PHE A 179 5.65 -20.27 23.09
C PHE A 179 6.78 -21.28 23.15
N VAL A 180 6.61 -22.34 23.94
CA VAL A 180 7.62 -23.38 24.14
C VAL A 180 6.96 -24.74 24.03
N TYR A 181 7.46 -25.58 23.12
CA TYR A 181 7.02 -26.96 23.07
C TYR A 181 7.58 -27.76 24.25
N SER A 182 6.71 -28.47 24.95
CA SER A 182 7.09 -29.38 26.04
C SER A 182 6.93 -30.82 25.59
N ALA A 183 8.05 -31.53 25.44
CA ALA A 183 8.05 -32.95 25.08
C ALA A 183 7.33 -33.83 26.12
N THR A 184 7.35 -33.43 27.41
CA THR A 184 6.71 -34.16 28.51
C THR A 184 5.19 -34.12 28.43
N SER A 185 4.62 -32.95 28.11
CA SER A 185 3.16 -32.76 28.02
C SER A 185 2.62 -32.83 26.60
N GLN A 186 3.49 -32.94 25.59
CA GLN A 186 3.16 -32.87 24.15
C GLN A 186 2.31 -31.65 23.79
N ALA A 187 2.50 -30.54 24.51
CA ALA A 187 1.70 -29.32 24.41
C ALA A 187 2.60 -28.09 24.21
N MET A 188 2.02 -27.02 23.67
CA MET A 188 2.69 -25.73 23.53
C MET A 188 2.41 -24.87 24.78
N ASN A 189 3.39 -24.72 25.65
CA ASN A 189 3.30 -23.86 26.82
C ASN A 189 3.40 -22.39 26.40
N CYS A 190 2.46 -21.57 26.89
CA CYS A 190 2.38 -20.15 26.59
C CYS A 190 2.75 -19.34 27.84
N PHE A 191 3.66 -18.38 27.70
CA PHE A 191 4.05 -17.46 28.76
C PHE A 191 3.90 -16.02 28.29
N SER A 192 3.32 -15.16 29.13
CA SER A 192 3.15 -13.73 28.88
C SER A 192 3.75 -12.89 30.01
N PHE A 193 4.89 -12.25 29.74
CA PHE A 193 5.54 -11.35 30.71
C PHE A 193 5.37 -9.90 30.26
N ALA A 194 5.10 -8.99 31.22
CA ALA A 194 5.13 -7.57 30.88
C ALA A 194 6.57 -7.16 30.56
N ARG A 195 6.73 -6.26 29.59
CA ARG A 195 8.05 -5.70 29.28
C ARG A 195 8.33 -4.56 30.26
N THR A 196 9.46 -4.63 30.94
CA THR A 196 9.93 -3.52 31.79
C THR A 196 10.41 -2.35 30.92
N SER A 197 10.53 -1.15 31.50
CA SER A 197 10.98 0.05 30.79
C SER A 197 12.40 -0.06 30.22
N ASP A 198 13.23 -0.93 30.79
CA ASP A 198 14.57 -1.25 30.31
C ASP A 198 14.56 -2.36 29.24
N GLY A 199 13.40 -2.87 28.83
CA GLY A 199 13.25 -3.89 27.79
C GLY A 199 13.31 -5.35 28.27
N LEU A 200 13.50 -5.58 29.57
CA LEU A 200 13.57 -6.93 30.18
C LEU A 200 12.16 -7.47 30.57
N PHE A 201 12.13 -8.45 31.47
CA PHE A 201 10.94 -9.24 31.82
C PHE A 201 10.44 -8.90 33.22
N ASP A 202 9.19 -8.46 33.32
CA ASP A 202 8.49 -8.28 34.57
C ASP A 202 7.66 -9.53 34.93
N LEU A 203 8.04 -10.17 36.04
CA LEU A 203 7.39 -11.38 36.56
C LEU A 203 6.29 -11.09 37.59
N THR A 204 6.08 -9.82 37.98
CA THR A 204 5.16 -9.47 39.08
C THR A 204 3.73 -9.93 38.87
N HIS A 205 3.28 -9.99 37.61
CA HIS A 205 1.93 -10.41 37.23
C HIS A 205 1.87 -11.80 36.58
N ALA A 206 2.96 -12.57 36.63
CA ALA A 206 2.99 -13.92 36.09
C ALA A 206 2.22 -14.90 37.00
N PRO A 207 1.46 -15.85 36.44
CA PRO A 207 0.76 -16.85 37.23
C PRO A 207 1.75 -17.73 37.99
N MET A 208 1.46 -17.98 39.27
CA MET A 208 2.38 -18.64 40.21
C MET A 208 1.70 -19.79 40.95
N ILE A 209 2.40 -20.91 41.08
CA ILE A 209 1.99 -22.07 41.90
C ILE A 209 3.17 -22.47 42.79
N ASN A 210 2.92 -22.60 44.10
CA ASN A 210 3.95 -22.98 45.08
C ASN A 210 5.23 -22.12 44.97
N GLY A 211 5.09 -20.84 44.65
CA GLY A 211 6.21 -19.90 44.50
C GLY A 211 7.01 -20.04 43.21
N SER A 212 6.55 -20.83 42.23
CA SER A 212 7.15 -20.95 40.89
C SER A 212 6.19 -20.38 39.85
N VAL A 213 6.73 -19.61 38.90
CA VAL A 213 5.98 -19.12 37.74
C VAL A 213 5.62 -20.31 36.85
N VAL A 214 4.38 -20.36 36.40
CA VAL A 214 3.84 -21.40 35.50
C VAL A 214 3.40 -20.80 34.16
N PRO A 215 3.18 -21.60 33.10
CA PRO A 215 2.57 -21.10 31.87
C PRO A 215 1.19 -20.49 32.13
N ASP A 216 0.81 -19.47 31.34
CA ASP A 216 -0.55 -18.93 31.30
C ASP A 216 -1.56 -20.00 30.83
N CYS A 217 -1.16 -20.81 29.85
CA CYS A 217 -1.87 -22.00 29.42
C CYS A 217 -0.94 -22.97 28.68
N ALA A 218 -1.41 -24.20 28.47
CA ALA A 218 -0.80 -25.18 27.58
C ALA A 218 -1.77 -25.50 26.44
N LEU A 219 -1.35 -25.36 25.18
CA LEU A 219 -2.20 -25.57 24.01
C LEU A 219 -1.99 -26.96 23.41
N VAL A 220 -3.09 -27.60 23.00
CA VAL A 220 -3.10 -28.79 22.14
C VAL A 220 -4.10 -28.62 21.00
N LEU A 221 -3.83 -29.24 19.86
CA LEU A 221 -4.74 -29.27 18.72
C LEU A 221 -5.55 -30.58 18.74
N SER A 222 -6.86 -30.47 18.61
CA SER A 222 -7.74 -31.64 18.53
C SER A 222 -7.59 -32.30 17.16
N GLY A 223 -7.08 -33.54 17.12
CA GLY A 223 -6.97 -34.33 15.89
C GLY A 223 -5.59 -34.34 15.22
N THR A 224 -4.60 -33.61 15.76
CA THR A 224 -3.20 -33.68 15.31
C THR A 224 -2.24 -33.37 16.47
N SER A 225 -0.94 -33.64 16.30
CA SER A 225 0.10 -33.33 17.28
C SER A 225 1.17 -32.42 16.68
N PHE A 226 1.78 -31.55 17.49
CA PHE A 226 2.95 -30.78 17.05
C PHE A 226 4.12 -31.71 16.73
N SER A 227 4.80 -31.46 15.62
CA SER A 227 5.86 -32.32 15.06
C SER A 227 7.09 -31.55 14.58
N GLY A 228 7.11 -30.23 14.72
CA GLY A 228 8.21 -29.39 14.29
C GLY A 228 8.27 -28.04 15.01
N PRO A 229 9.29 -27.22 14.70
CA PRO A 229 9.55 -25.96 15.39
C PRO A 229 8.47 -24.90 15.09
N PRO A 230 8.00 -24.15 16.11
CA PRO A 230 7.02 -23.09 15.94
C PRO A 230 7.64 -21.79 15.38
N CYS A 231 6.82 -20.95 14.75
CA CYS A 231 7.16 -19.57 14.37
C CYS A 231 5.95 -18.66 14.61
N ALA A 232 6.16 -17.44 15.10
CA ALA A 232 5.07 -16.49 15.33
C ALA A 232 5.37 -15.10 14.77
N THR A 233 4.31 -14.40 14.37
CA THR A 233 4.37 -13.00 13.93
C THR A 233 3.14 -12.23 14.41
N VAL A 234 3.29 -10.93 14.64
CA VAL A 234 2.18 -10.02 14.92
C VAL A 234 1.80 -9.30 13.64
N TYR A 235 0.51 -9.24 13.35
CA TYR A 235 -0.04 -8.55 12.19
C TYR A 235 -1.33 -7.82 12.57
N ALA A 236 -1.85 -6.99 11.66
CA ALA A 236 -3.13 -6.33 11.84
C ALA A 236 -4.14 -6.86 10.82
N LYS A 237 -5.35 -7.24 11.27
CA LYS A 237 -6.51 -7.34 10.39
C LYS A 237 -6.91 -5.95 9.93
N GLN A 238 -7.23 -5.85 8.65
CA GLN A 238 -7.49 -4.57 7.99
C GLN A 238 -8.88 -4.58 7.39
N GLU A 239 -9.54 -3.44 7.42
CA GLU A 239 -10.84 -3.26 6.82
C GLU A 239 -10.77 -2.16 5.76
N ARG A 240 -11.36 -2.41 4.60
CA ARG A 240 -11.53 -1.36 3.58
C ARG A 240 -12.63 -0.40 4.01
N LEU A 241 -12.27 0.87 4.14
CA LEU A 241 -13.20 1.96 4.39
C LEU A 241 -13.19 2.92 3.22
N LYS A 242 -14.39 3.36 2.84
CA LYS A 242 -14.57 4.38 1.84
C LYS A 242 -14.42 5.74 2.51
N ASP A 243 -13.53 6.59 2.01
CA ASP A 243 -13.38 7.96 2.46
C ASP A 243 -14.54 8.85 1.95
N GLU A 244 -14.53 10.12 2.36
CA GLU A 244 -15.55 11.12 1.98
C GLU A 244 -15.59 11.42 0.46
N TYR A 245 -14.55 11.06 -0.28
CA TYR A 245 -14.43 11.24 -1.73
C TYR A 245 -14.71 9.95 -2.52
N GLY A 246 -15.08 8.89 -1.82
CA GLY A 246 -15.43 7.62 -2.43
C GLY A 246 -14.24 6.70 -2.75
N ARG A 247 -13.05 6.97 -2.21
CA ARG A 247 -11.85 6.13 -2.37
C ARG A 247 -11.76 5.12 -1.24
N TYR A 248 -11.16 3.96 -1.50
CA TYR A 248 -11.03 2.90 -0.49
C TYR A 248 -9.64 2.87 0.12
N ASP A 249 -9.58 3.04 1.43
CA ASP A 249 -8.35 2.89 2.23
C ASP A 249 -8.43 1.65 3.12
N LEU A 250 -7.29 1.02 3.39
CA LEU A 250 -7.18 -0.06 4.36
C LEU A 250 -6.86 0.48 5.74
N LEU A 251 -7.82 0.36 6.66
CA LEU A 251 -7.63 0.75 8.05
C LEU A 251 -7.34 -0.47 8.91
N LYS A 252 -6.26 -0.42 9.70
CA LYS A 252 -5.95 -1.44 10.71
C LYS A 252 -7.02 -1.42 11.80
N LYS A 253 -7.68 -2.55 12.02
CA LYS A 253 -8.79 -2.67 12.98
C LYS A 253 -8.44 -3.46 14.21
N GLU A 254 -7.65 -4.52 14.06
CA GLU A 254 -7.39 -5.47 15.15
C GLU A 254 -5.95 -6.00 15.03
N ALA A 255 -5.18 -5.89 16.10
CA ALA A 255 -3.86 -6.52 16.21
C ALA A 255 -4.03 -8.00 16.61
N ARG A 256 -3.29 -8.88 15.93
CA ARG A 256 -3.37 -10.32 16.12
C ARG A 256 -2.00 -10.95 16.11
N LEU A 257 -1.86 -12.08 16.80
CA LEU A 257 -0.66 -12.90 16.78
C LEU A 257 -0.97 -14.21 16.10
N MET A 258 -0.22 -14.53 15.05
CA MET A 258 -0.31 -15.81 14.37
C MET A 258 0.89 -16.68 14.72
N LEU A 259 0.61 -17.94 15.05
CA LEU A 259 1.56 -19.01 15.33
C LEU A 259 1.44 -20.08 14.24
N ALA A 260 2.53 -20.43 13.57
CA ALA A 260 2.62 -21.50 12.59
C ALA A 260 3.53 -22.63 13.13
N VAL A 261 3.05 -23.87 13.10
CA VAL A 261 3.77 -25.04 13.66
C VAL A 261 3.55 -26.26 12.76
N PRO A 262 4.59 -27.00 12.35
CA PRO A 262 4.41 -28.30 11.69
C PRO A 262 3.70 -29.30 12.60
N THR A 263 2.77 -30.07 12.05
CA THR A 263 1.92 -31.04 12.77
C THR A 263 1.79 -32.37 12.03
N GLY A 264 1.42 -33.41 12.77
CA GLY A 264 1.18 -34.75 12.24
C GLY A 264 2.43 -35.46 11.71
N ALA A 265 2.24 -36.65 11.13
CA ALA A 265 3.34 -37.43 10.53
C ALA A 265 3.75 -36.93 9.14
N ASP A 266 2.93 -36.09 8.50
CA ASP A 266 3.18 -35.54 7.17
C ASP A 266 3.73 -34.11 7.20
N PHE A 267 4.02 -33.59 8.40
CA PHE A 267 4.60 -32.28 8.65
C PHE A 267 3.80 -31.11 8.07
N SER A 268 2.47 -31.25 7.94
CA SER A 268 1.58 -30.16 7.55
C SER A 268 1.61 -29.03 8.57
N ILE A 269 1.67 -27.78 8.10
CA ILE A 269 1.74 -26.62 8.98
C ILE A 269 0.33 -26.31 9.49
N ALA A 270 0.16 -26.34 10.81
CA ALA A 270 -1.00 -25.79 11.48
C ALA A 270 -0.74 -24.34 11.86
N THR A 271 -1.76 -23.51 11.71
CA THR A 271 -1.72 -22.10 12.04
C THR A 271 -2.77 -21.81 13.12
N ILE A 272 -2.38 -21.06 14.15
CA ILE A 272 -3.21 -20.67 15.28
C ILE A 272 -3.12 -19.15 15.42
N ASP A 273 -4.26 -18.48 15.36
CA ASP A 273 -4.35 -17.02 15.33
C ASP A 273 -5.14 -16.49 16.53
N PHE A 274 -4.53 -15.56 17.26
CA PHE A 274 -5.04 -15.03 18.51
C PHE A 274 -5.32 -13.53 18.36
N ALA A 275 -6.52 -13.09 18.74
CA ALA A 275 -6.80 -11.69 18.97
C ALA A 275 -5.95 -11.15 20.14
N ILE A 276 -5.39 -9.95 20.00
CA ILE A 276 -4.63 -9.29 21.08
C ILE A 276 -5.52 -8.25 21.75
N ASP A 277 -5.60 -8.29 23.08
CA ASP A 277 -6.37 -7.32 23.85
C ASP A 277 -5.66 -5.96 23.99
N LEU A 278 -6.36 -4.95 24.53
CA LEU A 278 -5.79 -3.61 24.74
C LEU A 278 -4.63 -3.57 25.74
N SER A 279 -4.40 -4.63 26.51
CA SER A 279 -3.29 -4.77 27.46
C SER A 279 -2.14 -5.62 26.89
N GLY A 280 -2.24 -6.12 25.66
CA GLY A 280 -1.27 -7.00 25.02
C GLY A 280 -1.40 -8.49 25.37
N TYR A 281 -2.44 -8.93 26.09
CA TYR A 281 -2.69 -10.33 26.40
C TYR A 281 -3.37 -11.07 25.26
N LEU A 282 -3.07 -12.37 25.16
CA LEU A 282 -3.81 -13.31 24.31
C LEU A 282 -5.12 -13.77 24.99
N PRO A 283 -6.08 -14.33 24.23
CA PRO A 283 -7.39 -14.72 24.75
C PRO A 283 -7.26 -15.82 25.80
N LYS A 284 -7.82 -15.60 27.00
CA LYS A 284 -7.90 -16.62 28.05
C LYS A 284 -9.06 -17.57 27.78
N ILE A 285 -8.75 -18.72 27.18
CA ILE A 285 -9.72 -19.79 26.90
C ILE A 285 -9.81 -20.74 28.09
N ALA A 286 -11.03 -21.20 28.40
CA ALA A 286 -11.24 -22.18 29.45
C ALA A 286 -10.49 -23.49 29.14
N GLY A 287 -9.74 -24.00 30.12
CA GLY A 287 -8.96 -25.24 30.03
C GLY A 287 -9.06 -26.06 31.31
N THR A 288 -8.51 -27.27 31.30
CA THR A 288 -8.52 -28.18 32.46
C THR A 288 -7.15 -28.25 33.13
N GLY A 289 -7.13 -28.45 34.46
CA GLY A 289 -5.88 -28.55 35.22
C GLY A 289 -5.16 -27.22 35.46
N THR A 290 -3.93 -27.30 35.98
CA THR A 290 -3.09 -26.13 36.27
C THR A 290 -1.63 -26.43 35.87
N PRO A 291 -1.03 -25.71 34.90
CA PRO A 291 -1.62 -24.64 34.10
C PRO A 291 -2.79 -25.15 33.22
N PRO A 292 -3.74 -24.31 32.80
CA PRO A 292 -4.90 -24.73 32.02
C PRO A 292 -4.48 -25.37 30.68
N LEU A 293 -4.86 -26.63 30.47
CA LEU A 293 -4.73 -27.32 29.18
C LEU A 293 -5.92 -26.94 28.29
N VAL A 294 -5.65 -26.28 27.18
CA VAL A 294 -6.64 -25.78 26.21
C VAL A 294 -6.56 -26.61 24.94
N ALA A 295 -7.62 -27.37 24.66
CA ALA A 295 -7.76 -28.12 23.42
C ALA A 295 -8.51 -27.30 22.37
N LEU A 296 -7.79 -26.87 21.33
CA LEU A 296 -8.38 -26.10 20.23
C LEU A 296 -8.83 -27.06 19.10
N PRO A 297 -10.06 -26.94 18.58
CA PRO A 297 -10.48 -27.62 17.37
C PRO A 297 -9.61 -27.19 16.18
N VAL A 298 -9.48 -28.05 15.17
CA VAL A 298 -8.82 -27.73 13.91
C VAL A 298 -9.88 -27.39 12.84
N ALA A 299 -9.80 -26.21 12.21
CA ALA A 299 -10.66 -25.89 11.07
C ALA A 299 -10.28 -26.66 9.80
N ALA A 300 -11.23 -26.86 8.89
CA ALA A 300 -10.99 -27.72 7.73
C ALA A 300 -10.00 -27.11 6.73
N VAL A 301 -9.10 -28.00 6.32
CA VAL A 301 -8.06 -27.98 5.30
C VAL A 301 -8.14 -26.87 4.24
N ALA A 302 -7.06 -26.10 4.11
CA ALA A 302 -6.84 -25.19 2.99
C ALA A 302 -6.33 -25.94 1.74
N THR A 303 -6.91 -25.74 0.55
CA THR A 303 -6.41 -26.38 -0.69
C THR A 303 -5.94 -25.34 -1.70
N VAL A 304 -4.74 -25.54 -2.27
CA VAL A 304 -4.14 -24.70 -3.32
C VAL A 304 -4.86 -24.94 -4.64
N LYS A 305 -5.28 -23.87 -5.32
CA LYS A 305 -5.93 -23.95 -6.64
C LYS A 305 -5.53 -22.80 -7.56
N SER A 306 -5.70 -23.02 -8.85
CA SER A 306 -5.65 -21.99 -9.90
C SER A 306 -7.07 -21.49 -10.22
N ALA A 307 -7.16 -20.47 -11.07
CA ALA A 307 -8.38 -19.98 -11.67
C ALA A 307 -8.17 -19.81 -13.18
N LEU A 308 -9.28 -19.64 -13.92
CA LEU A 308 -9.23 -19.16 -15.29
C LEU A 308 -9.55 -17.67 -15.33
N HIS A 309 -8.62 -16.91 -15.88
CA HIS A 309 -8.75 -15.50 -16.18
C HIS A 309 -9.38 -15.28 -17.56
N PHE A 310 -10.39 -14.43 -17.60
CA PHE A 310 -11.08 -14.01 -18.80
C PHE A 310 -10.87 -12.51 -19.00
N ASP A 311 -10.55 -12.11 -20.22
CA ASP A 311 -10.61 -10.72 -20.65
C ASP A 311 -11.54 -10.57 -21.85
N ARG A 312 -12.63 -9.83 -21.67
CA ARG A 312 -13.60 -9.56 -22.73
C ARG A 312 -13.00 -8.78 -23.90
N PHE A 313 -11.98 -7.95 -23.65
CA PHE A 313 -11.33 -7.17 -24.72
C PHE A 313 -10.45 -8.04 -25.62
N ALA A 314 -9.95 -9.16 -25.10
CA ALA A 314 -9.25 -10.19 -25.85
C ALA A 314 -10.18 -11.31 -26.37
N ALA A 315 -11.50 -11.18 -26.16
CA ALA A 315 -12.50 -12.21 -26.45
C ALA A 315 -12.17 -13.60 -25.84
N SER A 316 -11.46 -13.62 -24.71
CA SER A 316 -11.07 -14.86 -24.02
C SER A 316 -12.31 -15.69 -23.65
N SER A 317 -12.31 -16.98 -24.00
CA SER A 317 -13.36 -17.93 -23.66
C SER A 317 -12.82 -19.29 -23.24
N ALA A 318 -13.71 -20.12 -22.69
CA ALA A 318 -13.49 -21.53 -22.47
C ALA A 318 -14.79 -22.30 -22.76
N THR A 319 -14.67 -23.48 -23.36
CA THR A 319 -15.80 -24.33 -23.73
C THR A 319 -15.84 -25.58 -22.87
N LEU A 320 -17.04 -25.99 -22.45
CA LEU A 320 -17.26 -27.22 -21.69
C LEU A 320 -18.06 -28.19 -22.55
N PRO A 321 -17.74 -29.49 -22.52
CA PRO A 321 -18.43 -30.49 -23.32
C PRO A 321 -19.90 -30.64 -22.86
N PRO A 322 -20.77 -31.17 -23.72
CA PRO A 322 -22.15 -31.47 -23.35
C PRO A 322 -22.20 -32.49 -22.21
N LEU A 323 -22.94 -32.15 -21.15
CA LEU A 323 -23.10 -33.05 -20.00
C LEU A 323 -24.27 -34.02 -20.23
N PRO A 324 -24.05 -35.35 -20.12
CA PRO A 324 -24.99 -36.35 -20.63
C PRO A 324 -26.30 -36.50 -19.83
N VAL A 325 -26.43 -35.88 -18.64
CA VAL A 325 -27.62 -36.04 -17.79
C VAL A 325 -27.89 -34.75 -17.01
N LEU A 326 -28.60 -33.79 -17.60
CA LEU A 326 -29.37 -32.80 -16.85
C LEU A 326 -30.83 -33.25 -16.86
N THR A 327 -31.40 -33.53 -15.68
CA THR A 327 -32.82 -33.85 -15.55
C THR A 327 -33.65 -32.67 -16.03
N ALA A 328 -34.72 -32.94 -16.81
CA ALA A 328 -35.57 -31.96 -17.50
C ALA A 328 -36.40 -31.05 -16.56
N GLY A 329 -35.87 -30.66 -15.40
CA GLY A 329 -36.59 -29.85 -14.43
C GLY A 329 -35.75 -29.37 -13.26
N ALA A 330 -34.48 -29.75 -13.07
CA ALA A 330 -33.69 -29.17 -11.99
C ALA A 330 -32.21 -29.03 -12.34
N LEU A 331 -31.59 -27.94 -11.90
CA LEU A 331 -30.15 -27.73 -12.01
C LEU A 331 -29.63 -26.79 -10.93
N THR A 332 -28.34 -26.90 -10.64
CA THR A 332 -27.56 -25.86 -9.95
C THR A 332 -26.26 -25.62 -10.69
N VAL A 333 -25.92 -24.37 -11.00
CA VAL A 333 -24.57 -23.97 -11.43
C VAL A 333 -23.97 -23.11 -10.34
N GLU A 334 -22.76 -23.43 -9.87
CA GLU A 334 -22.08 -22.59 -8.87
C GLU A 334 -20.59 -22.40 -9.20
N CYS A 335 -20.03 -21.24 -8.86
CA CYS A 335 -18.61 -20.93 -9.01
C CYS A 335 -18.18 -19.78 -8.09
N TRP A 336 -16.87 -19.67 -7.83
CA TRP A 336 -16.26 -18.42 -7.37
C TRP A 336 -15.84 -17.61 -8.60
N PHE A 337 -16.15 -16.33 -8.60
CA PHE A 337 -15.66 -15.45 -9.65
C PHE A 337 -15.30 -14.06 -9.11
N LYS A 338 -14.34 -13.40 -9.75
CA LYS A 338 -13.87 -12.05 -9.41
C LYS A 338 -14.00 -11.15 -10.63
N PRO A 339 -15.12 -10.42 -10.81
CA PRO A 339 -15.23 -9.48 -11.91
C PRO A 339 -14.28 -8.30 -11.69
N LEU A 340 -13.60 -7.83 -12.74
CA LEU A 340 -12.64 -6.71 -12.69
C LEU A 340 -13.22 -5.43 -13.29
N THR A 341 -14.08 -5.54 -14.29
CA THR A 341 -14.82 -4.42 -14.87
C THR A 341 -16.23 -4.88 -15.23
N PHE A 342 -17.15 -3.93 -15.38
CA PHE A 342 -18.49 -4.20 -15.87
C PHE A 342 -18.70 -3.45 -17.19
N SER A 343 -19.44 -4.05 -18.13
CA SER A 343 -20.00 -3.28 -19.24
C SER A 343 -21.29 -2.56 -18.83
N GLN A 344 -21.73 -1.63 -19.66
CA GLN A 344 -23.09 -1.09 -19.57
C GLN A 344 -24.15 -2.08 -20.10
N GLY A 345 -23.73 -3.19 -20.72
CA GLY A 345 -24.59 -4.24 -21.26
C GLY A 345 -24.62 -5.48 -20.36
N SER A 346 -24.97 -6.62 -20.98
CA SER A 346 -24.98 -7.93 -20.34
C SER A 346 -23.66 -8.64 -20.62
N ASP A 347 -22.83 -8.81 -19.60
CA ASP A 347 -21.56 -9.55 -19.67
C ASP A 347 -21.82 -11.04 -19.39
N VAL A 348 -21.48 -11.91 -20.32
CA VAL A 348 -21.69 -13.35 -20.18
C VAL A 348 -20.63 -13.96 -19.27
N VAL A 349 -21.07 -14.56 -18.15
CA VAL A 349 -20.22 -15.36 -17.27
C VAL A 349 -20.25 -16.81 -17.72
N LEU A 350 -21.45 -17.37 -17.90
CA LEU A 350 -21.68 -18.72 -18.41
C LEU A 350 -22.97 -18.76 -19.21
N GLN A 351 -22.96 -19.44 -20.36
CA GLN A 351 -24.17 -19.70 -21.16
C GLN A 351 -24.23 -21.14 -21.66
N SER A 352 -25.46 -21.63 -21.84
CA SER A 352 -25.71 -22.92 -22.48
C SER A 352 -25.73 -22.80 -24.01
N GLY A 353 -25.00 -23.68 -24.70
CA GLY A 353 -24.94 -23.77 -26.15
C GLY A 353 -24.00 -22.75 -26.82
N THR A 354 -23.15 -23.24 -27.72
CA THR A 354 -22.24 -22.43 -28.57
C THR A 354 -22.72 -22.30 -30.02
N GLY A 355 -23.73 -23.09 -30.41
CA GLY A 355 -24.29 -23.13 -31.77
C GLY A 355 -25.77 -23.52 -31.84
N GLU A 356 -26.49 -23.48 -30.72
CA GLU A 356 -27.93 -23.76 -30.60
C GLU A 356 -28.59 -22.66 -29.73
N SER A 357 -29.93 -22.64 -29.64
CA SER A 357 -30.62 -21.66 -28.79
C SER A 357 -30.27 -21.82 -27.31
N ILE A 358 -29.78 -20.75 -26.69
CA ILE A 358 -29.46 -20.65 -25.26
C ILE A 358 -30.71 -20.99 -24.43
N ARG A 359 -30.57 -21.88 -23.44
CA ARG A 359 -31.67 -22.28 -22.53
C ARG A 359 -31.52 -21.77 -21.11
N PHE A 360 -30.31 -21.46 -20.71
CA PHE A 360 -30.03 -20.62 -19.56
C PHE A 360 -28.72 -19.86 -19.76
N ALA A 361 -28.62 -18.72 -19.08
CA ALA A 361 -27.41 -17.92 -19.01
C ALA A 361 -27.26 -17.29 -17.63
N ILE A 362 -26.01 -17.12 -17.24
CA ILE A 362 -25.56 -16.34 -16.09
C ILE A 362 -24.82 -15.14 -16.67
N THR A 363 -25.34 -13.94 -16.42
CA THR A 363 -24.76 -12.71 -16.97
C THR A 363 -24.62 -11.62 -15.91
N LEU A 364 -23.86 -10.58 -16.18
CA LEU A 364 -23.82 -9.35 -15.37
C LEU A 364 -24.46 -8.22 -16.18
N GLU A 365 -25.63 -7.74 -15.77
CA GLU A 365 -26.26 -6.56 -16.37
C GLU A 365 -25.86 -5.31 -15.57
N ALA A 366 -25.01 -4.46 -16.14
CA ALA A 366 -24.47 -3.28 -15.45
C ALA A 366 -23.88 -3.60 -14.05
N GLY A 367 -23.25 -4.77 -13.93
CA GLY A 367 -22.64 -5.26 -12.69
C GLY A 367 -23.57 -6.03 -11.73
N ALA A 368 -24.87 -6.13 -12.02
CA ALA A 368 -25.79 -6.99 -11.26
C ALA A 368 -25.87 -8.40 -11.89
N PRO A 369 -25.69 -9.49 -11.13
CA PRO A 369 -25.70 -10.82 -11.68
C PRO A 369 -27.14 -11.26 -11.96
N THR A 370 -27.38 -11.81 -13.13
CA THR A 370 -28.69 -12.32 -13.55
C THR A 370 -28.57 -13.79 -13.91
N PHE A 371 -29.61 -14.54 -13.59
CA PHE A 371 -29.78 -15.92 -14.01
C PHE A 371 -31.07 -16.04 -14.80
N SER A 372 -30.94 -16.23 -16.12
CA SER A 372 -32.06 -16.34 -17.04
C SER A 372 -32.25 -17.78 -17.47
N VAL A 373 -33.49 -18.28 -17.43
CA VAL A 373 -33.91 -19.55 -18.04
C VAL A 373 -34.85 -19.22 -19.20
N PHE A 374 -34.51 -19.69 -20.39
CA PHE A 374 -35.16 -19.35 -21.66
C PHE A 374 -36.07 -20.49 -22.16
N GLY A 375 -37.34 -20.18 -22.36
CA GLY A 375 -38.36 -21.08 -22.90
C GLY A 375 -39.35 -20.36 -23.82
N THR A 376 -40.64 -20.71 -23.74
CA THR A 376 -41.72 -19.88 -24.32
C THR A 376 -41.85 -18.52 -23.64
N THR A 377 -41.42 -18.45 -22.38
CA THR A 377 -41.32 -17.27 -21.52
C THR A 377 -39.95 -17.31 -20.84
N THR A 378 -39.29 -16.15 -20.72
CA THR A 378 -38.00 -16.02 -20.02
C THR A 378 -38.25 -15.76 -18.54
N VAL A 379 -37.56 -16.50 -17.67
CA VAL A 379 -37.57 -16.28 -16.22
C VAL A 379 -36.17 -15.83 -15.82
N THR A 380 -36.02 -14.59 -15.34
CA THR A 380 -34.74 -14.01 -14.91
C THR A 380 -34.74 -13.66 -13.43
N ALA A 381 -33.92 -14.34 -12.62
CA ALA A 381 -33.63 -13.90 -11.26
C ALA A 381 -32.45 -12.91 -11.27
N CYS A 382 -32.57 -11.78 -10.55
CA CYS A 382 -31.53 -10.75 -10.49
C CYS A 382 -30.99 -10.61 -9.07
N GLY A 383 -29.67 -10.62 -8.93
CA GLY A 383 -28.96 -10.30 -7.70
C GLY A 383 -28.63 -8.80 -7.58
N PRO A 384 -27.94 -8.39 -6.50
CA PRO A 384 -27.54 -7.02 -6.26
C PRO A 384 -26.34 -6.63 -7.14
N MET A 385 -26.16 -5.33 -7.40
CA MET A 385 -24.98 -4.80 -8.09
C MET A 385 -23.70 -5.18 -7.31
N LEU A 386 -22.75 -5.79 -8.02
CA LEU A 386 -21.47 -6.22 -7.47
C LEU A 386 -20.45 -5.09 -7.53
N GLU A 387 -19.36 -5.27 -6.79
CA GLU A 387 -18.22 -4.36 -6.82
C GLU A 387 -17.08 -5.02 -7.60
N PRO A 388 -16.44 -4.31 -8.55
CA PRO A 388 -15.33 -4.87 -9.30
C PRO A 388 -14.10 -5.06 -8.39
N GLY A 389 -13.30 -6.08 -8.68
CA GLY A 389 -12.12 -6.46 -7.93
C GLY A 389 -12.40 -7.35 -6.72
N PHE A 390 -13.65 -7.73 -6.45
CA PHE A 390 -14.01 -8.60 -5.33
C PHE A 390 -14.39 -10.00 -5.78
N LEU A 391 -13.92 -10.98 -5.04
CA LEU A 391 -14.34 -12.35 -5.25
C LEU A 391 -15.74 -12.58 -4.66
N VAL A 392 -16.62 -13.17 -5.46
CA VAL A 392 -18.01 -13.46 -5.15
C VAL A 392 -18.31 -14.92 -5.47
N HIS A 393 -19.03 -15.61 -4.59
CA HIS A 393 -19.59 -16.92 -4.92
C HIS A 393 -20.96 -16.73 -5.55
N LEU A 394 -21.17 -17.31 -6.72
CA LEU A 394 -22.45 -17.29 -7.42
C LEU A 394 -22.98 -18.70 -7.51
N ALA A 395 -24.24 -18.93 -7.09
CA ALA A 395 -24.94 -20.18 -7.38
C ALA A 395 -26.32 -19.91 -7.98
N CYS A 396 -26.65 -20.53 -9.09
CA CYS A 396 -27.89 -20.34 -9.82
C CYS A 396 -28.66 -21.66 -9.82
N THR A 397 -29.88 -21.67 -9.25
CA THR A 397 -30.70 -22.87 -9.13
C THR A 397 -32.01 -22.73 -9.89
N TRP A 398 -32.45 -23.85 -10.47
CA TRP A 398 -33.73 -23.98 -11.15
C TRP A 398 -34.40 -25.28 -10.69
N ASP A 399 -35.69 -25.24 -10.38
CA ASP A 399 -36.47 -26.42 -9.92
C ASP A 399 -37.70 -26.75 -10.80
N ALA A 400 -37.70 -26.27 -12.05
CA ALA A 400 -38.79 -26.33 -13.03
C ALA A 400 -39.88 -25.26 -12.83
N SER A 401 -39.86 -24.53 -11.73
CA SER A 401 -40.87 -23.53 -11.38
C SER A 401 -40.30 -22.20 -10.88
N GLN A 402 -39.07 -22.21 -10.37
CA GLN A 402 -38.45 -21.10 -9.70
C GLN A 402 -36.98 -21.00 -10.08
N ALA A 403 -36.56 -19.80 -10.49
CA ALA A 403 -35.17 -19.44 -10.68
C ALA A 403 -34.69 -18.71 -9.44
N ILE A 404 -33.54 -19.12 -8.90
CA ILE A 404 -32.90 -18.45 -7.76
C ILE A 404 -31.45 -18.18 -8.12
N ILE A 405 -30.98 -16.97 -7.88
CA ILE A 405 -29.56 -16.65 -7.87
C ILE A 405 -29.11 -16.41 -6.43
N TYR A 406 -28.06 -17.08 -6.02
CA TYR A 406 -27.44 -16.98 -4.72
C TYR A 406 -26.15 -16.19 -4.86
N VAL A 407 -26.10 -14.98 -4.32
CA VAL A 407 -24.87 -14.19 -4.25
C VAL A 407 -24.29 -14.33 -2.85
N ASN A 408 -23.10 -14.93 -2.75
CA ASN A 408 -22.45 -15.30 -1.49
C ASN A 408 -23.35 -16.13 -0.56
N GLY A 409 -24.15 -17.01 -1.17
CA GLY A 409 -25.11 -17.88 -0.47
C GLY A 409 -26.45 -17.22 -0.16
N THR A 410 -26.73 -15.98 -0.59
CA THR A 410 -28.02 -15.30 -0.34
C THR A 410 -28.96 -15.42 -1.52
N PRO A 411 -30.19 -15.97 -1.36
CA PRO A 411 -31.13 -16.16 -2.46
C PRO A 411 -31.78 -14.85 -2.93
N PHE A 412 -31.87 -14.70 -4.24
CA PHE A 412 -32.70 -13.74 -4.97
C PHE A 412 -33.56 -14.51 -5.95
N THR A 413 -34.88 -14.43 -5.80
CA THR A 413 -35.82 -15.38 -6.40
C THR A 413 -36.73 -14.72 -7.43
N LEU A 414 -36.98 -15.42 -8.54
CA LEU A 414 -38.10 -15.15 -9.44
C LEU A 414 -38.89 -16.44 -9.72
N LYS A 415 -40.22 -16.39 -9.55
CA LYS A 415 -41.13 -17.48 -9.91
C LYS A 415 -41.61 -17.32 -11.34
N GLY A 416 -41.64 -18.40 -12.11
CA GLY A 416 -42.15 -18.37 -13.47
C GLY A 416 -42.16 -19.75 -14.13
N THR A 417 -42.93 -19.89 -15.20
CA THR A 417 -42.97 -21.13 -15.98
C THR A 417 -42.02 -20.98 -17.17
N ALA A 418 -40.92 -21.74 -17.20
CA ALA A 418 -40.00 -21.81 -18.33
C ALA A 418 -39.98 -23.24 -18.91
N ALA A 419 -39.40 -23.42 -20.09
CA ALA A 419 -39.14 -24.76 -20.63
C ALA A 419 -38.14 -25.51 -19.74
N SER A 420 -38.19 -26.84 -19.74
CA SER A 420 -37.20 -27.66 -19.05
C SER A 420 -35.78 -27.38 -19.56
N VAL A 421 -34.81 -27.35 -18.65
CA VAL A 421 -33.40 -27.31 -19.04
C VAL A 421 -33.03 -28.69 -19.57
N ALA A 422 -32.90 -28.80 -20.88
CA ALA A 422 -32.62 -30.04 -21.59
C ALA A 422 -31.10 -30.32 -21.71
N VAL A 423 -30.74 -31.51 -22.19
CA VAL A 423 -29.37 -31.84 -22.61
C VAL A 423 -29.06 -31.07 -23.90
N PHE A 424 -27.88 -30.44 -23.96
CA PHE A 424 -27.42 -29.68 -25.13
C PHE A 424 -26.44 -30.50 -25.94
N SER A 425 -26.47 -30.35 -27.27
CA SER A 425 -25.50 -31.03 -28.13
C SER A 425 -24.17 -30.24 -28.25
N SER A 426 -24.22 -28.93 -27.99
CA SER A 426 -23.12 -27.98 -28.20
C SER A 426 -22.38 -27.52 -26.93
N GLY A 427 -22.70 -28.08 -25.75
CA GLY A 427 -21.95 -27.81 -24.51
C GLY A 427 -22.26 -26.44 -23.85
N TYR A 428 -21.27 -25.87 -23.17
CA TYR A 428 -21.37 -24.59 -22.46
C TYR A 428 -20.19 -23.68 -22.82
N ALA A 429 -20.41 -22.36 -22.76
CA ALA A 429 -19.36 -21.37 -22.93
C ALA A 429 -19.21 -20.50 -21.68
N LEU A 430 -17.95 -20.21 -21.36
CA LEU A 430 -17.50 -19.26 -20.35
C LEU A 430 -16.82 -18.10 -21.09
N GLY A 431 -17.16 -16.85 -20.75
CA GLY A 431 -16.56 -15.67 -21.38
C GLY A 431 -16.92 -15.44 -22.86
N GLY A 432 -15.97 -14.89 -23.63
CA GLY A 432 -16.09 -14.56 -25.06
C GLY A 432 -16.12 -13.05 -25.35
N ALA A 433 -16.45 -12.66 -26.59
CA ALA A 433 -16.49 -11.26 -27.03
C ALA A 433 -17.54 -10.38 -26.30
N SER A 434 -18.62 -11.00 -25.82
CA SER A 434 -19.59 -10.38 -24.89
C SER A 434 -19.40 -10.86 -23.45
N GLY A 435 -18.22 -11.41 -23.14
CA GLY A 435 -17.90 -11.99 -21.83
C GLY A 435 -17.61 -10.94 -20.77
N PHE A 436 -17.29 -11.41 -19.57
CA PHE A 436 -16.84 -10.56 -18.47
C PHE A 436 -15.30 -10.52 -18.40
N SER A 437 -14.72 -9.47 -17.81
CA SER A 437 -13.30 -9.45 -17.46
C SER A 437 -13.15 -9.88 -15.99
N GLY A 438 -12.37 -10.93 -15.70
CA GLY A 438 -12.15 -11.42 -14.35
C GLY A 438 -11.80 -12.90 -14.24
N ASP A 439 -11.67 -13.39 -13.01
CA ASP A 439 -11.25 -14.77 -12.73
C ASP A 439 -12.45 -15.66 -12.38
N ILE A 440 -12.46 -16.94 -12.80
CA ILE A 440 -13.40 -17.99 -12.35
C ILE A 440 -12.62 -19.16 -11.74
N ALA A 441 -13.11 -19.69 -10.62
CA ALA A 441 -12.63 -20.91 -9.99
C ALA A 441 -13.80 -21.77 -9.47
N GLU A 442 -13.54 -23.05 -9.19
CA GLU A 442 -14.50 -23.96 -8.54
C GLU A 442 -15.85 -24.11 -9.27
N LEU A 443 -15.85 -24.19 -10.61
CA LEU A 443 -17.08 -24.32 -11.38
C LEU A 443 -17.72 -25.70 -11.21
N ARG A 444 -18.98 -25.73 -10.80
CA ARG A 444 -19.76 -26.95 -10.55
C ARG A 444 -21.12 -26.86 -11.23
N ILE A 445 -21.58 -27.97 -11.81
CA ILE A 445 -22.92 -28.13 -12.36
C ILE A 445 -23.54 -29.38 -11.75
N TRP A 446 -24.71 -29.22 -11.14
CA TRP A 446 -25.48 -30.26 -10.44
C TRP A 446 -26.79 -30.56 -11.19
N LYS A 447 -27.24 -31.81 -11.09
CA LYS A 447 -28.52 -32.32 -11.65
C LYS A 447 -29.74 -31.97 -10.79
N THR A 448 -29.51 -31.39 -9.61
CA THR A 448 -30.52 -31.07 -8.61
C THR A 448 -30.49 -29.58 -8.28
N SER A 449 -31.61 -29.05 -7.79
CA SER A 449 -31.70 -27.70 -7.24
C SER A 449 -31.23 -27.75 -5.78
N LEU A 450 -30.04 -27.21 -5.51
CA LEU A 450 -29.49 -27.16 -4.16
C LEU A 450 -30.19 -26.07 -3.35
N ASN A 451 -30.49 -26.36 -2.09
CA ASN A 451 -30.98 -25.35 -1.17
C ASN A 451 -29.83 -24.51 -0.58
N GLN A 452 -30.19 -23.40 0.06
CA GLN A 452 -29.23 -22.46 0.62
C GLN A 452 -28.23 -23.11 1.60
N THR A 453 -28.70 -23.99 2.48
CA THR A 453 -27.85 -24.67 3.47
C THR A 453 -26.81 -25.54 2.79
N GLN A 454 -27.20 -26.24 1.73
CA GLN A 454 -26.29 -27.05 0.93
C GLN A 454 -25.23 -26.21 0.23
N ILE A 455 -25.59 -25.05 -0.32
CA ILE A 455 -24.66 -24.11 -0.97
C ILE A 455 -23.67 -23.55 0.06
N LEU A 456 -24.17 -23.03 1.18
CA LEU A 456 -23.34 -22.46 2.25
C LEU A 456 -22.35 -23.48 2.85
N SER A 457 -22.75 -24.74 2.96
CA SER A 457 -21.88 -25.78 3.53
C SER A 457 -20.71 -26.17 2.61
N ARG A 458 -20.79 -25.85 1.31
CA ARG A 458 -19.82 -26.33 0.30
C ARG A 458 -19.11 -25.25 -0.51
N MET A 459 -19.58 -24.00 -0.48
CA MET A 459 -19.03 -22.95 -1.34
C MET A 459 -17.52 -22.73 -1.10
N CYS A 460 -17.03 -22.83 0.13
CA CYS A 460 -15.60 -22.69 0.45
C CYS A 460 -14.81 -24.02 0.47
N THR A 461 -15.37 -25.12 -0.05
CA THR A 461 -14.73 -26.44 0.02
C THR A 461 -14.73 -27.14 -1.32
N SER A 462 -13.58 -27.68 -1.70
CA SER A 462 -13.42 -28.56 -2.85
C SER A 462 -14.27 -29.83 -2.71
N VAL A 463 -15.11 -30.13 -3.70
CA VAL A 463 -15.94 -31.36 -3.68
C VAL A 463 -15.05 -32.56 -4.04
N THR A 464 -15.27 -33.69 -3.37
CA THR A 464 -14.55 -34.96 -3.65
C THR A 464 -15.54 -36.11 -3.69
N SER A 465 -15.12 -37.29 -4.16
CA SER A 465 -15.97 -38.48 -4.30
C SER A 465 -16.57 -39.01 -2.99
N SER A 466 -16.18 -38.47 -1.83
CA SER A 466 -16.80 -38.77 -0.54
C SER A 466 -18.03 -37.91 -0.22
N ASP A 467 -18.36 -36.91 -1.04
CA ASP A 467 -19.54 -36.07 -0.87
C ASP A 467 -20.83 -36.90 -1.05
N THR A 468 -21.80 -36.74 -0.15
CA THR A 468 -23.06 -37.51 -0.17
C THR A 468 -23.91 -37.24 -1.40
N GLN A 469 -23.69 -36.11 -2.09
CA GLN A 469 -24.36 -35.74 -3.33
C GLN A 469 -23.46 -35.87 -4.57
N TRP A 470 -22.32 -36.56 -4.47
CA TRP A 470 -21.42 -36.77 -5.62
C TRP A 470 -22.13 -37.34 -6.85
N ALA A 471 -23.14 -38.21 -6.65
CA ALA A 471 -23.94 -38.79 -7.75
C ALA A 471 -24.78 -37.74 -8.52
N ASP A 472 -25.16 -36.65 -7.85
CA ASP A 472 -25.92 -35.53 -8.41
C ASP A 472 -25.04 -34.51 -9.13
N LEU A 473 -23.70 -34.62 -9.04
CA LEU A 473 -22.77 -33.75 -9.75
C LEU A 473 -22.74 -34.16 -11.23
N ALA A 474 -23.10 -33.23 -12.12
CA ALA A 474 -23.08 -33.43 -13.57
C ALA A 474 -21.69 -33.10 -14.15
N GLY A 475 -21.03 -32.07 -13.63
CA GLY A 475 -19.68 -31.69 -14.00
C GLY A 475 -19.03 -30.87 -12.90
N TYR A 476 -17.72 -31.02 -12.74
CA TYR A 476 -16.94 -30.24 -11.78
C TYR A 476 -15.57 -29.94 -12.35
N TRP A 477 -15.31 -28.66 -12.55
CA TRP A 477 -14.04 -28.15 -13.01
C TRP A 477 -13.43 -27.35 -11.87
N PRO A 478 -12.43 -27.91 -11.18
CA PRO A 478 -11.67 -27.18 -10.16
C PRO A 478 -10.97 -25.94 -10.72
N LEU A 479 -10.74 -25.93 -12.05
CA LEU A 479 -9.94 -24.92 -12.76
C LEU A 479 -8.55 -24.80 -12.15
N VAL A 480 -7.92 -25.95 -11.93
CA VAL A 480 -6.53 -26.05 -11.50
C VAL A 480 -5.68 -26.34 -12.74
N GLU A 481 -4.58 -25.62 -12.85
CA GLU A 481 -3.60 -25.75 -13.92
C GLU A 481 -3.07 -27.20 -13.96
N PRO A 482 -3.15 -27.88 -15.12
CA PRO A 482 -2.71 -29.26 -15.25
C PRO A 482 -1.19 -29.38 -15.15
N VAL A 483 -0.71 -30.43 -14.47
CA VAL A 483 0.71 -30.80 -14.39
C VAL A 483 1.01 -31.93 -15.38
N GLY A 484 1.82 -31.68 -16.41
CA GLY A 484 2.16 -32.69 -17.43
C GLY A 484 2.52 -32.09 -18.78
N SER A 485 2.66 -32.93 -19.82
CA SER A 485 2.99 -32.52 -21.20
C SER A 485 1.78 -32.05 -22.04
N ASP A 486 0.57 -32.13 -21.50
CA ASP A 486 -0.70 -31.88 -22.21
C ASP A 486 -1.23 -30.43 -22.01
N ILE A 487 -0.31 -29.48 -21.83
CA ILE A 487 -0.51 -28.18 -21.15
C ILE A 487 -1.35 -27.13 -21.92
N TRP A 488 -1.86 -27.41 -23.13
CA TRP A 488 -2.15 -26.30 -24.07
C TRP A 488 -3.53 -26.21 -24.72
N PRO A 489 -4.50 -27.11 -24.46
CA PRO A 489 -5.89 -26.66 -24.68
C PRO A 489 -6.93 -27.15 -23.68
N THR A 490 -6.64 -28.01 -22.70
CA THR A 490 -7.71 -28.66 -21.92
C THR A 490 -7.57 -28.55 -20.42
N PHE A 491 -8.70 -28.52 -19.70
CA PHE A 491 -8.76 -28.53 -18.25
C PHE A 491 -9.72 -29.62 -17.73
N ALA A 492 -9.26 -30.35 -16.72
CA ALA A 492 -9.89 -31.60 -16.31
C ALA A 492 -11.25 -31.41 -15.63
N ASN A 493 -12.19 -32.30 -15.95
CA ASN A 493 -13.42 -32.49 -15.20
C ASN A 493 -13.20 -33.53 -14.10
N ALA A 494 -13.26 -33.13 -12.84
CA ALA A 494 -13.05 -34.01 -11.69
C ALA A 494 -14.25 -34.93 -11.39
N ALA A 495 -15.44 -34.67 -11.94
CA ALA A 495 -16.63 -35.50 -11.75
C ALA A 495 -16.76 -36.66 -12.76
N SER A 496 -16.07 -36.58 -13.90
CA SER A 496 -16.13 -37.58 -14.98
C SER A 496 -14.77 -37.68 -15.68
N THR A 497 -14.33 -38.88 -16.03
CA THR A 497 -12.97 -39.12 -16.56
C THR A 497 -12.95 -39.29 -18.08
N GLY A 498 -11.89 -38.79 -18.73
CA GLY A 498 -11.61 -38.94 -20.17
C GLY A 498 -11.68 -37.64 -20.97
N THR A 499 -10.97 -37.57 -22.11
CA THR A 499 -10.82 -36.34 -22.92
C THR A 499 -12.12 -35.73 -23.43
N ALA A 500 -13.19 -36.52 -23.57
CA ALA A 500 -14.51 -36.04 -23.96
C ALA A 500 -15.31 -35.36 -22.82
N ALA A 501 -14.81 -35.43 -21.57
CA ALA A 501 -15.43 -34.83 -20.39
C ALA A 501 -14.73 -33.53 -19.93
N ASP A 502 -13.54 -33.24 -20.44
CA ASP A 502 -12.70 -32.11 -20.10
C ASP A 502 -13.10 -30.84 -20.87
N GLY A 503 -12.90 -29.68 -20.26
CA GLY A 503 -13.13 -28.39 -20.91
C GLY A 503 -11.96 -28.00 -21.81
N THR A 504 -12.21 -27.11 -22.76
CA THR A 504 -11.21 -26.58 -23.71
C THR A 504 -11.01 -25.07 -23.50
N LEU A 505 -9.76 -24.62 -23.49
CA LEU A 505 -9.36 -23.22 -23.38
C LEU A 505 -9.33 -22.56 -24.76
N GLU A 506 -9.92 -21.37 -24.86
CA GLU A 506 -9.99 -20.57 -26.08
C GLU A 506 -9.64 -19.11 -25.74
N GLY A 507 -8.37 -18.86 -25.39
CA GLY A 507 -7.88 -17.52 -25.05
C GLY A 507 -8.02 -17.10 -23.58
N ALA A 508 -8.65 -17.92 -22.73
CA ALA A 508 -8.59 -17.78 -21.27
C ALA A 508 -7.20 -18.21 -20.74
N LEU A 509 -6.71 -17.53 -19.70
CA LEU A 509 -5.37 -17.74 -19.13
C LEU A 509 -5.46 -18.35 -17.73
N TRP A 510 -4.47 -19.16 -17.34
CA TRP A 510 -4.35 -19.59 -15.95
C TRP A 510 -3.92 -18.41 -15.07
N SER A 511 -4.65 -18.18 -13.97
CA SER A 511 -4.28 -17.22 -12.94
C SER A 511 -4.24 -17.88 -11.56
N ALA A 512 -3.54 -17.26 -10.63
CA ALA A 512 -3.57 -17.71 -9.23
C ALA A 512 -4.99 -17.53 -8.69
N SER A 513 -5.57 -18.61 -8.15
CA SER A 513 -6.92 -18.51 -7.59
C SER A 513 -6.89 -17.69 -6.31
N GLN A 514 -7.73 -16.67 -6.26
CA GLN A 514 -8.09 -16.03 -4.99
C GLN A 514 -9.30 -16.69 -4.32
N ALA A 515 -9.83 -17.78 -4.91
CA ALA A 515 -10.98 -18.47 -4.37
C ALA A 515 -10.67 -19.08 -2.99
N PRO A 516 -11.53 -18.87 -1.98
CA PRO A 516 -11.37 -19.48 -0.67
C PRO A 516 -11.74 -20.95 -0.76
N THR A 517 -10.82 -21.78 -1.23
CA THR A 517 -10.91 -23.24 -1.25
C THR A 517 -10.37 -23.86 0.05
N ALA A 518 -10.14 -22.99 1.04
CA ALA A 518 -9.91 -23.24 2.44
C ALA A 518 -11.12 -22.72 3.22
N GLN A 519 -11.54 -23.39 4.31
CA GLN A 519 -12.48 -22.75 5.21
C GLN A 519 -11.90 -21.41 5.70
N SER A 520 -12.74 -20.37 5.70
CA SER A 520 -12.41 -19.07 6.32
C SER A 520 -11.88 -19.30 7.74
N TYR A 521 -10.98 -18.43 8.21
CA TYR A 521 -10.47 -18.37 9.58
C TYR A 521 -11.59 -18.02 10.58
N ALA A 522 -12.62 -18.86 10.64
CA ALA A 522 -13.70 -18.73 11.58
C ALA A 522 -13.14 -18.94 12.99
N PRO A 523 -13.55 -18.12 13.96
CA PRO A 523 -13.19 -18.35 15.35
C PRO A 523 -13.68 -19.74 15.79
N VAL A 524 -12.77 -20.51 16.38
CA VAL A 524 -13.03 -21.84 16.95
C VAL A 524 -13.17 -21.82 18.48
N ALA A 525 -12.69 -20.75 19.12
CA ALA A 525 -12.80 -20.54 20.56
C ALA A 525 -12.86 -19.04 20.91
N TRP A 526 -13.39 -18.74 22.11
CA TRP A 526 -13.59 -17.38 22.62
C TRP A 526 -13.19 -17.24 24.08
N SER A 527 -12.64 -16.09 24.45
CA SER A 527 -12.48 -15.71 25.86
C SER A 527 -13.80 -15.20 26.44
N ALA A 528 -13.89 -15.11 27.77
CA ALA A 528 -15.04 -14.51 28.47
C ALA A 528 -15.29 -13.04 28.07
N ASP A 529 -14.24 -12.35 27.63
CA ASP A 529 -14.29 -10.95 27.18
C ASP A 529 -14.58 -10.81 25.67
N GLY A 530 -14.82 -11.93 24.97
CA GLY A 530 -15.22 -11.96 23.56
C GLY A 530 -14.07 -11.95 22.55
N LEU A 531 -12.81 -12.09 22.99
CA LEU A 531 -11.65 -12.23 22.10
C LEU A 531 -11.66 -13.59 21.41
N THR A 532 -11.16 -13.63 20.17
CA THR A 532 -11.29 -14.80 19.28
C THR A 532 -9.99 -15.55 19.10
N VAL A 533 -10.09 -16.88 18.96
CA VAL A 533 -9.00 -17.75 18.51
C VAL A 533 -9.45 -18.50 17.27
N CYS A 534 -8.62 -18.50 16.23
CA CYS A 534 -8.86 -19.21 14.97
C CYS A 534 -7.76 -20.24 14.73
N THR A 535 -8.06 -21.35 14.07
CA THR A 535 -7.07 -22.38 13.71
C THR A 535 -7.25 -22.81 12.26
N ALA A 536 -6.20 -23.30 11.61
CA ALA A 536 -6.28 -24.01 10.34
C ALA A 536 -5.14 -25.03 10.19
N ILE A 537 -5.34 -26.09 9.40
CA ILE A 537 -4.24 -26.92 8.87
C ILE A 537 -4.06 -26.60 7.39
N LEU A 538 -2.82 -26.31 7.00
CA LEU A 538 -2.39 -26.07 5.64
C LEU A 538 -1.75 -27.37 5.10
N PRO A 539 -2.54 -28.30 4.52
CA PRO A 539 -2.03 -29.59 4.02
C PRO A 539 -1.02 -29.43 2.87
N PHE A 540 -1.05 -28.29 2.17
CA PHE A 540 -0.15 -27.99 1.08
C PHE A 540 1.19 -27.47 1.60
N ALA A 541 1.18 -26.88 2.79
CA ALA A 541 2.36 -26.33 3.43
C ALA A 541 2.95 -27.39 4.34
N LYS A 542 3.87 -28.19 3.81
CA LYS A 542 4.53 -29.28 4.54
C LYS A 542 6.00 -28.97 4.70
N SER A 543 6.49 -28.90 5.93
CA SER A 543 7.88 -28.56 6.22
C SER A 543 8.42 -29.31 7.42
N THR A 544 9.56 -29.97 7.23
CA THR A 544 10.34 -30.60 8.31
C THR A 544 11.25 -29.61 9.04
N VAL A 545 11.47 -28.43 8.46
CA VAL A 545 12.25 -27.32 9.04
C VAL A 545 11.33 -26.17 9.47
N ARG A 546 11.88 -25.22 10.23
CA ARG A 546 11.14 -24.03 10.69
C ARG A 546 10.62 -23.23 9.50
N ALA A 547 9.31 -23.05 9.45
CA ALA A 547 8.68 -22.09 8.54
C ALA A 547 8.92 -20.66 9.05
N SER A 548 8.99 -19.71 8.13
CA SER A 548 9.14 -18.29 8.47
C SER A 548 7.82 -17.57 8.24
N LEU A 549 7.31 -16.92 9.29
CA LEU A 549 6.07 -16.16 9.25
C LEU A 549 6.39 -14.67 9.41
N MET A 550 5.93 -13.85 8.47
CA MET A 550 6.27 -12.42 8.41
C MET A 550 5.05 -11.58 8.02
N ALA A 551 4.81 -10.47 8.71
CA ALA A 551 3.89 -9.44 8.22
C ALA A 551 4.57 -8.64 7.10
N GLY A 552 3.96 -8.62 5.92
CA GLY A 552 4.45 -7.93 4.74
C GLY A 552 4.04 -6.46 4.67
N ALA A 553 4.84 -5.64 3.97
CA ALA A 553 4.50 -4.26 3.63
C ALA A 553 3.33 -4.16 2.62
N ASP A 554 3.04 -5.26 1.93
CA ASP A 554 1.93 -5.45 1.01
C ASP A 554 0.58 -5.69 1.72
N SER A 555 0.55 -5.57 3.06
CA SER A 555 -0.63 -5.85 3.89
C SER A 555 -1.05 -7.32 3.91
N GLN A 556 -0.14 -8.27 3.68
CA GLN A 556 -0.37 -9.70 3.85
C GLN A 556 0.45 -10.28 5.00
N VAL A 557 0.14 -11.52 5.39
CA VAL A 557 1.07 -12.33 6.20
C VAL A 557 1.66 -13.40 5.31
N HIS A 558 2.97 -13.41 5.17
CA HIS A 558 3.70 -14.40 4.38
C HIS A 558 4.13 -15.56 5.26
N LEU A 559 3.93 -16.77 4.75
CA LEU A 559 4.44 -18.03 5.26
C LEU A 559 5.41 -18.60 4.23
N TYR A 560 6.70 -18.56 4.53
CA TYR A 560 7.73 -19.22 3.76
C TYR A 560 8.06 -20.57 4.38
N PHE A 561 8.07 -21.62 3.57
CA PHE A 561 8.34 -22.97 4.03
C PHE A 561 9.07 -23.78 2.96
N SER A 562 9.82 -24.81 3.35
CA SER A 562 10.41 -25.75 2.41
C SER A 562 9.53 -26.97 2.28
N ALA A 563 9.37 -27.52 1.08
CA ALA A 563 8.67 -28.79 0.90
C ALA A 563 9.33 -29.91 1.72
N ALA A 564 8.51 -30.79 2.31
CA ALA A 564 8.96 -31.92 3.14
C ALA A 564 9.93 -32.88 2.42
N THR A 565 9.96 -32.91 1.08
CA THR A 565 10.90 -33.71 0.28
C THR A 565 12.25 -33.03 0.01
N GLY A 566 12.43 -31.77 0.43
CA GLY A 566 13.70 -31.04 0.44
C GLY A 566 14.25 -30.67 -0.94
N ALA A 567 13.91 -29.47 -1.41
CA ALA A 567 14.66 -28.68 -2.42
C ALA A 567 13.87 -27.43 -2.87
N THR A 568 12.54 -27.47 -2.78
CA THR A 568 11.66 -26.39 -3.22
C THR A 568 11.25 -25.51 -2.05
N GLN A 569 11.60 -24.22 -2.14
CA GLN A 569 11.04 -23.18 -1.28
C GLN A 569 9.67 -22.79 -1.83
N MET A 570 8.71 -22.62 -0.94
CA MET A 570 7.32 -22.31 -1.27
C MET A 570 6.83 -21.17 -0.38
N ALA A 571 5.86 -20.41 -0.87
CA ALA A 571 5.26 -19.29 -0.16
C ALA A 571 3.74 -19.42 -0.13
N ALA A 572 3.15 -19.03 0.99
CA ALA A 572 1.73 -18.81 1.13
C ALA A 572 1.47 -17.46 1.80
N HIS A 573 0.32 -16.88 1.50
CA HIS A 573 -0.03 -15.52 1.79
C HIS A 573 -1.40 -15.49 2.46
N LEU A 574 -1.49 -14.97 3.68
CA LEU A 574 -2.77 -14.67 4.30
C LEU A 574 -3.19 -13.25 3.90
N SER A 575 -4.35 -13.11 3.27
CA SER A 575 -4.99 -11.80 3.14
C SER A 575 -5.39 -11.29 4.53
N THR A 576 -4.90 -10.11 4.92
CA THR A 576 -5.31 -9.49 6.19
C THR A 576 -6.61 -8.70 6.08
N VAL A 577 -7.15 -8.57 4.87
CA VAL A 577 -8.36 -7.80 4.60
C VAL A 577 -9.60 -8.59 5.04
N THR A 578 -10.39 -8.02 5.94
CA THR A 578 -11.64 -8.60 6.41
C THR A 578 -12.85 -7.82 5.90
N SER A 579 -13.98 -8.53 5.85
CA SER A 579 -15.27 -7.98 5.44
C SER A 579 -16.31 -8.17 6.54
N ARG A 580 -17.26 -7.24 6.64
CA ARG A 580 -18.43 -7.33 7.52
C ARG A 580 -19.62 -7.92 6.79
N ALA A 581 -20.37 -8.77 7.49
CA ALA A 581 -21.67 -9.23 7.01
C ALA A 581 -22.60 -8.03 6.84
N THR A 582 -23.24 -7.88 5.69
CA THR A 582 -24.16 -6.77 5.41
C THR A 582 -25.52 -7.30 5.02
N PHE A 583 -26.57 -6.90 5.73
CA PHE A 583 -27.97 -7.23 5.41
C PHE A 583 -28.70 -6.03 4.83
N ALA A 584 -29.64 -6.21 3.89
CA ALA A 584 -30.43 -5.11 3.34
C ALA A 584 -31.89 -5.17 3.78
N ALA A 585 -32.41 -4.04 4.27
CA ALA A 585 -33.84 -3.79 4.41
C ALA A 585 -34.32 -2.87 3.29
N ALA A 586 -35.52 -3.12 2.75
CA ALA A 586 -36.11 -2.24 1.76
C ALA A 586 -36.71 -0.98 2.41
N TRP A 587 -36.69 0.13 1.69
CA TRP A 587 -37.50 1.33 1.98
C TRP A 587 -38.36 1.69 0.79
N LEU A 588 -39.48 2.36 1.05
CA LEU A 588 -40.43 2.86 0.05
C LEU A 588 -40.75 4.34 0.34
N ALA A 589 -40.58 5.21 -0.66
CA ALA A 589 -41.03 6.59 -0.65
C ALA A 589 -42.12 6.74 -1.72
N GLN A 590 -43.38 6.70 -1.29
CA GLN A 590 -44.53 6.74 -2.20
C GLN A 590 -45.54 7.78 -1.74
N ASP A 591 -46.09 8.52 -2.70
CA ASP A 591 -47.32 9.28 -2.48
C ASP A 591 -48.48 8.31 -2.24
N PRO A 592 -49.11 8.31 -1.05
CA PRO A 592 -50.22 7.42 -0.75
C PRO A 592 -51.45 7.65 -1.67
N THR A 593 -51.47 8.72 -2.46
CA THR A 593 -52.55 9.07 -3.38
C THR A 593 -52.23 8.80 -4.87
N LEU A 594 -50.98 8.49 -5.23
CA LEU A 594 -50.55 8.28 -6.62
C LEU A 594 -49.67 7.02 -6.77
N SER A 595 -50.03 6.14 -7.71
CA SER A 595 -49.30 4.87 -7.94
C SER A 595 -48.00 5.01 -8.73
N THR A 596 -47.81 6.11 -9.46
CA THR A 596 -46.67 6.33 -10.36
C THR A 596 -45.52 7.10 -9.70
N ASN A 597 -45.70 7.62 -8.48
CA ASN A 597 -44.71 8.44 -7.78
C ASN A 597 -43.98 7.67 -6.66
N SER A 598 -43.66 6.41 -6.93
CA SER A 598 -43.03 5.49 -5.98
C SER A 598 -41.53 5.40 -6.25
N GLN A 599 -40.73 5.54 -5.20
CA GLN A 599 -39.30 5.24 -5.18
C GLN A 599 -39.02 4.16 -4.14
N VAL A 600 -38.11 3.26 -4.48
CA VAL A 600 -37.66 2.19 -3.60
C VAL A 600 -36.15 2.22 -3.49
N GLY A 601 -35.63 1.75 -2.37
CA GLY A 601 -34.20 1.53 -2.20
C GLY A 601 -33.91 0.67 -0.98
N THR A 602 -32.64 0.65 -0.58
CA THR A 602 -32.14 -0.23 0.47
C THR A 602 -31.46 0.53 1.59
N VAL A 603 -31.62 0.02 2.81
CA VAL A 603 -30.84 0.37 4.00
C VAL A 603 -29.98 -0.84 4.36
N ARG A 604 -28.68 -0.63 4.49
CA ARG A 604 -27.69 -1.66 4.81
C ARG A 604 -27.39 -1.70 6.31
N PHE A 605 -27.49 -2.90 6.88
CA PHE A 605 -27.04 -3.23 8.22
C PHE A 605 -25.68 -3.93 8.11
N ALA A 606 -24.60 -3.18 8.35
CA ALA A 606 -23.24 -3.72 8.39
C ALA A 606 -22.92 -4.22 9.79
N ALA A 607 -22.61 -5.51 9.94
CA ALA A 607 -22.23 -6.12 11.21
C ALA A 607 -21.01 -5.42 11.78
N ARG A 608 -20.99 -5.12 13.08
CA ARG A 608 -19.84 -4.48 13.73
C ARG A 608 -18.66 -5.42 13.91
N GLN A 609 -18.94 -6.71 13.86
CA GLN A 609 -17.96 -7.77 13.86
C GLN A 609 -17.73 -8.27 12.43
N THR A 610 -16.47 -8.48 12.10
CA THR A 610 -16.05 -9.07 10.82
C THR A 610 -16.18 -10.60 10.86
N GLY A 611 -16.17 -11.21 9.68
CA GLY A 611 -16.02 -12.66 9.57
C GLY A 611 -17.32 -13.44 9.46
N SER A 612 -17.14 -14.75 9.21
CA SER A 612 -18.21 -15.65 8.72
C SER A 612 -19.30 -15.95 9.74
N ALA A 613 -19.05 -15.65 11.01
CA ALA A 613 -19.97 -15.91 12.11
C ALA A 613 -21.32 -15.18 11.94
N MET A 614 -21.31 -14.00 11.32
CA MET A 614 -22.50 -13.16 11.13
C MET A 614 -23.27 -13.44 9.84
N ASN A 615 -22.90 -14.45 9.03
CA ASN A 615 -23.47 -14.66 7.69
C ASN A 615 -24.78 -15.47 7.65
N SER A 616 -25.32 -15.92 8.79
CA SER A 616 -26.53 -16.76 8.77
C SER A 616 -27.79 -15.95 8.42
N THR A 617 -28.51 -16.40 7.40
CA THR A 617 -29.85 -15.89 7.01
C THR A 617 -30.97 -16.85 7.40
N ALA A 618 -30.73 -17.80 8.31
CA ALA A 618 -31.75 -18.75 8.71
C ALA A 618 -32.98 -18.03 9.32
N PRO A 619 -34.21 -18.53 9.11
CA PRO A 619 -35.42 -17.93 9.68
C PRO A 619 -35.41 -17.90 11.22
N SER A 620 -34.53 -18.69 11.87
CA SER A 620 -34.21 -18.51 13.28
C SER A 620 -32.79 -19.01 13.60
N PRO A 621 -31.98 -18.26 14.36
CA PRO A 621 -32.24 -16.88 14.79
C PRO A 621 -31.92 -15.89 13.66
N GLN A 622 -32.90 -15.07 13.25
CA GLN A 622 -32.68 -13.95 12.32
C GLN A 622 -31.68 -12.95 12.92
N ARG A 623 -30.66 -12.57 12.15
CA ARG A 623 -29.64 -11.60 12.60
C ARG A 623 -30.17 -10.18 12.72
N VAL A 624 -31.08 -9.81 11.81
CA VAL A 624 -31.78 -8.52 11.79
C VAL A 624 -33.25 -8.79 11.54
N GLN A 625 -34.11 -8.22 12.37
CA GLN A 625 -35.56 -8.30 12.22
C GLN A 625 -36.18 -6.92 12.46
N ILE A 626 -37.03 -6.47 11.55
CA ILE A 626 -37.81 -5.22 11.62
C ILE A 626 -39.28 -5.61 11.63
N ALA A 627 -39.96 -5.40 12.76
CA ALA A 627 -41.36 -5.73 12.95
C ALA A 627 -42.21 -4.46 13.15
N ALA A 628 -43.52 -4.58 12.95
CA ALA A 628 -44.46 -3.49 13.21
C ALA A 628 -44.32 -2.95 14.65
N GLY A 629 -44.29 -1.62 14.78
CA GLY A 629 -44.30 -0.92 16.06
C GLY A 629 -45.73 -0.68 16.57
N ALA A 630 -45.85 0.20 17.57
CA ALA A 630 -47.15 0.58 18.14
C ALA A 630 -48.04 1.37 17.16
N ASP A 631 -47.44 1.98 16.14
CA ASP A 631 -48.12 2.70 15.06
C ASP A 631 -47.39 2.51 13.72
N ALA A 632 -47.95 3.07 12.64
CA ALA A 632 -47.39 2.94 11.29
C ALA A 632 -46.10 3.74 11.06
N ALA A 633 -45.75 4.68 11.95
CA ALA A 633 -44.54 5.50 11.85
C ALA A 633 -43.34 4.87 12.57
N HIS A 634 -43.57 3.87 13.43
CA HIS A 634 -42.53 3.23 14.23
C HIS A 634 -42.42 1.72 13.96
N ALA A 635 -41.26 1.15 14.30
CA ALA A 635 -40.93 -0.26 14.18
C ALA A 635 -40.28 -0.79 15.46
N THR A 636 -40.35 -2.10 15.66
CA THR A 636 -39.53 -2.82 16.65
C THR A 636 -38.38 -3.50 15.92
N VAL A 637 -37.14 -3.17 16.26
CA VAL A 637 -35.94 -3.73 15.61
C VAL A 637 -35.26 -4.72 16.55
N THR A 638 -35.05 -5.95 16.11
CA THR A 638 -34.31 -6.97 16.86
C THR A 638 -33.01 -7.30 16.12
N LEU A 639 -31.88 -7.18 16.81
CA LEU A 639 -30.54 -7.45 16.30
C LEU A 639 -29.92 -8.59 17.11
N LYS A 640 -29.33 -9.59 16.45
CA LYS A 640 -28.75 -10.78 17.10
C LYS A 640 -27.34 -11.05 16.64
N SER A 641 -26.46 -11.39 17.57
CA SER A 641 -25.14 -11.94 17.28
C SER A 641 -25.25 -13.44 16.92
N TYR A 642 -24.14 -14.02 16.49
CA TYR A 642 -24.00 -15.46 16.26
C TYR A 642 -23.94 -16.31 17.53
N THR A 643 -23.66 -15.70 18.69
CA THR A 643 -23.62 -16.37 20.00
C THR A 643 -24.96 -16.31 20.74
N GLY A 644 -25.93 -15.55 20.21
CA GLY A 644 -27.27 -15.38 20.75
C GLY A 644 -27.47 -14.09 21.57
N TYR A 645 -26.43 -13.27 21.76
CA TYR A 645 -26.59 -11.91 22.29
C TYR A 645 -27.59 -11.13 21.43
N THR A 646 -28.64 -10.60 22.05
CA THR A 646 -29.79 -10.00 21.35
C THR A 646 -30.08 -8.60 21.88
N GLU A 647 -30.19 -7.62 20.97
CA GLU A 647 -30.71 -6.27 21.23
C GLU A 647 -32.13 -6.15 20.67
N VAL A 648 -33.09 -5.72 21.49
CA VAL A 648 -34.47 -5.44 21.08
C VAL A 648 -34.76 -3.95 21.29
N TRP A 649 -34.98 -3.24 20.18
CA TRP A 649 -35.17 -1.80 20.09
C TRP A 649 -36.64 -1.47 19.84
N PRO A 650 -37.39 -0.99 20.85
CA PRO A 650 -38.80 -0.61 20.67
C PRO A 650 -38.92 0.77 20.00
N ALA A 651 -40.04 1.03 19.32
CA ALA A 651 -40.43 2.36 18.83
C ALA A 651 -39.38 3.13 17.98
N VAL A 652 -38.63 2.44 17.12
CA VAL A 652 -37.67 3.06 16.19
C VAL A 652 -38.43 3.75 15.04
N PRO A 653 -38.19 5.04 14.73
CA PRO A 653 -38.87 5.72 13.61
C PRO A 653 -38.54 5.07 12.26
N ARG A 654 -39.52 4.90 11.38
CA ARG A 654 -39.33 4.28 10.05
C ARG A 654 -38.71 5.19 8.99
N ALA A 655 -38.78 6.51 9.18
CA ALA A 655 -38.16 7.46 8.26
C ALA A 655 -36.65 7.21 8.18
N ILE A 656 -36.11 7.02 6.97
CA ILE A 656 -34.76 6.48 6.74
C ILE A 656 -33.65 7.20 7.52
N SER A 657 -33.66 8.53 7.54
CA SER A 657 -32.65 9.35 8.23
C SER A 657 -32.77 9.26 9.75
N ALA A 658 -34.00 9.27 10.28
CA ALA A 658 -34.28 9.09 11.69
C ALA A 658 -33.97 7.67 12.16
N PHE A 659 -34.29 6.65 11.35
CA PHE A 659 -33.99 5.25 11.63
C PHE A 659 -32.49 5.01 11.78
N CYS A 660 -31.70 5.45 10.78
CA CYS A 660 -30.24 5.33 10.82
C CYS A 660 -29.66 6.14 11.98
N GLY A 661 -30.19 7.33 12.23
CA GLY A 661 -29.80 8.17 13.37
C GLY A 661 -30.01 7.47 14.71
N VAL A 662 -31.14 6.81 14.94
CA VAL A 662 -31.42 6.10 16.19
C VAL A 662 -30.47 4.91 16.38
N ILE A 663 -30.40 3.99 15.41
CA ILE A 663 -29.62 2.76 15.54
C ILE A 663 -28.11 3.04 15.64
N ASN A 664 -27.60 4.09 14.98
CA ASN A 664 -26.20 4.48 15.09
C ASN A 664 -25.87 5.30 16.34
N GLY A 665 -26.87 5.69 17.14
CA GLY A 665 -26.64 6.45 18.38
C GLY A 665 -26.71 7.97 18.24
N ASN A 666 -27.10 8.51 17.09
CA ASN A 666 -27.13 9.95 16.82
C ASN A 666 -28.37 10.68 17.38
N ALA A 667 -29.29 9.96 18.03
CA ALA A 667 -30.44 10.58 18.69
C ALA A 667 -30.07 11.04 20.11
N VAL A 668 -30.67 12.13 20.57
CA VAL A 668 -30.55 12.53 21.98
C VAL A 668 -31.43 11.65 22.86
N GLN A 669 -30.97 11.36 24.09
CA GLN A 669 -31.74 10.56 25.04
C GLN A 669 -33.08 11.22 25.37
N ALA A 670 -34.18 10.50 25.15
CA ALA A 670 -35.47 10.84 25.73
C ALA A 670 -35.56 10.19 27.13
N THR A 671 -35.72 10.99 28.18
CA THR A 671 -36.07 10.51 29.53
C THR A 671 -37.42 11.08 29.94
N ASN A 672 -38.25 10.27 30.59
CA ASN A 672 -39.48 10.76 31.24
C ASN A 672 -39.13 11.84 32.26
N GLY A 673 -39.44 13.11 31.95
CA GLY A 673 -39.26 14.26 32.84
C GLY A 673 -38.20 15.29 32.43
N SER A 674 -37.54 15.14 31.27
CA SER A 674 -36.62 16.16 30.72
C SER A 674 -37.36 17.21 29.86
N ALA A 675 -36.81 18.43 29.80
CA ALA A 675 -37.37 19.51 28.97
C ALA A 675 -37.39 19.09 27.49
N PRO A 676 -38.43 19.47 26.71
CA PRO A 676 -38.48 19.15 25.29
C PRO A 676 -37.23 19.66 24.57
N ALA A 677 -36.61 18.81 23.77
CA ALA A 677 -35.45 19.20 22.97
C ALA A 677 -35.84 20.29 21.96
N PRO A 678 -34.88 21.11 21.48
CA PRO A 678 -35.11 22.08 20.42
C PRO A 678 -35.82 21.43 19.22
N GLN A 679 -36.79 22.16 18.66
CA GLN A 679 -37.60 21.71 17.52
C GLN A 679 -36.69 21.26 16.35
N GLY A 680 -36.84 20.02 15.90
CA GLY A 680 -36.02 19.42 14.83
C GLY A 680 -34.90 18.48 15.29
N THR A 681 -34.71 18.28 16.60
CA THR A 681 -33.71 17.33 17.12
C THR A 681 -34.28 15.91 17.19
N LEU A 682 -33.58 14.91 16.63
CA LEU A 682 -33.96 13.50 16.73
C LEU A 682 -33.84 12.99 18.17
N GLN A 683 -34.91 12.46 18.75
CA GLN A 683 -34.93 11.93 20.12
C GLN A 683 -35.28 10.44 20.13
N TYR A 684 -34.68 9.68 21.05
CA TYR A 684 -35.00 8.27 21.27
C TYR A 684 -34.69 7.85 22.71
N ASP A 685 -35.52 6.97 23.28
CA ASP A 685 -35.29 6.41 24.62
C ASP A 685 -34.42 5.15 24.53
N TYR A 686 -33.09 5.32 24.58
CA TYR A 686 -32.17 4.19 24.58
C TYR A 686 -32.30 3.29 25.83
N SER A 687 -32.93 3.76 26.91
CA SER A 687 -33.12 2.95 28.12
C SER A 687 -34.22 1.89 27.96
N ALA A 688 -35.09 2.07 26.96
CA ALA A 688 -36.11 1.09 26.59
C ALA A 688 -35.54 -0.09 25.77
N VAL A 689 -34.29 -0.01 25.30
CA VAL A 689 -33.64 -1.08 24.56
C VAL A 689 -33.34 -2.25 25.49
N THR A 690 -33.91 -3.41 25.18
CA THR A 690 -33.70 -4.62 25.99
C THR A 690 -32.54 -5.42 25.41
N VAL A 691 -31.53 -5.70 26.23
CA VAL A 691 -30.42 -6.58 25.87
C VAL A 691 -30.58 -7.91 26.59
N THR A 692 -30.60 -9.01 25.84
CA THR A 692 -30.53 -10.37 26.39
C THR A 692 -29.14 -10.92 26.15
N ALA A 693 -28.36 -11.06 27.22
CA ALA A 693 -27.09 -11.78 27.17
C ALA A 693 -27.37 -13.29 27.04
N SER A 694 -26.77 -13.91 26.04
CA SER A 694 -26.91 -15.33 25.72
C SER A 694 -25.59 -15.80 25.11
N GLY A 695 -25.07 -16.96 25.54
CA GLY A 695 -23.76 -17.47 25.10
C GLY A 695 -22.58 -16.93 25.91
N GLN A 696 -21.36 -16.99 25.34
CA GLN A 696 -20.10 -16.53 25.96
C GLN A 696 -19.80 -15.03 25.73
N GLN A 697 -20.76 -14.26 25.18
CA GLN A 697 -20.57 -12.85 24.83
C GLN A 697 -21.38 -11.93 25.76
N SER A 698 -20.75 -10.90 26.31
CA SER A 698 -21.40 -9.83 27.08
C SER A 698 -21.03 -8.46 26.50
N GLY A 699 -21.94 -7.47 26.57
CA GLY A 699 -21.73 -6.16 25.95
C GLY A 699 -22.61 -5.07 26.59
N PRO A 700 -22.17 -3.79 26.57
CA PRO A 700 -22.89 -2.69 27.17
C PRO A 700 -24.24 -2.45 26.48
N VAL A 701 -25.24 -1.99 27.23
CA VAL A 701 -26.54 -1.59 26.67
C VAL A 701 -26.34 -0.41 25.72
N PRO A 702 -27.02 -0.38 24.56
CA PRO A 702 -26.98 0.75 23.64
C PRO A 702 -27.30 2.09 24.32
N ALA A 703 -26.64 3.15 23.84
CA ALA A 703 -26.71 4.49 24.43
C ALA A 703 -26.53 5.59 23.36
N PRO A 704 -26.88 6.87 23.65
CA PRO A 704 -26.55 7.99 22.79
C PRO A 704 -25.03 8.03 22.48
N ASN A 705 -24.68 8.44 21.27
CA ASN A 705 -23.33 8.42 20.66
C ASN A 705 -22.66 7.04 20.53
N ARG A 706 -23.34 5.94 20.91
CA ARG A 706 -22.83 4.56 20.77
C ARG A 706 -23.69 3.70 19.85
N GLY A 707 -25.02 3.82 19.95
CA GLY A 707 -25.96 3.04 19.14
C GLY A 707 -25.87 1.54 19.41
N SER A 708 -26.26 0.73 18.41
CA SER A 708 -26.13 -0.74 18.45
C SER A 708 -24.67 -1.18 18.51
N CYS A 709 -24.38 -2.21 19.32
CA CYS A 709 -23.07 -2.83 19.38
C CYS A 709 -22.91 -3.96 18.35
N LEU A 710 -24.01 -4.37 17.69
CA LEU A 710 -24.03 -5.45 16.71
C LEU A 710 -24.00 -4.97 15.26
N PHE A 711 -24.66 -3.87 14.93
CA PHE A 711 -24.76 -3.36 13.57
C PHE A 711 -24.59 -1.84 13.48
N ALA A 712 -24.05 -1.37 12.36
CA ALA A 712 -24.14 0.01 11.90
C ALA A 712 -25.08 0.05 10.69
N VAL A 713 -25.81 1.14 10.53
CA VAL A 713 -26.90 1.22 9.54
C VAL A 713 -26.73 2.45 8.65
N ALA A 714 -26.81 2.28 7.33
CA ALA A 714 -26.74 3.38 6.37
C ALA A 714 -27.62 3.14 5.14
N PRO A 715 -28.24 4.19 4.56
CA PRO A 715 -28.98 4.07 3.31
C PRO A 715 -28.04 4.02 2.11
N ASP A 716 -28.44 3.31 1.05
CA ASP A 716 -27.70 3.28 -0.22
C ASP A 716 -27.97 4.52 -1.09
N ALA A 717 -29.16 5.13 -0.93
CA ALA A 717 -29.56 6.37 -1.57
C ALA A 717 -30.71 7.03 -0.78
N ASP A 718 -30.79 8.35 -0.85
CA ASP A 718 -31.94 9.11 -0.36
C ASP A 718 -33.04 9.21 -1.43
N ALA A 719 -34.30 9.25 -0.99
CA ALA A 719 -35.41 9.53 -1.89
C ALA A 719 -35.34 10.98 -2.39
N ASN A 720 -35.50 11.18 -3.70
CA ASN A 720 -35.47 12.50 -4.34
C ASN A 720 -36.82 12.93 -4.92
N ASN A 721 -37.88 12.13 -4.73
CA ASN A 721 -39.25 12.44 -5.16
C ASN A 721 -40.04 13.36 -4.20
N GLY A 722 -39.42 13.82 -3.10
CA GLY A 722 -40.06 14.73 -2.13
C GLY A 722 -40.96 14.06 -1.08
N TYR A 723 -41.06 12.72 -1.08
CA TYR A 723 -41.81 11.96 -0.06
C TYR A 723 -40.84 11.29 0.93
N VAL A 724 -41.33 11.05 2.15
CA VAL A 724 -40.51 10.42 3.20
C VAL A 724 -40.31 8.94 2.88
N ALA A 725 -39.05 8.51 2.77
CA ALA A 725 -38.69 7.09 2.64
C ALA A 725 -38.91 6.36 3.96
N LEU A 726 -39.81 5.37 3.96
CA LEU A 726 -40.13 4.55 5.12
C LEU A 726 -39.56 3.14 4.97
N ILE A 727 -38.83 2.67 5.99
CA ILE A 727 -38.30 1.31 6.04
C ILE A 727 -39.45 0.30 6.18
N GLN A 728 -39.36 -0.76 5.39
CA GLN A 728 -40.35 -1.84 5.30
C GLN A 728 -40.10 -2.92 6.34
N ASP A 729 -41.15 -3.67 6.68
CA ASP A 729 -41.07 -4.80 7.61
C ASP A 729 -40.31 -5.99 7.02
N SER A 730 -39.64 -6.74 7.88
CA SER A 730 -39.10 -8.07 7.59
C SER A 730 -39.90 -9.12 8.38
N PRO A 731 -40.93 -9.73 7.78
CA PRO A 731 -41.76 -10.69 8.50
C PRO A 731 -40.93 -11.87 9.03
N ALA A 732 -41.36 -12.48 10.13
CA ALA A 732 -40.60 -13.57 10.78
C ALA A 732 -40.37 -14.80 9.89
N SER A 733 -41.15 -14.95 8.81
CA SER A 733 -41.00 -15.99 7.79
C SER A 733 -39.94 -15.66 6.73
N GLU A 734 -39.55 -14.39 6.57
CA GLU A 734 -38.61 -13.93 5.54
C GLU A 734 -37.53 -13.02 6.15
N PRO A 735 -36.34 -13.57 6.49
CA PRO A 735 -35.23 -12.79 7.01
C PRO A 735 -34.68 -11.82 5.96
N LEU A 736 -34.07 -10.71 6.40
CA LEU A 736 -33.44 -9.76 5.49
C LEU A 736 -32.36 -10.44 4.62
N PRO A 737 -32.27 -10.11 3.32
CA PRO A 737 -31.22 -10.63 2.45
C PRO A 737 -29.83 -10.17 2.91
N LEU A 738 -28.89 -11.11 3.00
CA LEU A 738 -27.48 -10.84 3.20
C LEU A 738 -26.86 -10.36 1.86
N VAL A 739 -26.56 -9.07 1.76
CA VAL A 739 -25.97 -8.43 0.57
C VAL A 739 -24.50 -8.81 0.41
N ARG A 740 -23.76 -8.91 1.52
CA ARG A 740 -22.34 -9.23 1.54
C ARG A 740 -22.04 -10.16 2.71
N ALA A 741 -21.44 -11.31 2.45
CA ALA A 741 -20.90 -12.18 3.49
C ALA A 741 -19.66 -11.53 4.11
N GLY A 742 -19.60 -11.46 5.44
CA GLY A 742 -18.37 -11.13 6.14
C GLY A 742 -17.47 -12.34 6.09
N THR A 743 -16.30 -12.24 5.46
CA THR A 743 -15.26 -13.27 5.52
C THR A 743 -14.05 -12.68 6.23
N ASP A 744 -13.48 -13.48 7.12
CA ASP A 744 -12.23 -13.17 7.81
C ASP A 744 -11.13 -13.93 7.10
N THR A 745 -10.05 -13.19 6.79
CA THR A 745 -8.68 -13.61 6.40
C THR A 745 -8.57 -15.03 5.84
N TRP A 746 -8.08 -15.18 4.61
CA TRP A 746 -7.88 -16.49 4.02
C TRP A 746 -6.46 -16.64 3.51
N TRP A 747 -5.98 -17.87 3.50
CA TRP A 747 -4.71 -18.23 2.89
C TRP A 747 -4.89 -18.39 1.38
N VAL A 748 -4.02 -17.71 0.65
CA VAL A 748 -3.73 -17.85 -0.76
C VAL A 748 -2.36 -18.52 -0.84
N ASN A 749 -2.17 -19.49 -1.72
CA ASN A 749 -0.86 -20.11 -1.92
C ASN A 749 -0.31 -19.63 -3.26
N ASP A 750 0.99 -19.37 -3.34
CA ASP A 750 1.67 -19.21 -4.61
C ASP A 750 2.12 -20.60 -5.07
N PRO A 751 1.46 -21.24 -6.06
CA PRO A 751 1.94 -22.51 -6.57
C PRO A 751 3.37 -22.31 -7.13
N PRO A 752 4.28 -23.27 -6.94
CA PRO A 752 5.59 -23.20 -7.58
C PRO A 752 5.36 -23.21 -9.09
N GLN A 753 5.70 -22.12 -9.77
CA GLN A 753 5.61 -22.06 -11.22
C GLN A 753 6.55 -23.11 -11.84
N ALA A 754 6.11 -23.78 -12.91
CA ALA A 754 6.95 -24.70 -13.65
C ALA A 754 8.20 -23.98 -14.18
N CYS A 755 9.37 -24.62 -14.08
CA CYS A 755 10.62 -24.07 -14.61
C CYS A 755 11.03 -24.78 -15.91
N LEU A 756 11.64 -24.03 -16.83
CA LEU A 756 12.15 -24.55 -18.10
C LEU A 756 13.61 -25.02 -17.92
N ALA A 757 13.87 -26.30 -18.18
CA ALA A 757 15.21 -26.87 -18.13
C ALA A 757 15.92 -26.78 -19.49
N LEU A 758 16.86 -25.84 -19.63
CA LEU A 758 17.66 -25.64 -20.85
C LEU A 758 18.96 -26.48 -20.78
N ALA A 759 18.84 -27.79 -21.02
CA ALA A 759 19.93 -28.75 -20.76
C ALA A 759 20.95 -28.93 -21.90
N GLN A 760 20.67 -28.48 -23.14
CA GLN A 760 21.58 -28.64 -24.28
C GLN A 760 22.25 -27.31 -24.67
N PRO A 761 23.53 -27.31 -25.08
CA PRO A 761 24.18 -26.12 -25.65
C PRO A 761 23.37 -25.57 -26.83
N GLY A 762 22.97 -24.29 -26.74
CA GLY A 762 22.13 -23.62 -27.75
C GLY A 762 20.62 -23.72 -27.49
N SER A 763 20.16 -24.37 -26.42
CA SER A 763 18.77 -24.29 -25.97
C SER A 763 18.48 -22.89 -25.43
N MET A 764 17.45 -22.23 -25.97
CA MET A 764 17.01 -20.89 -25.62
C MET A 764 15.50 -20.77 -25.79
N ILE A 765 14.88 -19.79 -25.12
CA ILE A 765 13.50 -19.42 -25.34
C ILE A 765 13.47 -18.40 -26.48
N THR A 766 12.81 -18.72 -27.58
CA THR A 766 12.62 -17.77 -28.68
C THR A 766 11.16 -17.38 -28.74
N VAL A 767 10.88 -16.09 -28.61
CA VAL A 767 9.58 -15.51 -28.90
C VAL A 767 9.55 -15.19 -30.38
N LEU A 768 8.76 -15.97 -31.13
CA LEU A 768 8.67 -15.92 -32.59
C LEU A 768 7.66 -14.85 -33.04
N ASP A 769 7.84 -14.34 -34.26
CA ASP A 769 6.86 -13.47 -34.89
C ASP A 769 5.51 -14.18 -35.12
N SER A 770 4.46 -13.39 -35.34
CA SER A 770 3.09 -13.90 -35.57
C SER A 770 2.97 -14.78 -36.82
N ASN A 771 3.88 -14.63 -37.80
CA ASN A 771 3.88 -15.43 -39.03
C ASN A 771 4.47 -16.83 -38.82
N ALA A 772 5.38 -17.00 -37.86
CA ALA A 772 5.98 -18.28 -37.48
C ALA A 772 5.15 -19.08 -36.45
N MET A 773 4.15 -18.45 -35.83
CA MET A 773 3.20 -19.07 -34.90
C MET A 773 1.78 -19.16 -35.46
N ALA A 774 1.61 -19.79 -36.63
CA ALA A 774 0.38 -19.78 -37.44
C ALA A 774 -0.93 -20.22 -36.75
N THR A 775 -0.89 -20.82 -35.55
CA THR A 775 -2.07 -21.22 -34.76
C THR A 775 -2.33 -20.34 -33.53
N TYR A 776 -1.45 -19.38 -33.22
CA TYR A 776 -1.61 -18.42 -32.13
C TYR A 776 -2.13 -17.09 -32.71
N THR A 777 -3.35 -16.70 -32.35
CA THR A 777 -4.01 -15.46 -32.82
C THR A 777 -3.76 -14.25 -31.91
N GLY A 778 -2.79 -14.32 -31.01
CA GLY A 778 -2.34 -13.18 -30.22
C GLY A 778 -1.21 -12.45 -30.95
N GLU A 779 -1.36 -11.15 -31.15
CA GLU A 779 -0.26 -10.32 -31.62
C GLU A 779 0.59 -9.95 -30.41
N LEU A 780 1.72 -10.64 -30.19
CA LEU A 780 2.73 -10.16 -29.24
C LEU A 780 3.64 -9.14 -29.94
N ALA A 781 3.03 -8.10 -30.49
CA ALA A 781 3.72 -6.93 -31.02
C ALA A 781 3.96 -5.95 -29.87
N LEU A 782 5.05 -6.15 -29.13
CA LEU A 782 5.51 -5.17 -28.16
C LEU A 782 6.11 -3.99 -28.93
N THR A 783 5.31 -2.95 -29.14
CA THR A 783 5.75 -1.68 -29.73
C THR A 783 6.44 -0.77 -28.72
N ARG A 784 6.33 -1.06 -27.41
CA ARG A 784 6.77 -0.21 -26.30
C ARG A 784 7.74 -0.90 -25.33
N ASP A 785 7.93 -0.25 -24.18
CA ASP A 785 8.62 -0.69 -22.99
C ASP A 785 8.33 -2.15 -22.63
N MET A 786 9.39 -2.90 -22.33
CA MET A 786 9.32 -4.30 -21.97
C MET A 786 10.21 -4.54 -20.75
N CYS A 787 9.63 -5.01 -19.66
CA CYS A 787 10.41 -5.65 -18.59
C CYS A 787 10.35 -7.16 -18.78
N VAL A 788 11.51 -7.80 -18.83
CA VAL A 788 11.66 -9.26 -18.83
C VAL A 788 12.30 -9.66 -17.50
N GLU A 789 11.56 -10.42 -16.71
CA GLU A 789 12.02 -10.94 -15.42
C GLU A 789 11.98 -12.46 -15.43
N THR A 790 12.95 -13.09 -14.77
CA THR A 790 12.97 -14.55 -14.67
C THR A 790 13.83 -15.02 -13.49
N TRP A 791 13.49 -16.19 -12.95
CA TRP A 791 14.35 -16.92 -12.03
C TRP A 791 15.23 -17.89 -12.81
N VAL A 792 16.53 -17.89 -12.54
CA VAL A 792 17.51 -18.76 -13.22
C VAL A 792 18.28 -19.60 -12.21
N ASN A 793 18.50 -20.87 -12.54
CA ASN A 793 19.33 -21.79 -11.75
C ASN A 793 20.35 -22.48 -12.68
N PRO A 794 21.50 -21.85 -12.92
CA PRO A 794 22.50 -22.39 -13.84
C PRO A 794 23.17 -23.62 -13.23
N ALA A 795 23.17 -24.73 -13.98
CA ALA A 795 23.85 -25.96 -13.57
C ALA A 795 25.38 -25.89 -13.78
N ALA A 796 25.83 -25.15 -14.80
CA ALA A 796 27.24 -24.91 -15.09
C ALA A 796 27.41 -23.64 -15.95
N PHE A 797 28.59 -23.02 -15.90
CA PHE A 797 29.03 -22.01 -16.87
C PHE A 797 29.98 -22.64 -17.88
N THR A 798 29.79 -22.37 -19.17
CA THR A 798 30.67 -22.92 -20.21
C THR A 798 31.94 -22.07 -20.30
N ILE A 799 33.09 -22.68 -19.99
CA ILE A 799 34.45 -22.12 -19.90
C ILE A 799 35.06 -21.53 -21.20
N SER A 800 34.26 -21.25 -22.24
CA SER A 800 34.74 -20.53 -23.43
C SER A 800 34.25 -19.08 -23.39
N PRO A 801 35.14 -18.07 -23.30
CA PRO A 801 34.76 -16.64 -23.20
C PRO A 801 33.92 -16.11 -24.36
N SER A 802 33.89 -16.84 -25.49
CA SER A 802 33.06 -16.52 -26.66
C SER A 802 31.67 -17.13 -26.64
N SER A 803 31.38 -18.04 -25.70
CA SER A 803 30.10 -18.74 -25.61
C SER A 803 29.15 -17.97 -24.69
N ARG A 804 28.10 -17.37 -25.27
CA ARG A 804 26.99 -16.73 -24.52
C ARG A 804 25.83 -17.70 -24.45
N SER A 805 25.28 -17.90 -23.26
CA SER A 805 24.06 -18.68 -23.06
C SER A 805 22.87 -17.74 -23.14
N VAL A 806 22.22 -17.71 -24.29
CA VAL A 806 21.01 -16.91 -24.50
C VAL A 806 19.85 -17.58 -23.77
N ILE A 807 19.20 -16.87 -22.85
CA ILE A 807 18.03 -17.38 -22.13
C ILE A 807 16.77 -17.06 -22.92
N LEU A 808 16.65 -15.82 -23.40
CA LEU A 808 15.48 -15.33 -24.14
C LEU A 808 15.89 -14.45 -25.33
N LEU A 809 15.27 -14.69 -26.49
CA LEU A 809 15.31 -13.83 -27.67
C LEU A 809 13.89 -13.40 -28.05
N PHE A 810 13.76 -12.13 -28.42
CA PHE A 810 12.52 -11.55 -28.89
C PHE A 810 12.62 -11.17 -30.37
N ASN A 811 11.67 -11.64 -31.18
CA ASN A 811 11.50 -11.29 -32.60
C ASN A 811 12.79 -11.53 -33.43
N ALA A 812 13.31 -12.75 -33.36
CA ALA A 812 14.56 -13.14 -34.01
C ALA A 812 14.35 -13.56 -35.47
N GLY A 813 14.64 -12.66 -36.41
CA GLY A 813 14.80 -13.00 -37.83
C GLY A 813 16.16 -13.67 -38.11
N PRO A 814 16.43 -14.16 -39.34
CA PRO A 814 17.66 -14.88 -39.67
C PRO A 814 18.97 -14.04 -39.56
N ALA A 815 18.91 -12.76 -39.19
CA ALA A 815 20.09 -11.91 -39.05
C ALA A 815 20.12 -10.99 -37.81
N GLN A 816 19.02 -10.76 -37.08
CA GLN A 816 18.94 -9.81 -35.96
C GLN A 816 17.79 -10.18 -35.00
N ALA A 817 18.00 -9.97 -33.69
CA ALA A 817 16.96 -10.08 -32.66
C ALA A 817 16.69 -8.69 -32.08
N GLN A 818 15.41 -8.33 -31.93
CA GLN A 818 15.00 -7.00 -31.44
C GLN A 818 15.39 -6.80 -29.97
N TYR A 819 15.31 -7.86 -29.16
CA TYR A 819 15.77 -7.88 -27.77
C TYR A 819 16.41 -9.24 -27.43
N ALA A 820 17.45 -9.21 -26.59
CA ALA A 820 18.16 -10.41 -26.13
C ALA A 820 18.49 -10.36 -24.64
N PHE A 821 18.30 -11.48 -23.94
CA PHE A 821 18.58 -11.63 -22.51
C PHE A 821 19.30 -12.96 -22.23
N GLY A 822 20.37 -12.96 -21.44
CA GLY A 822 21.12 -14.17 -21.17
C GLY A 822 22.30 -14.04 -20.21
N LEU A 823 23.15 -15.07 -20.21
CA LEU A 823 24.34 -15.19 -19.36
C LEU A 823 25.62 -15.30 -20.20
N THR A 824 26.71 -14.68 -19.73
CA THR A 824 28.06 -14.85 -20.30
C THR A 824 28.66 -16.21 -19.90
N GLY A 825 29.76 -16.61 -20.54
CA GLY A 825 30.50 -17.84 -20.21
C GLY A 825 31.07 -17.89 -18.79
N ASP A 826 31.09 -16.74 -18.09
CA ASP A 826 31.52 -16.61 -16.69
C ASP A 826 30.31 -16.41 -15.73
N GLY A 827 29.08 -16.49 -16.23
CA GLY A 827 27.86 -16.40 -15.43
C GLY A 827 27.34 -14.99 -15.15
N GLN A 828 27.82 -13.96 -15.84
CA GLN A 828 27.30 -12.58 -15.72
C GLN A 828 26.05 -12.39 -16.59
N VAL A 829 25.12 -11.54 -16.16
CA VAL A 829 23.88 -11.24 -16.90
C VAL A 829 24.14 -10.20 -17.99
N TYR A 830 23.57 -10.41 -19.17
CA TYR A 830 23.56 -9.43 -20.26
C TYR A 830 22.14 -9.22 -20.82
N ALA A 831 21.89 -8.01 -21.32
CA ALA A 831 20.64 -7.61 -21.94
C ALA A 831 20.90 -6.54 -23.02
N GLY A 832 20.16 -6.53 -24.13
CA GLY A 832 20.33 -5.49 -25.16
C GLY A 832 19.39 -5.60 -26.36
N ASN A 833 19.32 -4.52 -27.13
CA ASN A 833 18.73 -4.49 -28.48
C ASN A 833 19.85 -4.67 -29.53
N ASP A 834 19.72 -4.13 -30.76
CA ASP A 834 20.76 -4.16 -31.81
C ASP A 834 22.19 -3.77 -31.33
N LEU A 835 22.30 -3.10 -30.19
CA LEU A 835 23.53 -2.94 -29.41
C LEU A 835 23.47 -3.82 -28.15
N MET A 836 24.10 -4.99 -28.17
CA MET A 836 24.22 -5.82 -26.96
C MET A 836 25.07 -5.11 -25.89
N VAL A 837 24.51 -4.86 -24.70
CA VAL A 837 25.21 -4.24 -23.57
C VAL A 837 25.42 -5.27 -22.45
N GLN A 838 26.61 -5.29 -21.85
CA GLN A 838 26.87 -6.10 -20.67
C GLN A 838 26.32 -5.38 -19.43
N ALA A 839 25.42 -6.02 -18.68
CA ALA A 839 24.63 -5.35 -17.64
C ALA A 839 25.07 -5.69 -16.20
N SER A 840 25.66 -6.86 -15.94
CA SER A 840 26.22 -7.21 -14.60
C SER A 840 27.73 -7.48 -14.61
N LYS A 841 28.41 -7.04 -13.53
CA LYS A 841 29.82 -7.40 -13.21
C LYS A 841 29.95 -8.68 -12.37
N PRO A 842 29.05 -9.04 -11.43
CA PRO A 842 29.13 -10.31 -10.72
C PRO A 842 28.42 -11.45 -11.47
N SER A 843 28.95 -12.67 -11.31
CA SER A 843 28.37 -13.91 -11.83
C SER A 843 27.28 -14.44 -10.90
N ILE A 844 26.20 -14.97 -11.45
CA ILE A 844 25.17 -15.66 -10.64
C ILE A 844 25.71 -16.99 -10.08
N PRO A 845 25.24 -17.47 -8.91
CA PRO A 845 25.69 -18.75 -8.33
C PRO A 845 25.17 -19.98 -9.08
N LEU A 846 25.98 -21.05 -9.15
CA LEU A 846 25.57 -22.34 -9.70
C LEU A 846 24.66 -23.12 -8.75
N SER A 847 23.73 -23.90 -9.30
CA SER A 847 22.82 -24.78 -8.54
C SER A 847 21.97 -24.05 -7.50
N ALA A 848 21.76 -22.74 -7.67
CA ALA A 848 20.93 -21.89 -6.83
C ALA A 848 20.01 -21.01 -7.69
N TRP A 849 18.74 -20.91 -7.29
CA TRP A 849 17.79 -20.01 -7.94
C TRP A 849 18.16 -18.55 -7.65
N THR A 850 18.31 -17.77 -8.72
CA THR A 850 18.63 -16.34 -8.69
C THR A 850 17.61 -15.58 -9.52
N HIS A 851 16.99 -14.55 -8.97
CA HIS A 851 16.08 -13.68 -9.73
C HIS A 851 16.88 -12.67 -10.55
N VAL A 852 16.52 -12.49 -11.82
CA VAL A 852 17.17 -11.60 -12.76
C VAL A 852 16.12 -10.86 -13.60
N ALA A 853 16.37 -9.59 -13.90
CA ALA A 853 15.43 -8.73 -14.62
C ALA A 853 16.16 -7.81 -15.61
N ALA A 854 15.49 -7.47 -16.72
CA ALA A 854 15.96 -6.55 -17.74
C ALA A 854 14.79 -5.69 -18.25
N SER A 855 14.95 -4.37 -18.27
CA SER A 855 13.93 -3.43 -18.75
C SER A 855 14.39 -2.68 -20.00
N TYR A 856 13.49 -2.54 -20.97
CA TYR A 856 13.63 -1.84 -22.25
C TYR A 856 12.55 -0.75 -22.32
N ARG A 857 12.84 0.46 -22.83
CA ARG A 857 11.86 1.57 -22.99
C ARG A 857 11.88 2.15 -24.40
N SER A 858 10.71 2.36 -25.03
CA SER A 858 10.51 2.92 -26.38
C SER A 858 9.32 3.89 -26.40
N ASP A 859 9.58 5.16 -26.73
CA ASP A 859 8.59 6.25 -26.84
C ASP A 859 8.41 6.70 -28.31
N TYR A 860 7.23 7.18 -28.71
CA TYR A 860 6.82 7.59 -30.07
C TYR A 860 6.24 9.01 -30.12
N GLY A 861 6.80 9.86 -30.99
CA GLY A 861 6.22 11.18 -31.28
C GLY A 861 5.42 11.26 -32.59
N ILE A 862 4.62 12.32 -32.74
CA ILE A 862 3.91 12.65 -33.97
C ILE A 862 4.78 13.47 -34.92
N ALA A 863 4.92 13.00 -36.16
CA ALA A 863 5.64 13.71 -37.22
C ALA A 863 4.71 14.67 -37.99
N LEU A 864 5.03 15.96 -37.97
CA LEU A 864 4.34 17.00 -38.72
C LEU A 864 5.24 17.56 -39.82
N SER A 865 4.65 17.80 -40.99
CA SER A 865 5.31 18.44 -42.13
C SER A 865 4.29 19.17 -43.00
N GLY A 866 4.76 20.17 -43.75
CA GLY A 866 3.90 21.02 -44.57
C GLY A 866 2.96 21.86 -43.70
N GLU A 867 1.68 21.94 -44.08
CA GLU A 867 0.64 22.72 -43.40
C GLU A 867 -0.18 21.89 -42.38
N ARG A 868 0.40 20.82 -41.85
CA ARG A 868 -0.27 19.93 -40.89
C ARG A 868 -0.15 20.44 -39.47
N TYR A 869 -1.24 20.38 -38.74
CA TYR A 869 -1.30 20.75 -37.34
C TYR A 869 -2.41 19.98 -36.62
N LEU A 870 -2.45 20.05 -35.30
CA LEU A 870 -3.55 19.50 -34.52
C LEU A 870 -4.41 20.62 -33.94
N ASP A 871 -5.73 20.46 -34.07
CA ASP A 871 -6.75 21.37 -33.58
C ASP A 871 -7.42 20.75 -32.35
N ILE A 872 -7.23 21.36 -31.19
CA ILE A 872 -7.76 20.88 -29.89
C ILE A 872 -9.16 21.46 -29.61
N GLY A 873 -9.54 22.55 -30.27
CA GLY A 873 -10.77 23.28 -29.95
C GLY A 873 -10.58 24.35 -28.88
N ASN A 874 -11.67 24.80 -28.27
CA ASN A 874 -11.71 25.97 -27.40
C ASN A 874 -12.50 25.71 -26.11
N ASP A 875 -12.39 24.50 -25.55
CA ASP A 875 -13.03 24.16 -24.28
C ASP A 875 -12.59 25.10 -23.15
N ASP A 876 -13.52 25.40 -22.23
CA ASP A 876 -13.28 26.29 -21.08
C ASP A 876 -12.11 25.81 -20.20
N SER A 877 -11.85 24.50 -20.14
CA SER A 877 -10.75 23.92 -19.38
C SER A 877 -9.36 24.36 -19.89
N LEU A 878 -9.26 24.77 -21.15
CA LEU A 878 -8.02 25.27 -21.78
C LEU A 878 -7.70 26.71 -21.37
N ASN A 879 -8.60 27.38 -20.65
CA ASN A 879 -8.39 28.75 -20.16
C ASN A 879 -7.57 28.75 -18.85
N THR A 880 -6.35 29.26 -18.94
CA THR A 880 -5.41 29.36 -17.82
C THR A 880 -5.29 30.82 -17.34
N GLY A 881 -6.14 31.23 -16.40
CA GLY A 881 -6.36 32.63 -16.02
C GLY A 881 -5.29 33.29 -15.14
N ASP A 882 -4.64 32.54 -14.26
CA ASP A 882 -3.66 33.09 -13.31
C ASP A 882 -2.27 32.46 -13.47
N ALA A 883 -2.18 31.23 -13.97
CA ALA A 883 -0.92 30.55 -14.22
C ALA A 883 -1.07 29.48 -15.31
N LEU A 884 -0.02 29.28 -16.10
CA LEU A 884 0.04 28.27 -17.14
C LEU A 884 1.47 27.75 -17.34
N THR A 885 1.60 26.45 -17.58
CA THR A 885 2.83 25.84 -18.10
C THR A 885 2.48 25.07 -19.35
N VAL A 886 3.22 25.29 -20.43
CA VAL A 886 3.14 24.48 -21.65
C VAL A 886 4.51 23.86 -21.92
N GLU A 887 4.57 22.56 -22.11
CA GLU A 887 5.82 21.84 -22.35
C GLU A 887 5.65 20.74 -23.39
N GLY A 888 6.75 20.24 -23.94
CA GLY A 888 6.76 19.08 -24.81
C GLY A 888 8.16 18.72 -25.30
N TRP A 889 8.31 17.47 -25.71
CA TRP A 889 9.48 17.00 -26.43
C TRP A 889 9.33 17.35 -27.91
N ILE A 890 10.39 17.90 -28.50
CA ILE A 890 10.44 18.23 -29.92
C ILE A 890 11.74 17.78 -30.55
N LYS A 891 11.67 17.40 -31.80
CA LYS A 891 12.79 17.10 -32.67
C LYS A 891 12.58 17.81 -34.00
N LEU A 892 13.39 18.82 -34.26
CA LEU A 892 13.23 19.71 -35.42
C LEU A 892 13.88 19.14 -36.68
N ASP A 893 13.17 19.18 -37.80
CA ASP A 893 13.74 18.90 -39.14
C ASP A 893 14.50 20.13 -39.68
N SER A 894 14.06 21.32 -39.30
CA SER A 894 14.64 22.60 -39.72
C SER A 894 14.53 23.63 -38.61
N ASN A 895 15.55 24.47 -38.48
CA ASN A 895 15.58 25.60 -37.56
C ASN A 895 15.68 26.96 -38.28
N ALA A 896 15.45 26.98 -39.60
CA ALA A 896 15.59 28.18 -40.45
C ALA A 896 14.26 28.88 -40.79
N ILE A 897 13.16 28.46 -40.16
CA ILE A 897 11.81 29.02 -40.36
C ILE A 897 11.12 29.15 -38.99
N ARG A 898 10.15 30.06 -38.88
CA ARG A 898 9.31 30.16 -37.68
C ARG A 898 8.34 28.97 -37.63
N GLN A 899 8.31 28.28 -36.50
CA GLN A 899 7.55 27.05 -36.27
C GLN A 899 6.91 27.06 -34.89
N THR A 900 5.61 26.83 -34.81
CA THR A 900 4.86 26.85 -33.54
C THR A 900 4.73 25.44 -32.97
N ILE A 901 5.10 25.26 -31.70
CA ILE A 901 4.98 23.98 -30.99
C ILE A 901 3.55 23.83 -30.49
N ALA A 902 3.08 24.82 -29.73
CA ALA A 902 1.72 24.88 -29.17
C ALA A 902 1.26 26.34 -29.05
N SER A 903 -0.01 26.61 -29.31
CA SER A 903 -0.58 27.95 -29.20
C SER A 903 -2.05 27.93 -28.81
N LYS A 904 -2.54 29.02 -28.21
CA LYS A 904 -3.96 29.35 -28.13
C LYS A 904 -4.17 30.68 -28.87
N ALA A 905 -4.65 30.58 -30.10
CA ALA A 905 -4.69 31.68 -31.06
C ALA A 905 -5.70 31.40 -32.19
N ASP A 906 -6.31 32.47 -32.72
CA ASP A 906 -7.09 32.46 -33.96
C ASP A 906 -6.66 33.62 -34.88
N GLU A 907 -7.26 33.77 -36.08
CA GLU A 907 -6.88 34.76 -37.11
C GLU A 907 -6.75 36.21 -36.58
N GLY A 908 -5.56 36.56 -36.08
CA GLY A 908 -5.17 37.90 -35.64
C GLY A 908 -5.04 38.14 -34.12
N ASP A 909 -5.38 37.17 -33.27
CA ASP A 909 -5.26 37.28 -31.80
C ASP A 909 -4.57 36.04 -31.21
N VAL A 910 -3.65 36.25 -30.25
CA VAL A 910 -2.85 35.20 -29.63
C VAL A 910 -2.94 35.37 -28.13
N GLN A 911 -3.52 34.41 -27.43
CA GLN A 911 -3.51 34.41 -25.97
C GLN A 911 -2.13 33.98 -25.45
N TRP A 912 -1.60 32.87 -25.95
CA TRP A 912 -0.23 32.44 -25.68
C TRP A 912 0.30 31.56 -26.82
N GLU A 913 1.62 31.52 -26.97
CA GLU A 913 2.29 30.72 -28.00
C GLU A 913 3.69 30.28 -27.53
N LEU A 914 3.97 28.99 -27.63
CA LEU A 914 5.30 28.38 -27.51
C LEU A 914 5.78 28.00 -28.92
N TYR A 915 6.89 28.60 -29.36
CA TYR A 915 7.36 28.49 -30.74
C TYR A 915 8.88 28.55 -30.85
N VAL A 916 9.39 28.17 -32.01
CA VAL A 916 10.77 28.39 -32.46
C VAL A 916 10.74 29.46 -33.54
N ASP A 917 11.58 30.48 -33.44
CA ASP A 917 11.60 31.57 -34.42
C ASP A 917 12.40 31.22 -35.69
N SER A 918 12.49 32.16 -36.63
CA SER A 918 13.23 31.96 -37.89
C SER A 918 14.75 31.79 -37.73
N ASP A 919 15.30 32.07 -36.54
CA ASP A 919 16.70 31.86 -36.21
C ASP A 919 16.92 30.54 -35.43
N GLY A 920 15.87 29.72 -35.27
CA GLY A 920 15.93 28.46 -34.55
C GLY A 920 15.85 28.58 -33.03
N LYS A 921 15.51 29.76 -32.50
CA LYS A 921 15.52 30.06 -31.07
C LYS A 921 14.12 29.86 -30.49
N PRO A 922 13.96 29.03 -29.45
CA PRO A 922 12.68 28.86 -28.80
C PRO A 922 12.28 30.14 -28.05
N ALA A 923 10.98 30.41 -28.05
CA ALA A 923 10.37 31.57 -27.44
C ALA A 923 8.97 31.22 -26.91
N PHE A 924 8.59 31.88 -25.83
CA PHE A 924 7.28 31.73 -25.22
C PHE A 924 6.66 33.11 -25.01
N GLY A 925 5.45 33.31 -25.53
CA GLY A 925 4.73 34.57 -25.49
C GLY A 925 3.35 34.43 -24.85
N VAL A 926 2.95 35.41 -24.05
CA VAL A 926 1.63 35.50 -23.40
C VAL A 926 1.09 36.92 -23.53
N THR A 927 -0.14 37.04 -24.02
CA THR A 927 -0.85 38.32 -24.10
C THR A 927 -1.51 38.63 -22.77
N THR A 928 -1.28 39.84 -22.27
CA THR A 928 -1.75 40.31 -20.95
C THR A 928 -2.74 41.45 -21.09
N ASN A 929 -3.66 41.59 -20.13
CA ASN A 929 -4.61 42.69 -20.05
C ASN A 929 -4.11 43.78 -19.09
N ASN A 930 -3.87 44.99 -19.59
CA ASN A 930 -3.50 46.15 -18.75
C ASN A 930 -4.61 47.22 -18.75
N GLY A 931 -5.79 46.85 -18.27
CA GLY A 931 -6.95 47.74 -18.06
C GLY A 931 -7.69 48.24 -19.32
N THR A 932 -6.99 48.55 -20.42
CA THR A 932 -7.63 49.06 -21.67
C THR A 932 -6.96 48.61 -22.97
N ALA A 933 -5.79 47.93 -22.91
CA ALA A 933 -5.09 47.40 -24.08
C ALA A 933 -4.47 46.01 -23.81
N LYS A 934 -4.52 45.12 -24.83
CA LYS A 934 -3.82 43.83 -24.86
C LYS A 934 -2.35 44.04 -25.22
N LYS A 935 -1.42 43.37 -24.53
CA LYS A 935 0.03 43.41 -24.83
C LYS A 935 0.64 42.01 -24.79
N LEU A 936 1.26 41.59 -25.89
CA LEU A 936 2.08 40.37 -25.94
C LEU A 936 3.41 40.60 -25.21
N VAL A 937 3.70 39.78 -24.22
CA VAL A 937 4.97 39.72 -23.49
C VAL A 937 5.66 38.43 -23.88
N THR A 938 6.96 38.46 -24.21
CA THR A 938 7.69 37.29 -24.72
C THR A 938 9.02 37.12 -24.01
N VAL A 939 9.38 35.87 -23.71
CA VAL A 939 10.75 35.44 -23.38
C VAL A 939 11.32 34.61 -24.53
N LYS A 940 12.60 34.79 -24.85
CA LYS A 940 13.25 34.18 -26.02
C LYS A 940 14.67 33.74 -25.68
N ALA A 941 15.01 32.50 -26.03
CA ALA A 941 16.34 31.96 -25.82
C ALA A 941 17.43 32.69 -26.64
N SER A 942 18.66 32.67 -26.16
CA SER A 942 19.82 33.27 -26.84
C SER A 942 20.41 32.35 -27.92
N ALA A 943 20.31 31.03 -27.74
CA ALA A 943 20.83 29.99 -28.62
C ALA A 943 19.73 29.26 -29.39
N ALA A 944 20.06 28.78 -30.59
CA ALA A 944 19.18 27.97 -31.41
C ALA A 944 19.20 26.50 -30.95
N LEU A 945 18.11 25.77 -31.21
CA LEU A 945 18.05 24.32 -31.01
C LEU A 945 18.78 23.58 -32.13
N ASP A 946 19.34 22.42 -31.80
CA ASP A 946 19.92 21.51 -32.77
C ASP A 946 18.81 20.80 -33.55
N THR A 947 18.98 20.63 -34.86
CA THR A 947 18.09 19.80 -35.68
C THR A 947 18.42 18.32 -35.52
N ASP A 948 17.45 17.44 -35.76
CA ASP A 948 17.59 15.98 -35.66
C ASP A 948 17.99 15.46 -34.25
N LYS A 949 17.79 16.29 -33.21
CA LYS A 949 17.90 15.89 -31.80
C LYS A 949 16.62 16.18 -31.03
N TRP A 950 16.32 15.34 -30.05
CA TRP A 950 15.25 15.58 -29.10
C TRP A 950 15.66 16.68 -28.12
N HIS A 951 14.77 17.64 -27.94
CA HIS A 951 14.85 18.69 -26.94
C HIS A 951 13.53 18.79 -26.17
N HIS A 952 13.59 18.92 -24.85
CA HIS A 952 12.41 19.21 -24.04
C HIS A 952 12.28 20.72 -23.83
N VAL A 953 11.20 21.32 -24.32
CA VAL A 953 11.01 22.77 -24.24
C VAL A 953 9.78 23.07 -23.40
N ALA A 954 9.93 23.97 -22.42
CA ALA A 954 8.83 24.37 -21.54
C ALA A 954 8.74 25.89 -21.36
N GLY A 955 7.54 26.44 -21.57
CA GLY A 955 7.17 27.82 -21.27
C GLY A 955 6.32 27.87 -20.00
N VAL A 956 6.73 28.67 -19.01
CA VAL A 956 5.98 28.86 -17.76
C VAL A 956 5.58 30.33 -17.64
N TYR A 957 4.31 30.61 -17.39
CA TYR A 957 3.81 31.93 -17.04
C TYR A 957 2.97 31.83 -15.78
N ASP A 958 3.38 32.49 -14.71
CA ASP A 958 2.66 32.41 -13.44
C ASP A 958 2.56 33.81 -12.81
N VAL A 959 1.33 34.19 -12.47
CA VAL A 959 1.00 35.37 -11.66
C VAL A 959 0.06 35.01 -10.52
N ALA A 960 -0.22 33.71 -10.32
CA ALA A 960 -1.04 33.22 -9.23
C ALA A 960 -0.28 33.46 -7.92
N SER A 961 -0.99 34.05 -6.95
CA SER A 961 -0.37 34.43 -5.69
C SER A 961 -1.32 34.27 -4.52
N GLU A 962 -0.77 33.90 -3.37
CA GLU A 962 -1.47 33.85 -2.09
C GLU A 962 -0.99 34.96 -1.16
N LYS A 963 -1.92 35.61 -0.46
CA LYS A 963 -1.61 36.66 0.51
C LYS A 963 -1.13 36.09 1.84
N VAL A 964 0.18 35.98 2.03
CA VAL A 964 0.78 35.43 3.25
C VAL A 964 1.53 36.49 4.06
N GLY A 965 1.82 36.20 5.33
CA GLY A 965 2.70 37.04 6.14
C GLY A 965 4.16 36.72 5.86
N ALA A 966 5.05 37.69 6.04
CA ALA A 966 6.49 37.51 5.93
C ALA A 966 7.21 38.56 6.78
N VAL A 967 8.51 38.38 6.98
CA VAL A 967 9.35 39.37 7.65
C VAL A 967 10.27 40.03 6.63
N GLN A 968 10.25 41.36 6.62
CA GLN A 968 11.19 42.17 5.86
C GLN A 968 12.37 42.57 6.74
N PHE A 969 13.57 42.29 6.25
CA PHE A 969 14.84 42.72 6.83
C PHE A 969 15.44 43.83 5.98
N ILE A 970 15.86 44.92 6.62
CA ILE A 970 16.54 46.05 6.00
C ILE A 970 17.88 46.21 6.70
N ALA A 971 18.98 46.11 5.94
CA ALA A 971 20.32 46.14 6.52
C ALA A 971 20.61 47.43 7.32
N ALA A 972 20.04 48.57 6.93
CA ALA A 972 20.22 49.85 7.62
C ALA A 972 19.57 49.94 9.02
N THR A 973 18.68 49.01 9.38
CA THR A 973 18.00 48.99 10.68
C THR A 973 18.49 47.86 11.59
N ASP A 974 19.46 47.06 11.14
CA ASP A 974 19.97 45.87 11.84
C ASP A 974 18.85 44.96 12.36
N GLY A 975 17.83 44.79 11.52
CA GLY A 975 16.64 44.00 11.86
C GLY A 975 16.90 42.50 11.82
N TYR A 976 16.41 41.77 12.83
CA TYR A 976 16.47 40.31 12.87
C TYR A 976 15.29 39.72 13.68
N VAL A 977 15.03 38.42 13.50
CA VAL A 977 14.15 37.65 14.39
C VAL A 977 15.02 36.86 15.36
N SER A 978 14.83 37.11 16.64
CA SER A 978 15.46 36.41 17.75
C SER A 978 14.64 35.18 18.13
N ILE A 979 15.21 33.98 18.04
CA ILE A 979 14.55 32.72 18.38
C ILE A 979 15.23 32.11 19.62
N PRO A 980 14.48 31.79 20.69
CA PRO A 980 15.00 31.09 21.86
C PRO A 980 15.53 29.67 21.56
N ALA A 981 16.14 29.03 22.55
CA ALA A 981 16.57 27.64 22.40
C ALA A 981 15.37 26.70 22.20
N LEU A 982 15.46 25.84 21.18
CA LEU A 982 14.48 24.78 20.91
C LEU A 982 14.53 23.70 22.01
N THR A 983 13.41 23.05 22.28
CA THR A 983 13.36 21.92 23.22
C THR A 983 14.15 20.70 22.74
N THR A 984 14.32 20.56 21.42
CA THR A 984 15.14 19.55 20.77
C THR A 984 16.17 20.23 19.85
N PRO A 985 17.38 20.51 20.35
CA PRO A 985 18.41 21.22 19.58
C PRO A 985 18.93 20.39 18.39
N LEU A 986 19.44 21.08 17.36
CA LEU A 986 19.98 20.49 16.15
C LEU A 986 21.42 20.00 16.37
N THR A 987 21.60 18.75 16.81
CA THR A 987 22.90 18.26 17.31
C THR A 987 23.60 17.22 16.42
N THR A 988 22.87 16.39 15.67
CA THR A 988 23.45 15.27 14.90
C THR A 988 23.11 15.34 13.41
N THR A 989 21.83 15.51 13.09
CA THR A 989 21.31 15.72 11.74
C THR A 989 20.41 16.93 11.72
N MET A 990 20.32 17.62 10.60
CA MET A 990 19.43 18.77 10.50
C MET A 990 18.97 19.08 9.08
N THR A 991 17.85 19.78 9.00
CA THR A 991 17.43 20.51 7.81
C THR A 991 16.94 21.90 8.16
N VAL A 992 17.35 22.88 7.37
CA VAL A 992 16.86 24.26 7.45
C VAL A 992 16.22 24.60 6.12
N GLN A 993 14.95 25.00 6.11
CA GLN A 993 14.28 25.43 4.89
C GLN A 993 13.56 26.77 5.07
N LEU A 994 13.54 27.57 4.02
CA LEU A 994 12.81 28.84 3.97
C LEU A 994 12.62 29.33 2.55
N TRP A 995 11.67 30.25 2.39
CA TRP A 995 11.52 31.10 1.22
C TRP A 995 12.24 32.43 1.47
N ILE A 996 13.01 32.90 0.48
CA ILE A 996 13.70 34.19 0.51
C ILE A 996 13.47 34.98 -0.79
N LYS A 997 13.35 36.30 -0.68
CA LYS A 997 13.31 37.23 -1.80
C LYS A 997 14.21 38.44 -1.55
N LEU A 998 15.22 38.64 -2.39
CA LEU A 998 16.13 39.79 -2.26
C LEU A 998 15.42 41.10 -2.61
N ILE A 999 15.58 42.12 -1.77
CA ILE A 999 15.00 43.47 -1.99
C ILE A 999 16.05 44.53 -2.35
N GLN A 1000 17.29 44.11 -2.58
CA GLN A 1000 18.31 44.90 -3.25
C GLN A 1000 19.08 44.08 -4.29
N PRO A 1001 19.55 44.69 -5.39
CA PRO A 1001 20.41 44.02 -6.35
C PRO A 1001 21.71 43.53 -5.69
N PRO A 1002 22.39 42.52 -6.27
CA PRO A 1002 23.65 42.03 -5.76
C PRO A 1002 24.71 43.15 -5.65
N THR A 1003 25.09 43.52 -4.43
CA THR A 1003 26.27 44.36 -4.19
C THR A 1003 27.48 43.46 -3.93
N PRO A 1004 28.67 43.75 -4.51
CA PRO A 1004 29.87 42.94 -4.26
C PRO A 1004 30.34 43.07 -2.80
N LEU A 1005 30.84 41.98 -2.20
CA LEU A 1005 31.67 41.94 -0.98
C LEU A 1005 30.96 42.01 0.39
N GLN A 1006 29.67 41.72 0.52
CA GLN A 1006 29.02 41.58 1.83
C GLN A 1006 28.43 40.19 2.06
N THR A 1007 28.85 39.54 3.14
CA THR A 1007 28.18 38.36 3.69
C THR A 1007 26.90 38.80 4.40
N GLN A 1008 25.76 38.23 4.02
CA GLN A 1008 24.47 38.45 4.69
C GLN A 1008 24.02 37.15 5.36
N ILE A 1009 23.57 37.24 6.60
CA ILE A 1009 23.11 36.07 7.36
C ILE A 1009 21.63 35.87 7.12
N ILE A 1010 21.26 34.72 6.56
CA ILE A 1010 19.86 34.33 6.44
C ILE A 1010 19.40 33.72 7.76
N MET A 1011 20.12 32.71 8.23
CA MET A 1011 19.84 32.05 9.50
C MET A 1011 21.12 31.50 10.12
N GLN A 1012 21.26 31.61 11.43
CA GLN A 1012 22.37 31.00 12.16
C GLN A 1012 21.99 30.72 13.61
N THR A 1013 22.78 29.88 14.27
CA THR A 1013 22.81 29.82 15.73
C THR A 1013 23.58 31.00 16.33
N VAL A 1014 23.12 31.52 17.46
CA VAL A 1014 23.79 32.58 18.22
C VAL A 1014 24.06 32.06 19.64
N ASN A 1015 25.30 32.18 20.12
CA ASN A 1015 25.62 32.08 21.55
C ASN A 1015 26.79 33.03 21.87
N GLY A 1016 26.80 33.60 23.08
CA GLY A 1016 27.80 34.57 23.54
C GLY A 1016 29.19 33.97 23.80
N ASP A 1017 29.29 32.64 23.96
CA ASP A 1017 30.52 31.96 24.40
C ASP A 1017 30.86 30.65 23.63
N ASP A 1018 30.04 30.18 22.67
CA ASP A 1018 30.19 28.88 21.98
C ASP A 1018 30.35 28.99 20.45
N PRO A 1019 30.94 27.99 19.77
CA PRO A 1019 31.04 27.95 18.31
C PRO A 1019 29.67 27.86 17.62
N VAL A 1020 29.55 28.56 16.48
CA VAL A 1020 28.35 28.57 15.62
C VAL A 1020 28.12 27.19 15.01
N VAL A 1021 26.98 26.58 15.33
CA VAL A 1021 26.59 25.20 14.99
C VAL A 1021 26.33 25.05 13.49
N PHE A 1022 25.56 25.97 12.92
CA PHE A 1022 25.36 26.08 11.46
C PHE A 1022 25.12 27.53 11.06
N THR A 1023 25.39 27.83 9.79
CA THR A 1023 25.00 29.08 9.14
C THR A 1023 24.41 28.80 7.77
N LEU A 1024 23.33 29.53 7.45
CA LEU A 1024 22.83 29.70 6.10
C LEU A 1024 23.03 31.18 5.76
N ILE A 1025 23.91 31.46 4.80
CA ILE A 1025 24.33 32.81 4.45
C ILE A 1025 24.22 33.06 2.94
N LEU A 1026 24.31 34.32 2.56
CA LEU A 1026 24.60 34.77 1.21
C LEU A 1026 26.03 35.31 1.19
N ALA A 1027 26.93 34.63 0.48
CA ALA A 1027 28.28 35.10 0.18
C ALA A 1027 28.29 35.59 -1.27
N ASP A 1028 28.50 36.90 -1.48
CA ASP A 1028 28.33 37.52 -2.81
C ASP A 1028 26.98 37.18 -3.47
N ASN A 1029 25.92 37.10 -2.65
CA ASN A 1029 24.56 36.69 -3.02
C ASN A 1029 24.41 35.23 -3.46
N CYS A 1030 25.47 34.43 -3.38
CA CYS A 1030 25.39 32.98 -3.55
C CYS A 1030 24.99 32.33 -2.21
N PRO A 1031 23.94 31.49 -2.18
CA PRO A 1031 23.58 30.78 -0.96
C PRO A 1031 24.68 29.79 -0.57
N VAL A 1032 25.02 29.81 0.71
CA VAL A 1032 25.99 28.91 1.33
C VAL A 1032 25.38 28.33 2.59
N PHE A 1033 25.30 27.00 2.65
CA PHE A 1033 25.01 26.28 3.87
C PHE A 1033 26.33 25.77 4.45
N SER A 1034 26.57 26.09 5.71
CA SER A 1034 27.84 25.81 6.38
C SER A 1034 27.63 25.22 7.77
N ILE A 1035 28.42 24.20 8.08
CA ILE A 1035 28.52 23.59 9.41
C ILE A 1035 29.99 23.55 9.78
N ASN A 1036 30.36 24.18 10.90
CA ASN A 1036 31.73 24.25 11.41
C ASN A 1036 32.78 24.67 10.36
N GLY A 1037 32.41 25.59 9.45
CA GLY A 1037 33.31 26.11 8.40
C GLY A 1037 33.42 25.24 7.14
N VAL A 1038 32.75 24.09 7.07
CA VAL A 1038 32.61 23.32 5.82
C VAL A 1038 31.37 23.82 5.08
N ASN A 1039 31.54 24.16 3.80
CA ASN A 1039 30.55 24.90 3.03
C ASN A 1039 30.02 24.06 1.85
N ALA A 1040 28.71 23.94 1.74
CA ALA A 1040 28.03 23.66 0.48
C ALA A 1040 27.55 25.00 -0.11
N ALA A 1041 28.19 25.46 -1.19
CA ALA A 1041 27.99 26.77 -1.77
C ALA A 1041 27.49 26.68 -3.22
N SER A 1042 26.42 27.41 -3.53
CA SER A 1042 26.01 27.61 -4.93
C SER A 1042 27.08 28.42 -5.69
N SER A 1043 27.31 28.08 -6.96
CA SER A 1043 28.16 28.88 -7.86
C SER A 1043 27.42 30.05 -8.52
N ALA A 1044 26.10 30.13 -8.35
CA ALA A 1044 25.25 31.17 -8.93
C ALA A 1044 24.57 32.01 -7.83
N PRO A 1045 24.52 33.35 -7.99
CA PRO A 1045 23.83 34.23 -7.05
C PRO A 1045 22.31 34.08 -7.16
N LEU A 1046 21.60 34.36 -6.06
CA LEU A 1046 20.15 34.48 -6.10
C LEU A 1046 19.70 35.64 -6.99
N ALA A 1047 18.61 35.42 -7.71
CA ALA A 1047 18.02 36.46 -8.53
C ALA A 1047 17.39 37.57 -7.66
N TYR A 1048 17.59 38.82 -8.08
CA TYR A 1048 16.97 39.97 -7.45
C TYR A 1048 15.46 39.97 -7.65
N ASP A 1049 14.70 40.36 -6.60
CA ASP A 1049 13.24 40.53 -6.64
C ASP A 1049 12.47 39.25 -7.05
N GLN A 1050 13.04 38.08 -6.80
CA GLN A 1050 12.44 36.77 -7.04
C GLN A 1050 12.36 35.96 -5.76
N TRP A 1051 11.27 35.21 -5.59
CA TRP A 1051 11.15 34.21 -4.53
C TRP A 1051 11.95 32.98 -4.89
N THR A 1052 12.81 32.54 -3.98
CA THR A 1052 13.59 31.32 -4.08
C THR A 1052 13.45 30.52 -2.80
N HIS A 1053 13.26 29.21 -2.92
CA HIS A 1053 13.29 28.30 -1.79
C HIS A 1053 14.72 27.81 -1.55
N LEU A 1054 15.20 27.91 -0.31
CA LEU A 1054 16.49 27.39 0.11
C LEU A 1054 16.28 26.24 1.08
N SER A 1055 17.02 25.16 0.91
CA SER A 1055 17.09 24.06 1.87
C SER A 1055 18.54 23.61 2.07
N GLY A 1056 19.03 23.68 3.30
CA GLY A 1056 20.32 23.12 3.70
C GLY A 1056 20.07 21.87 4.54
N THR A 1057 20.60 20.71 4.12
CA THR A 1057 20.48 19.45 4.86
C THR A 1057 21.85 18.96 5.28
N TYR A 1058 21.89 18.27 6.42
CA TYR A 1058 23.10 17.63 6.92
C TYR A 1058 22.75 16.32 7.61
N ASP A 1059 23.30 15.22 7.09
CA ASP A 1059 23.04 13.85 7.50
C ASP A 1059 24.13 13.25 8.40
N ALA A 1060 24.85 14.10 9.13
CA ALA A 1060 26.06 13.76 9.91
C ALA A 1060 27.32 13.46 9.09
N SER A 1061 27.23 13.34 7.76
CA SER A 1061 28.36 13.05 6.87
C SER A 1061 28.52 14.04 5.71
N THR A 1062 27.40 14.61 5.26
CA THR A 1062 27.31 15.34 4.01
C THR A 1062 26.39 16.54 4.20
N LEU A 1063 26.91 17.73 3.90
CA LEU A 1063 26.07 18.91 3.70
C LEU A 1063 25.54 18.90 2.28
N VAL A 1064 24.27 19.25 2.14
CA VAL A 1064 23.65 19.44 0.83
C VAL A 1064 22.91 20.77 0.83
N LEU A 1065 23.13 21.56 -0.23
CA LEU A 1065 22.39 22.77 -0.49
C LEU A 1065 21.47 22.54 -1.69
N TYR A 1066 20.17 22.72 -1.45
CA TYR A 1066 19.14 22.74 -2.46
C TYR A 1066 18.61 24.16 -2.68
N VAL A 1067 18.45 24.55 -3.94
CA VAL A 1067 17.82 25.81 -4.35
C VAL A 1067 16.66 25.47 -5.28
N ASP A 1068 15.45 25.92 -4.94
CA ASP A 1068 14.19 25.57 -5.62
C ASP A 1068 14.04 24.06 -5.85
N GLY A 1069 14.41 23.23 -4.85
CA GLY A 1069 14.31 21.77 -4.94
C GLY A 1069 15.29 21.11 -5.92
N LEU A 1070 16.34 21.82 -6.35
CA LEU A 1070 17.45 21.32 -7.14
C LEU A 1070 18.74 21.27 -6.32
N LEU A 1071 19.49 20.18 -6.47
CA LEU A 1071 20.82 20.03 -5.85
C LEU A 1071 21.79 21.04 -6.45
N MET A 1072 22.30 21.97 -5.65
CA MET A 1072 23.29 22.97 -6.09
C MET A 1072 24.70 22.60 -5.67
N ALA A 1073 24.87 22.12 -4.44
CA ALA A 1073 26.19 21.81 -3.92
C ALA A 1073 26.10 20.72 -2.86
N THR A 1074 27.19 19.96 -2.74
CA THR A 1074 27.43 19.01 -1.67
C THR A 1074 28.83 19.20 -1.13
N ALA A 1075 29.02 18.95 0.16
CA ALA A 1075 30.32 18.91 0.80
C ALA A 1075 30.33 17.82 1.88
N ALA A 1076 31.34 16.95 1.85
CA ALA A 1076 31.55 15.97 2.91
C ALA A 1076 32.13 16.64 4.16
N THR A 1077 31.58 16.31 5.32
CA THR A 1077 32.16 16.67 6.62
C THR A 1077 31.79 15.62 7.65
N THR A 1078 32.74 15.26 8.51
CA THR A 1078 32.48 14.46 9.71
C THR A 1078 32.41 15.35 10.96
N ASN A 1079 32.49 16.68 10.80
CA ASN A 1079 32.48 17.61 11.92
C ASN A 1079 31.05 17.70 12.46
N ALA A 1080 30.77 16.95 13.54
CA ALA A 1080 29.52 17.08 14.28
C ALA A 1080 29.29 18.56 14.67
N PRO A 1081 28.07 19.09 14.53
CA PRO A 1081 27.75 20.45 14.94
C PRO A 1081 28.17 20.65 16.41
N SER A 1082 29.17 21.48 16.67
CA SER A 1082 29.73 21.64 18.02
C SER A 1082 29.06 22.85 18.69
N GLY A 1083 28.52 22.64 19.89
CA GLY A 1083 27.83 23.67 20.68
C GLY A 1083 26.34 23.35 20.83
N THR A 1084 25.92 22.85 21.99
CA THR A 1084 24.50 22.90 22.36
C THR A 1084 24.22 24.29 22.93
N PRO A 1085 23.26 25.08 22.41
CA PRO A 1085 22.87 26.33 23.04
C PRO A 1085 22.36 26.05 24.46
N THR A 1086 23.21 26.21 25.48
CA THR A 1086 22.81 26.01 26.88
C THR A 1086 21.95 27.18 27.31
N ALA A 1087 20.70 26.89 27.69
CA ALA A 1087 19.64 27.89 27.80
C ALA A 1087 19.88 28.99 28.85
N ALA A 1088 19.93 30.24 28.39
CA ALA A 1088 19.04 31.35 28.78
C ALA A 1088 19.36 32.57 27.88
N GLY A 1089 18.83 32.61 26.65
CA GLY A 1089 19.10 33.68 25.69
C GLY A 1089 18.61 33.39 24.26
N VAL A 1090 19.02 34.25 23.31
CA VAL A 1090 18.82 34.06 21.86
C VAL A 1090 19.68 32.88 21.40
N ALA A 1091 19.09 31.83 20.83
CA ALA A 1091 19.81 30.63 20.36
C ALA A 1091 19.90 30.56 18.84
N TYR A 1092 18.90 31.11 18.13
CA TYR A 1092 18.91 31.22 16.68
C TYR A 1092 18.50 32.63 16.27
N THR A 1093 18.98 33.06 15.11
CA THR A 1093 18.55 34.31 14.49
C THR A 1093 18.23 34.11 13.03
N VAL A 1094 17.21 34.84 12.56
CA VAL A 1094 16.87 34.96 11.13
C VAL A 1094 17.06 36.41 10.73
N GLY A 1095 17.77 36.67 9.63
CA GLY A 1095 17.95 38.00 9.06
C GLY A 1095 19.14 38.81 9.58
N GLY A 1096 19.95 38.27 10.48
CA GLY A 1096 21.16 38.94 11.00
C GLY A 1096 21.28 38.91 12.52
N THR A 1097 22.12 39.79 13.06
CA THR A 1097 22.28 40.03 14.51
C THR A 1097 22.33 41.52 14.80
N ALA A 1098 22.29 41.93 16.07
CA ALA A 1098 22.20 43.32 16.50
C ALA A 1098 23.31 44.29 16.02
N SER A 1099 24.33 43.86 15.25
CA SER A 1099 25.38 44.75 14.74
C SER A 1099 26.23 44.25 13.55
N THR A 1100 25.98 43.04 12.99
CA THR A 1100 26.81 42.50 11.89
C THR A 1100 26.01 41.68 10.87
N ASN A 1101 26.42 41.77 9.59
CA ASN A 1101 25.96 40.92 8.46
C ASN A 1101 24.43 40.87 8.26
N SER A 1102 23.76 42.01 8.45
CA SER A 1102 22.31 42.19 8.34
C SER A 1102 21.78 41.85 6.93
N LEU A 1103 20.67 41.11 6.87
CA LEU A 1103 20.03 40.69 5.63
C LEU A 1103 19.21 41.83 5.02
N ASN A 1104 19.24 41.94 3.69
CA ASN A 1104 18.32 42.80 2.95
C ASN A 1104 17.42 41.95 2.04
N ALA A 1105 16.43 41.31 2.64
CA ALA A 1105 15.52 40.40 1.97
C ALA A 1105 14.18 40.31 2.72
N VAL A 1106 13.19 39.74 2.05
CA VAL A 1106 11.97 39.23 2.66
C VAL A 1106 12.13 37.73 2.86
N VAL A 1107 11.77 37.22 4.04
CA VAL A 1107 11.82 35.78 4.37
C VAL A 1107 10.45 35.29 4.81
N ASN A 1108 10.11 34.06 4.40
CA ASN A 1108 8.87 33.38 4.78
C ASN A 1108 9.09 31.87 5.01
N ASP A 1109 8.18 31.23 5.76
CA ASP A 1109 8.11 29.80 6.06
C ASP A 1109 9.45 29.20 6.50
N VAL A 1110 10.03 29.78 7.54
CA VAL A 1110 11.26 29.25 8.12
C VAL A 1110 10.92 27.97 8.87
N SER A 1111 11.56 26.86 8.52
CA SER A 1111 11.41 25.58 9.23
C SER A 1111 12.77 24.98 9.58
N LEU A 1112 12.83 24.39 10.77
CA LEU A 1112 13.97 23.66 11.30
C LEU A 1112 13.55 22.22 11.59
N TRP A 1113 14.38 21.29 11.16
CA TRP A 1113 14.17 19.86 11.33
C TRP A 1113 15.39 19.24 11.99
N ASN A 1114 15.20 18.34 12.95
CA ASN A 1114 16.28 17.56 13.56
C ASN A 1114 16.62 16.28 12.77
N VAL A 1115 16.07 16.15 11.55
CA VAL A 1115 16.36 15.09 10.58
C VAL A 1115 16.92 15.71 9.31
N ALA A 1116 17.78 14.98 8.61
CA ALA A 1116 18.21 15.33 7.26
C ALA A 1116 17.11 14.89 6.28
N LEU A 1117 16.40 15.86 5.70
CA LEU A 1117 15.35 15.58 4.72
C LEU A 1117 15.99 15.22 3.38
N ASP A 1118 15.53 14.14 2.77
CA ASP A 1118 15.91 13.82 1.40
C ASP A 1118 15.24 14.78 0.40
N ILE A 1119 15.73 14.78 -0.83
CA ILE A 1119 15.26 15.71 -1.87
C ILE A 1119 13.76 15.53 -2.19
N SER A 1120 13.22 14.32 -2.10
CA SER A 1120 11.78 14.06 -2.29
C SER A 1120 10.95 14.74 -1.22
N THR A 1121 11.40 14.66 0.03
CA THR A 1121 10.72 15.22 1.19
C THR A 1121 10.85 16.74 1.20
N VAL A 1122 12.02 17.28 0.86
CA VAL A 1122 12.22 18.71 0.59
C VAL A 1122 11.22 19.18 -0.48
N ARG A 1123 11.13 18.50 -1.62
CA ARG A 1123 10.20 18.84 -2.71
C ARG A 1123 8.72 18.74 -2.33
N HIS A 1124 8.38 17.84 -1.42
CA HIS A 1124 7.03 17.72 -0.86
C HIS A 1124 6.70 18.94 0.00
N TYR A 1125 7.54 19.27 0.99
CA TYR A 1125 7.28 20.37 1.93
C TYR A 1125 7.46 21.77 1.33
N ILE A 1126 8.13 21.90 0.18
CA ILE A 1126 8.11 23.13 -0.63
C ILE A 1126 6.67 23.52 -1.03
N ARG A 1127 5.76 22.55 -1.20
CA ARG A 1127 4.41 22.76 -1.73
C ARG A 1127 3.31 22.65 -0.69
N THR A 1128 3.52 21.81 0.31
CA THR A 1128 2.50 21.51 1.31
C THR A 1128 2.72 22.42 2.50
N PRO A 1129 1.70 23.21 2.91
CA PRO A 1129 1.76 23.92 4.18
C PRO A 1129 2.02 22.94 5.32
N LEU A 1130 2.98 23.28 6.19
CA LEU A 1130 3.30 22.46 7.36
C LEU A 1130 2.18 22.61 8.40
N SER A 1131 1.79 21.48 8.99
CA SER A 1131 0.79 21.42 10.06
C SER A 1131 1.39 21.62 11.46
N GLY A 1132 2.71 21.48 11.60
CA GLY A 1132 3.43 21.57 12.86
C GLY A 1132 3.57 20.22 13.58
N GLY A 1133 2.93 19.15 13.07
CA GLY A 1133 2.96 17.79 13.62
C GLY A 1133 3.84 16.81 12.86
N GLU A 1134 4.59 17.27 11.86
CA GLU A 1134 5.44 16.43 11.03
C GLU A 1134 6.60 15.81 11.83
N PRO A 1135 6.90 14.51 11.65
CA PRO A 1135 8.03 13.87 12.32
C PRO A 1135 9.36 14.57 12.03
N GLY A 1136 10.06 14.94 13.09
CA GLY A 1136 11.37 15.58 13.02
C GLY A 1136 11.34 17.10 12.79
N LEU A 1137 10.16 17.72 12.66
CA LEU A 1137 10.01 19.18 12.66
C LEU A 1137 10.16 19.70 14.10
N VAL A 1138 11.08 20.65 14.31
CA VAL A 1138 11.41 21.18 15.66
C VAL A 1138 11.12 22.67 15.84
N GLY A 1139 10.80 23.37 14.74
CA GLY A 1139 10.28 24.73 14.77
C GLY A 1139 9.86 25.18 13.39
N CYS A 1140 8.75 25.90 13.29
CA CYS A 1140 8.26 26.45 12.04
C CYS A 1140 7.58 27.81 12.23
N TRP A 1141 8.12 28.83 11.58
CA TRP A 1141 7.63 30.21 11.61
C TRP A 1141 7.16 30.63 10.22
N THR A 1142 5.83 30.61 10.04
CA THR A 1142 5.15 31.05 8.81
C THR A 1142 4.91 32.56 8.76
N PHE A 1143 5.17 33.26 9.87
CA PHE A 1143 4.97 34.71 10.03
C PHE A 1143 3.55 35.19 9.68
N ALA A 1144 2.55 34.31 9.77
CA ALA A 1144 1.15 34.62 9.48
C ALA A 1144 0.52 35.56 10.53
N ASP A 1145 0.99 35.50 11.78
CA ASP A 1145 0.47 36.27 12.91
C ASP A 1145 1.05 37.69 12.93
N ARG A 1146 0.37 38.61 12.25
CA ARG A 1146 0.82 40.00 12.02
C ARG A 1146 0.59 40.94 13.22
N PHE A 1147 0.80 40.49 14.46
CA PHE A 1147 0.52 41.30 15.66
C PHE A 1147 1.69 41.36 16.65
N GLY A 1148 2.08 42.59 17.01
CA GLY A 1148 3.14 42.85 17.97
C GLY A 1148 4.53 42.48 17.43
N THR A 1149 5.42 42.04 18.32
CA THR A 1149 6.79 41.65 17.99
C THR A 1149 7.00 40.13 18.06
N ALA A 1150 5.96 39.33 18.31
CA ALA A 1150 6.11 37.87 18.45
C ALA A 1150 6.05 37.18 17.07
N ALA A 1151 7.00 36.29 16.79
CA ALA A 1151 6.97 35.34 15.68
C ALA A 1151 6.51 33.98 16.19
N MET A 1152 5.27 33.63 15.91
CA MET A 1152 4.69 32.39 16.41
C MET A 1152 5.27 31.18 15.71
N ASP A 1153 5.63 30.18 16.52
CA ASP A 1153 6.04 28.86 16.08
C ASP A 1153 4.80 27.94 16.04
N ILE A 1154 4.48 27.38 14.87
CA ILE A 1154 3.29 26.51 14.73
C ILE A 1154 3.45 25.18 15.47
N CYS A 1155 4.69 24.74 15.75
CA CYS A 1155 4.95 23.57 16.58
C CYS A 1155 4.61 23.83 18.07
N GLY A 1156 4.43 25.10 18.45
CA GLY A 1156 4.10 25.51 19.81
C GLY A 1156 5.27 25.44 20.80
N VAL A 1157 6.50 25.35 20.31
CA VAL A 1157 7.70 25.02 21.09
C VAL A 1157 8.54 26.24 21.40
N SER A 1158 8.77 27.15 20.44
CA SER A 1158 9.68 28.29 20.62
C SER A 1158 9.32 29.50 19.76
N ASN A 1159 8.48 30.38 20.30
CA ASN A 1159 8.13 31.64 19.65
C ASN A 1159 9.34 32.58 19.55
N GLY A 1160 9.58 33.12 18.36
CA GLY A 1160 10.59 34.15 18.12
C GLY A 1160 10.11 35.56 18.50
N THR A 1161 11.03 36.51 18.50
CA THR A 1161 10.77 37.95 18.72
C THR A 1161 11.44 38.77 17.63
N LEU A 1162 10.68 39.58 16.91
CA LEU A 1162 11.19 40.57 15.96
C LEU A 1162 11.91 41.70 16.70
N VAL A 1163 13.12 42.03 16.23
CA VAL A 1163 13.94 43.15 16.70
C VAL A 1163 14.27 44.01 15.48
N SER A 1164 13.77 45.24 15.42
CA SER A 1164 14.03 46.20 14.32
C SER A 1164 13.75 45.70 12.89
N ALA A 1165 12.98 44.61 12.76
CA ALA A 1165 12.44 44.06 11.52
C ALA A 1165 10.93 44.32 11.47
N SER A 1166 10.33 44.22 10.28
CA SER A 1166 8.90 44.51 10.08
C SER A 1166 8.15 43.33 9.49
N TYR A 1167 6.98 43.04 10.05
CA TYR A 1167 6.00 42.19 9.37
C TYR A 1167 5.47 42.91 8.14
N ILE A 1168 5.45 42.21 7.03
CA ILE A 1168 4.80 42.66 5.81
C ILE A 1168 3.83 41.61 5.31
N GLN A 1169 2.83 42.08 4.58
CA GLN A 1169 1.99 41.22 3.78
C GLN A 1169 2.59 41.14 2.38
N ILE A 1170 2.80 39.92 1.92
CA ILE A 1170 3.30 39.63 0.59
C ILE A 1170 2.28 38.82 -0.19
N ASP A 1171 2.34 38.96 -1.49
CA ASP A 1171 1.76 37.99 -2.40
C ASP A 1171 2.86 36.94 -2.66
N LYS A 1172 2.68 35.72 -2.17
CA LYS A 1172 3.57 34.57 -2.38
C LYS A 1172 3.05 33.79 -3.58
N GLY A 1173 3.82 33.82 -4.66
CA GLY A 1173 3.48 33.25 -5.95
C GLY A 1173 4.71 33.29 -6.86
N GLN A 1174 4.76 32.44 -7.89
CA GLN A 1174 5.86 32.49 -8.85
C GLN A 1174 5.53 33.56 -9.89
N PHE A 1175 5.83 34.84 -9.64
CA PHE A 1175 5.65 35.95 -10.59
C PHE A 1175 6.62 35.89 -11.77
N ALA A 1176 6.56 34.81 -12.55
CA ALA A 1176 7.63 34.41 -13.45
C ALA A 1176 7.10 34.06 -14.84
N HIS A 1177 7.75 34.63 -15.85
CA HIS A 1177 7.65 34.23 -17.24
C HIS A 1177 8.98 33.61 -17.66
N ARG A 1178 9.01 32.29 -17.78
CA ARG A 1178 10.21 31.47 -17.97
C ARG A 1178 10.17 30.67 -19.26
N LEU A 1179 11.35 30.43 -19.81
CA LEU A 1179 11.59 29.44 -20.84
C LEU A 1179 12.67 28.48 -20.36
N LEU A 1180 12.40 27.19 -20.48
CA LEU A 1180 13.31 26.11 -20.15
C LEU A 1180 13.60 25.26 -21.39
N ILE A 1181 14.85 24.81 -21.52
CA ILE A 1181 15.31 23.88 -22.55
C ILE A 1181 16.05 22.75 -21.83
N ASP A 1182 15.67 21.51 -22.12
CA ASP A 1182 16.23 20.28 -21.53
C ASP A 1182 16.24 20.34 -20.00
N GLY A 1183 15.12 20.86 -19.45
CA GLY A 1183 14.92 21.05 -18.02
C GLY A 1183 15.74 22.19 -17.39
N THR A 1184 16.49 22.97 -18.17
CA THR A 1184 17.31 24.08 -17.69
C THR A 1184 16.66 25.42 -18.04
N PRO A 1185 16.45 26.35 -17.08
CA PRO A 1185 15.91 27.67 -17.37
C PRO A 1185 16.93 28.50 -18.15
N VAL A 1186 16.55 28.92 -19.35
CA VAL A 1186 17.40 29.74 -20.24
C VAL A 1186 17.09 31.22 -20.14
N VAL A 1187 15.85 31.59 -19.83
CA VAL A 1187 15.41 32.98 -19.62
C VAL A 1187 14.27 33.02 -18.59
N SER A 1188 14.27 34.02 -17.72
CA SER A 1188 13.21 34.28 -16.74
C SER A 1188 13.00 35.78 -16.57
N ASN A 1189 11.76 36.27 -16.70
CA ASN A 1189 11.38 37.66 -16.50
C ASN A 1189 10.26 37.77 -15.46
N PRO A 1190 10.26 38.79 -14.58
CA PRO A 1190 9.16 39.03 -13.66
C PRO A 1190 7.90 39.47 -14.40
N VAL A 1191 6.72 39.04 -13.93
CA VAL A 1191 5.41 39.40 -14.49
C VAL A 1191 4.38 39.69 -13.40
N SER A 1192 3.42 40.56 -13.70
CA SER A 1192 2.39 41.01 -12.75
C SER A 1192 0.97 41.05 -13.30
N ASN A 1193 0.79 40.81 -14.61
CA ASN A 1193 -0.51 40.94 -15.27
C ASN A 1193 -1.02 39.55 -15.64
N THR A 1194 -2.30 39.30 -15.42
CA THR A 1194 -2.94 38.03 -15.82
C THR A 1194 -2.98 37.88 -17.34
N PRO A 1195 -2.85 36.63 -17.84
CA PRO A 1195 -3.16 36.31 -19.22
C PRO A 1195 -4.53 36.84 -19.64
N ALA A 1196 -4.61 37.44 -20.81
CA ALA A 1196 -5.86 37.89 -21.40
C ALA A 1196 -6.63 36.68 -21.94
N LEU A 1197 -7.63 36.21 -21.19
CA LEU A 1197 -8.45 35.09 -21.63
C LEU A 1197 -9.16 35.38 -22.96
N THR A 1198 -9.27 34.35 -23.79
CA THR A 1198 -9.92 34.39 -25.10
C THR A 1198 -10.74 33.12 -25.32
N GLU A 1199 -11.73 33.20 -26.21
CA GLU A 1199 -12.48 32.04 -26.69
C GLU A 1199 -11.76 31.33 -27.85
N ASP A 1200 -10.48 31.68 -28.10
CA ASP A 1200 -9.70 31.20 -29.23
C ASP A 1200 -9.39 29.71 -29.10
N ARG A 1201 -9.15 29.07 -30.24
CA ARG A 1201 -8.82 27.64 -30.29
C ARG A 1201 -7.37 27.41 -29.87
N MET A 1202 -7.14 26.30 -29.18
CA MET A 1202 -5.79 25.79 -28.98
C MET A 1202 -5.38 24.93 -30.17
N GLN A 1203 -4.10 25.03 -30.57
CA GLN A 1203 -3.50 24.29 -31.68
C GLN A 1203 -2.12 23.76 -31.28
N LEU A 1204 -1.75 22.57 -31.75
CA LEU A 1204 -0.37 22.05 -31.71
C LEU A 1204 0.20 22.05 -33.12
N GLY A 1205 1.46 22.44 -33.28
CA GLY A 1205 2.11 22.49 -34.59
C GLY A 1205 1.71 23.67 -35.47
N SER A 1206 0.94 24.63 -34.95
CA SER A 1206 0.48 25.83 -35.70
C SER A 1206 0.18 26.99 -34.76
N GLY A 1207 0.46 28.22 -35.23
CA GLY A 1207 0.08 29.48 -34.60
C GLY A 1207 -0.91 30.24 -35.48
N ALA A 1208 -2.18 30.28 -35.09
CA ALA A 1208 -3.27 30.90 -35.88
C ALA A 1208 -3.32 30.42 -37.35
N LYS A 1209 -3.16 29.10 -37.57
CA LYS A 1209 -3.07 28.47 -38.91
C LYS A 1209 -1.92 29.02 -39.78
N ALA A 1210 -0.81 29.36 -39.15
CA ALA A 1210 0.43 29.78 -39.79
C ALA A 1210 1.64 29.23 -39.01
N SER A 1211 2.86 29.39 -39.57
CA SER A 1211 4.11 28.97 -38.91
C SER A 1211 4.13 27.48 -38.50
N TYR A 1212 3.83 26.60 -39.44
CA TYR A 1212 3.67 25.17 -39.17
C TYR A 1212 4.95 24.48 -38.69
N PHE A 1213 4.82 23.61 -37.69
CA PHE A 1213 5.94 22.82 -37.16
C PHE A 1213 6.45 21.79 -38.16
N GLN A 1214 7.77 21.69 -38.31
CA GLN A 1214 8.43 20.73 -39.19
C GLN A 1214 9.36 19.84 -38.36
N GLY A 1215 8.91 18.61 -38.11
CA GLY A 1215 9.64 17.66 -37.29
C GLY A 1215 8.73 16.71 -36.53
N VAL A 1216 9.26 16.14 -35.45
CA VAL A 1216 8.52 15.25 -34.55
C VAL A 1216 8.30 15.94 -33.21
N MET A 1217 7.11 15.82 -32.63
CA MET A 1217 6.83 16.26 -31.26
C MET A 1217 6.19 15.16 -30.44
N ASP A 1218 6.39 15.20 -29.13
CA ASP A 1218 5.89 14.20 -28.19
C ASP A 1218 5.59 14.80 -26.82
N ALA A 1219 4.74 14.14 -26.03
CA ALA A 1219 4.36 14.46 -24.65
C ALA A 1219 4.07 15.96 -24.45
N VAL A 1220 3.26 16.53 -25.33
CA VAL A 1220 2.88 17.95 -25.24
C VAL A 1220 1.85 18.11 -24.13
N ARG A 1221 2.11 19.01 -23.19
CA ARG A 1221 1.31 19.15 -21.96
C ARG A 1221 0.91 20.58 -21.72
N LEU A 1222 -0.30 20.77 -21.22
CA LEU A 1222 -0.79 22.04 -20.70
C LEU A 1222 -1.15 21.89 -19.22
N TRP A 1223 -0.63 22.81 -18.42
CA TRP A 1223 -0.91 22.93 -17.00
C TRP A 1223 -1.53 24.29 -16.71
N ARG A 1224 -2.46 24.35 -15.77
CA ARG A 1224 -3.07 25.58 -15.21
C ARG A 1224 -2.37 26.09 -13.95
N VAL A 1225 -1.10 25.72 -13.79
CA VAL A 1225 -0.21 26.10 -12.68
C VAL A 1225 1.17 26.40 -13.22
N GLY A 1226 1.90 27.32 -12.59
CA GLY A 1226 3.31 27.54 -12.86
C GLY A 1226 4.13 26.41 -12.25
N ARG A 1227 4.84 25.65 -13.09
CA ARG A 1227 5.69 24.55 -12.62
C ARG A 1227 7.09 25.07 -12.29
N MET A 1228 7.69 24.55 -11.22
CA MET A 1228 9.10 24.80 -10.87
C MET A 1228 10.04 24.01 -11.81
N THR A 1229 11.28 24.47 -11.91
CA THR A 1229 12.32 23.84 -12.76
C THR A 1229 12.48 22.35 -12.49
N TRP A 1230 12.51 21.94 -11.21
CA TRP A 1230 12.66 20.52 -10.85
C TRP A 1230 11.45 19.67 -11.28
N GLU A 1231 10.26 20.26 -11.34
CA GLU A 1231 9.05 19.55 -11.76
C GLU A 1231 9.12 19.27 -13.25
N ILE A 1232 9.51 20.26 -14.03
CA ILE A 1232 9.70 20.15 -15.48
C ILE A 1232 10.78 19.10 -15.76
N GLN A 1233 11.90 19.10 -15.03
CA GLN A 1233 12.94 18.08 -15.15
C GLN A 1233 12.43 16.68 -14.80
N TYR A 1234 11.66 16.56 -13.71
CA TYR A 1234 11.16 15.28 -13.23
C TYR A 1234 10.09 14.71 -14.18
N TYR A 1235 9.11 15.54 -14.55
CA TYR A 1235 8.00 15.13 -15.40
C TYR A 1235 8.40 14.96 -16.87
N ALA A 1236 9.48 15.59 -17.34
CA ALA A 1236 10.00 15.35 -18.69
C ALA A 1236 10.29 13.86 -18.99
N VAL A 1237 10.59 13.05 -17.96
CA VAL A 1237 10.97 11.63 -18.11
C VAL A 1237 10.11 10.66 -17.30
N ALA A 1238 9.13 11.19 -16.55
CA ALA A 1238 8.25 10.41 -15.69
C ALA A 1238 6.84 10.33 -16.27
N ASP A 1239 6.20 9.17 -16.11
CA ASP A 1239 4.82 8.96 -16.52
C ASP A 1239 3.89 9.74 -15.58
N LEU A 1240 2.94 10.46 -16.18
CA LEU A 1240 2.03 11.32 -15.44
C LEU A 1240 0.79 10.55 -14.97
N GLN A 1241 0.41 10.76 -13.71
CA GLN A 1241 -0.90 10.34 -13.26
C GLN A 1241 -1.95 11.34 -13.78
N SER A 1242 -3.07 10.82 -14.28
CA SER A 1242 -4.18 11.62 -14.83
C SER A 1242 -4.91 12.51 -13.81
N ASN A 1243 -4.47 12.55 -12.55
CA ASN A 1243 -5.02 13.40 -11.49
C ASN A 1243 -4.00 14.40 -10.92
N LEU A 1244 -2.84 14.58 -11.55
CA LEU A 1244 -1.83 15.53 -11.06
C LEU A 1244 -2.40 16.94 -10.98
N MET A 1245 -2.20 17.56 -9.81
CA MET A 1245 -2.77 18.89 -9.50
C MET A 1245 -2.29 19.92 -10.53
N GLY A 1246 -3.25 20.53 -11.22
CA GLY A 1246 -2.97 21.55 -12.23
C GLY A 1246 -2.73 21.03 -13.65
N LEU A 1247 -2.74 19.71 -13.92
CA LEU A 1247 -2.70 19.20 -15.30
C LEU A 1247 -4.05 19.45 -15.98
N VAL A 1248 -4.03 20.12 -17.12
CA VAL A 1248 -5.22 20.39 -17.94
C VAL A 1248 -5.33 19.32 -19.02
N SER A 1249 -4.26 19.14 -19.78
CA SER A 1249 -4.20 18.23 -20.93
C SER A 1249 -2.81 17.65 -21.11
N ASP A 1250 -2.74 16.41 -21.56
CA ASP A 1250 -1.50 15.67 -21.81
C ASP A 1250 -1.65 14.82 -23.08
N TRP A 1251 -0.95 15.23 -24.13
CA TRP A 1251 -0.94 14.58 -25.44
C TRP A 1251 0.38 13.83 -25.61
N GLU A 1252 0.38 12.57 -25.19
CA GLU A 1252 1.53 11.67 -25.33
C GLU A 1252 1.65 11.12 -26.76
N PHE A 1253 0.68 11.33 -27.65
CA PHE A 1253 0.62 10.78 -29.04
C PHE A 1253 0.78 9.27 -29.19
N GLU A 1254 0.96 8.60 -28.07
CA GLU A 1254 1.07 7.17 -27.88
C GLU A 1254 -0.26 6.42 -28.10
N THR A 1255 -1.40 7.09 -27.94
CA THR A 1255 -2.71 6.43 -27.86
C THR A 1255 -3.67 6.77 -28.99
N GLY A 1256 -3.27 7.58 -29.98
CA GLY A 1256 -4.16 8.11 -31.02
C GLY A 1256 -4.74 7.10 -32.02
N ALA A 1257 -5.86 7.47 -32.66
CA ALA A 1257 -6.49 6.69 -33.73
C ALA A 1257 -6.91 7.58 -34.90
N GLY A 1258 -6.50 7.19 -36.12
CA GLY A 1258 -6.82 7.94 -37.35
C GLY A 1258 -6.25 9.36 -37.31
N HIS A 1259 -7.14 10.36 -37.38
CA HIS A 1259 -6.77 11.78 -37.33
C HIS A 1259 -6.90 12.38 -35.92
N VAL A 1260 -6.90 11.58 -34.85
CA VAL A 1260 -7.10 12.09 -33.48
C VAL A 1260 -5.95 11.64 -32.58
N GLY A 1261 -5.27 12.59 -31.96
CA GLY A 1261 -4.41 12.38 -30.80
C GLY A 1261 -5.23 12.55 -29.52
N PHE A 1262 -5.31 11.52 -28.69
CA PHE A 1262 -6.08 11.61 -27.45
C PHE A 1262 -5.33 12.39 -26.38
N ASP A 1263 -6.11 13.09 -25.55
CA ASP A 1263 -5.64 13.67 -24.30
C ASP A 1263 -5.82 12.63 -23.19
N SER A 1264 -4.72 12.25 -22.51
CA SER A 1264 -4.73 11.26 -21.43
C SER A 1264 -5.40 11.79 -20.15
N LYS A 1265 -5.56 13.12 -20.03
CA LYS A 1265 -6.07 13.81 -18.85
C LYS A 1265 -7.54 14.23 -18.96
N SER A 1266 -7.97 14.70 -20.13
CA SER A 1266 -9.28 15.34 -20.32
C SER A 1266 -9.93 14.95 -21.66
N GLN A 1267 -11.01 15.63 -22.06
CA GLN A 1267 -11.68 15.41 -23.36
C GLN A 1267 -11.16 16.36 -24.47
N ASN A 1268 -10.06 17.08 -24.23
CA ASN A 1268 -9.43 18.00 -25.18
C ASN A 1268 -8.61 17.23 -26.24
N ASN A 1269 -9.23 16.26 -26.91
CA ASN A 1269 -8.59 15.45 -27.93
C ASN A 1269 -8.19 16.32 -29.13
N ALA A 1270 -6.97 16.13 -29.62
CA ALA A 1270 -6.39 16.92 -30.68
C ALA A 1270 -6.71 16.28 -32.05
N VAL A 1271 -7.34 17.00 -32.96
CA VAL A 1271 -7.68 16.50 -34.30
C VAL A 1271 -6.65 16.99 -35.31
N ILE A 1272 -5.95 16.07 -35.99
CA ILE A 1272 -5.03 16.36 -37.08
C ILE A 1272 -5.81 16.99 -38.24
N ARG A 1273 -5.36 18.17 -38.67
CA ARG A 1273 -5.90 18.90 -39.82
C ARG A 1273 -4.85 18.94 -40.93
N ASP A 1274 -5.23 18.41 -42.08
CA ASP A 1274 -4.61 18.70 -43.38
C ASP A 1274 -5.40 19.88 -43.98
N ALA A 1275 -4.78 21.03 -44.27
CA ALA A 1275 -5.42 22.25 -44.81
C ALA A 1275 -6.48 21.95 -45.91
N ASN A 1276 -7.67 22.57 -46.04
CA ASN A 1276 -8.10 23.96 -45.90
C ASN A 1276 -9.65 24.06 -45.94
N VAL A 1277 -10.27 25.14 -45.45
CA VAL A 1277 -11.54 25.69 -46.00
C VAL A 1277 -11.43 27.21 -46.10
N THR A 1278 -11.12 27.73 -47.29
CA THR A 1278 -11.44 29.10 -47.67
C THR A 1278 -12.69 29.09 -48.52
N ASN A 1279 -13.73 29.83 -48.11
CA ASN A 1279 -14.94 30.05 -48.91
C ASN A 1279 -14.61 30.83 -50.20
N GLN A 1280 -14.89 30.20 -51.35
CA GLN A 1280 -15.84 30.75 -52.33
C GLN A 1280 -16.87 29.69 -52.70
#